data_AF-A0ABD5X3X3-F1
#
_entry.id   AF-A0ABD5X3X3-F1
#
_cell.length_a   1.000
_cell.length_b   1.000
_cell.length_c   1.000
_cell.angle_alpha   90.00
_cell.angle_beta   90.00
_cell.angle_gamma   90.00
#
_symmetry.space_group_name_H-M   'P 1'
#
loop_
_entity.id
_entity.type
_entity.pdbx_description
1 polymer ?
#
loop_
_entity_poly.entity_id
_entity_poly.type
_entity_poly.pdbx_seq_one_letter_code
_entity_poly.pdbx_strand_id
1 'polypeptide(L)'
;MTEGEDRTILLIGSGPIQIGQAAEFDYSGAQACRALQEEGARVVLVNSNPATIMTDPDMADEVYIEPINTEAITEIIRKEQPDGVIAGLGGQTGLNVTAELAEEGVLDEYDVDVMGTPLDTIYATEDRDEFRQRMEAIDEPVPASVTIESMAEVEEAVEAVGGLPVIMRTTYTLGGAGSGVIGDMDELKDAVRKGLSLSRDNRVMITESIDGWIELEYEVMRDADDSCIIICNMENIDPMGIHTGESVVVTPSQVIPDEGHQEMRDTALKVIRELGIQGGCNIQFAWHDDGTPGGEYRVVEVNPRVSRSSALASKATGYPIARVTAKVALGKRLHEIKNEITGETTAAFEPAIDYIVTKVPRWPKDKFPDVDFELGPAMKSTGEAMAIGRTFEESLLKALRSSEYDPAADWSEVSDEELETEFLTSPTPDRPYAMFEAFERDFSVDEVVELTEIREWYVERYKRIAEAAGAPADGDFESAANVGFTDHEITALAGGEFNDTHASWLPDSLLDKRGTVEGNPAPDGGEQHSSEPRSDGGTVATVDSVEEKTVDRDFKLVDTCAGEFAASTPYYYSARDPVSELSRDELMVDRDIESVVVVGGGPIRIGQGVEFDYCSVHAIRALREMGIDAHVVNNNPETVSTDYDTSDGLFFEPITAEEVADVIESTNADGVMVQFGGQTSVDIGHPLEQELDRRGLDCEILGTSVDAMDLAEDRDRFNKLMGNLGIAQADGATATSREEALDLAHDIGYPVLVRPSYVLGGRAMEVVYNDEDLETYIEEAVRVSPEKPILIDEFLSDAVELDVDAVSDGENVLIGGVMEHVETAGVHSGDSACMIPPRSLGRDVNRRVREVVEDIAEALDTVGLLNVQLAVRDGEVYVLEANPRSSRTVPFVSKATGVPIAKIAAKVMAGESLDDLDYEEQIPDEVSVKDVVLPFDRLPGSDPRLGPEMKSTGEVMGTAQTFGKAYEKAQMSRGRPIPKEGTALVDLPVVGYTEFFDAVDFSDFEDDDDLENALRSGEIDFVLTRDRDVLEICVEEDTPYFSTIESAQAGLEAIRHSEEPIDVEPIDERPKLQEYWGQPKNREDLRTQIEALRSVADAGYLDALSDEGGDLAEFGDALDTVVDTIDNSVLLMEASADEGGHLDEVETRLTNHGYDTRQATGLPDVEGRPAEEKRAIYMMLSKFSVLVDYDSSRRLTEYETAKAHNNVLAYLVPADNERQTTHMIGGHEDGNSSHIRKFEFDEEPTEVLDEAISWAESVIERRRESTRDRLPWSR
;
A
#
# COMPACT_ATOMS: atom_id res chain seq x y z
N MET A 1 -2.82 40.32 13.79
CA MET A 1 -1.54 39.66 14.12
C MET A 1 -0.47 40.32 13.24
N THR A 2 0.77 40.51 13.71
CA THR A 2 1.80 41.24 12.93
C THR A 2 2.51 40.31 11.95
N GLU A 3 2.58 40.71 10.68
CA GLU A 3 3.18 40.01 9.51
C GLU A 3 4.71 39.77 9.61
N GLY A 4 5.25 39.18 10.68
CA GLY A 4 6.71 39.00 10.73
C GLY A 4 7.33 38.31 11.94
N GLU A 5 6.73 37.23 12.45
CA GLU A 5 7.46 36.28 13.30
C GLU A 5 7.57 34.95 12.55
N ASP A 6 8.80 34.46 12.37
CA ASP A 6 9.11 33.11 11.88
C ASP A 6 8.51 32.13 12.90
N ARG A 7 7.28 31.66 12.66
CA ARG A 7 6.56 30.74 13.55
C ARG A 7 6.89 29.30 13.20
N THR A 8 7.13 28.48 14.21
CA THR A 8 7.21 27.02 14.07
C THR A 8 5.83 26.42 14.35
N ILE A 9 5.29 25.68 13.39
CA ILE A 9 3.97 25.06 13.48
C ILE A 9 4.12 23.54 13.48
N LEU A 10 3.58 22.89 14.51
CA LEU A 10 3.44 21.45 14.56
C LEU A 10 2.14 21.03 13.84
N LEU A 11 2.28 20.22 12.81
CA LEU A 11 1.19 19.54 12.13
C LEU A 11 1.19 18.07 12.55
N ILE A 12 0.02 17.57 12.94
CA ILE A 12 -0.17 16.17 13.33
C ILE A 12 -0.95 15.48 12.22
N GLY A 13 -0.41 14.39 11.67
CA GLY A 13 -1.08 13.55 10.68
C GLY A 13 -2.14 12.63 11.28
N SER A 14 -2.81 11.86 10.43
CA SER A 14 -3.86 10.90 10.83
C SER A 14 -3.34 9.57 11.34
N GLY A 15 -2.09 9.20 10.99
CA GLY A 15 -1.55 7.87 11.22
C GLY A 15 -1.85 6.92 10.06
N PRO A 16 -1.94 5.59 10.32
CA PRO A 16 -2.22 4.62 9.28
C PRO A 16 -3.60 4.78 8.67
N ILE A 17 -3.75 4.29 7.44
CA ILE A 17 -5.03 4.14 6.75
C ILE A 17 -5.86 3.08 7.48
N GLN A 18 -7.13 3.39 7.74
CA GLN A 18 -8.12 2.52 8.38
C GLN A 18 -9.49 2.74 7.74
N ILE A 19 -10.40 1.77 7.87
CA ILE A 19 -11.81 1.98 7.47
C ILE A 19 -12.38 3.18 8.26
N GLY A 20 -12.85 4.19 7.53
CA GLY A 20 -13.36 5.44 8.10
C GLY A 20 -12.32 6.57 8.26
N GLN A 21 -11.02 6.31 8.07
CA GLN A 21 -9.95 7.32 8.09
C GLN A 21 -8.84 6.94 7.10
N ALA A 22 -8.95 7.43 5.86
CA ALA A 22 -8.13 6.95 4.74
C ALA A 22 -7.19 8.04 4.19
N ALA A 23 -7.01 8.10 2.86
CA ALA A 23 -5.98 8.91 2.23
C ALA A 23 -6.31 10.42 2.20
N GLU A 24 -7.54 10.81 2.53
CA GLU A 24 -7.99 12.20 2.52
C GLU A 24 -7.13 13.11 3.40
N PHE A 25 -6.49 12.54 4.42
CA PHE A 25 -5.61 13.25 5.35
C PHE A 25 -4.17 13.38 4.86
N ASP A 26 -3.71 12.49 3.97
CA ASP A 26 -2.44 12.70 3.26
C ASP A 26 -2.57 13.89 2.29
N TYR A 27 -3.64 13.90 1.48
CA TYR A 27 -3.98 15.04 0.64
C TYR A 27 -4.11 16.34 1.44
N SER A 28 -4.91 16.32 2.51
CA SER A 28 -5.13 17.51 3.34
C SER A 28 -3.84 17.97 4.05
N GLY A 29 -3.05 17.02 4.55
CA GLY A 29 -1.78 17.28 5.24
C GLY A 29 -0.73 17.86 4.30
N ALA A 30 -0.57 17.27 3.10
CA ALA A 30 0.37 17.76 2.08
C ALA A 30 0.00 19.18 1.61
N GLN A 31 -1.29 19.46 1.38
CA GLN A 31 -1.74 20.83 1.07
C GLN A 31 -1.45 21.80 2.21
N ALA A 32 -1.68 21.39 3.45
CA ALA A 32 -1.42 22.23 4.61
C ALA A 32 0.06 22.56 4.78
N CYS A 33 0.95 21.58 4.67
CA CYS A 33 2.40 21.79 4.74
C CYS A 33 2.85 22.88 3.75
N ARG A 34 2.48 22.73 2.47
CA ARG A 34 2.78 23.72 1.41
C ARG A 34 2.19 25.10 1.74
N ALA A 35 0.94 25.14 2.19
CA ALA A 35 0.25 26.39 2.53
C ALA A 35 0.95 27.16 3.65
N LEU A 36 1.42 26.46 4.68
CA LEU A 36 2.10 27.05 5.83
C LEU A 36 3.49 27.58 5.42
N GLN A 37 4.25 26.81 4.63
CA GLN A 37 5.55 27.22 4.10
C GLN A 37 5.44 28.46 3.18
N GLU A 38 4.41 28.53 2.33
CA GLU A 38 4.12 29.71 1.50
C GLU A 38 3.91 30.99 2.32
N GLU A 39 3.34 30.85 3.53
CA GLU A 39 3.13 31.95 4.47
C GLU A 39 4.35 32.21 5.36
N GLY A 40 5.45 31.47 5.15
CA GLY A 40 6.74 31.65 5.82
C GLY A 40 6.84 31.01 7.21
N ALA A 41 5.97 30.05 7.53
CA ALA A 41 6.10 29.26 8.75
C ALA A 41 7.13 28.13 8.57
N ARG A 42 7.88 27.82 9.63
CA ARG A 42 8.63 26.56 9.75
C ARG A 42 7.62 25.46 10.11
N VAL A 43 7.56 24.40 9.33
CA VAL A 43 6.60 23.30 9.53
C VAL A 43 7.33 22.09 10.09
N VAL A 44 6.84 21.60 11.23
CA VAL A 44 7.24 20.32 11.81
C VAL A 44 6.06 19.38 11.65
N LEU A 45 6.26 18.26 10.97
CA LEU A 45 5.22 17.27 10.75
C LEU A 45 5.51 15.99 11.53
N VAL A 46 4.48 15.41 12.15
CA VAL A 46 4.52 14.04 12.67
C VAL A 46 3.41 13.19 12.08
N ASN A 47 3.75 12.03 11.51
CA ASN A 47 2.78 11.03 11.05
C ASN A 47 3.44 9.65 11.02
N SER A 48 2.80 8.60 11.55
CA SER A 48 3.36 7.25 11.61
C SER A 48 3.31 6.49 10.28
N ASN A 49 2.52 6.94 9.30
CA ASN A 49 2.32 6.26 8.03
C ASN A 49 3.41 6.64 6.99
N PRO A 50 4.31 5.70 6.61
CA PRO A 50 5.39 5.97 5.66
C PRO A 50 4.93 6.08 4.20
N ALA A 51 3.73 5.61 3.88
CA ALA A 51 3.18 5.59 2.53
C ALA A 51 2.65 6.93 2.04
N THR A 52 2.70 7.95 2.88
CA THR A 52 2.11 9.26 2.60
C THR A 52 3.07 10.20 1.86
N ILE A 53 2.53 11.09 1.03
CA ILE A 53 3.28 12.17 0.41
C ILE A 53 3.64 13.24 1.43
N MET A 54 2.77 13.54 2.40
CA MET A 54 3.05 14.54 3.43
C MET A 54 4.32 14.21 4.23
N THR A 55 4.71 12.93 4.35
CA THR A 55 5.95 12.49 5.02
C THR A 55 7.18 12.45 4.10
N ASP A 56 7.10 13.01 2.89
CA ASP A 56 8.31 13.22 2.10
C ASP A 56 9.24 14.23 2.79
N PRO A 57 10.56 14.00 2.79
CA PRO A 57 11.52 14.90 3.43
C PRO A 57 11.45 16.36 2.96
N ASP A 58 10.96 16.62 1.74
CA ASP A 58 10.85 17.96 1.17
C ASP A 58 9.49 18.65 1.40
N MET A 59 8.52 17.97 2.03
CA MET A 59 7.19 18.56 2.29
C MET A 59 7.14 19.48 3.51
N ALA A 60 7.94 19.23 4.53
CA ALA A 60 8.03 20.06 5.73
C ALA A 60 9.49 20.39 6.03
N ASP A 61 9.74 21.32 6.96
CA ASP A 61 11.11 21.61 7.38
C ASP A 61 11.71 20.47 8.21
N GLU A 62 10.88 19.79 9.01
CA GLU A 62 11.23 18.57 9.73
C GLU A 62 10.07 17.57 9.62
N VAL A 63 10.39 16.31 9.30
CA VAL A 63 9.40 15.23 9.19
C VAL A 63 9.74 14.09 10.14
N TYR A 64 8.81 13.78 11.03
CA TYR A 64 8.88 12.68 11.98
C TYR A 64 7.93 11.56 11.57
N ILE A 65 8.48 10.37 11.34
CA ILE A 65 7.70 9.14 11.24
C ILE A 65 7.78 8.42 12.58
N GLU A 66 6.80 8.72 13.43
CA GLU A 66 6.76 8.38 14.85
C GLU A 66 5.34 8.05 15.31
N PRO A 67 5.17 7.30 16.43
CA PRO A 67 3.84 7.04 16.99
C PRO A 67 3.09 8.32 17.31
N ILE A 68 1.80 8.39 16.95
CA ILE A 68 0.95 9.55 17.21
C ILE A 68 0.32 9.43 18.60
N ASN A 69 1.17 9.56 19.62
CA ASN A 69 0.77 9.49 21.04
C ASN A 69 1.43 10.62 21.85
N THR A 70 0.97 10.81 23.09
CA THR A 70 1.48 11.90 23.95
C THR A 70 2.96 11.77 24.25
N GLU A 71 3.49 10.55 24.41
CA GLU A 71 4.90 10.29 24.69
C GLU A 71 5.83 10.81 23.58
N ALA A 72 5.62 10.35 22.34
CA ALA A 72 6.48 10.74 21.21
C ALA A 72 6.30 12.22 20.85
N ILE A 73 5.07 12.73 20.81
CA ILE A 73 4.81 14.13 20.45
C ILE A 73 5.36 15.09 21.51
N THR A 74 5.36 14.71 22.79
CA THR A 74 6.00 15.51 23.84
C THR A 74 7.51 15.63 23.62
N GLU A 75 8.19 14.57 23.18
CA GLU A 75 9.61 14.63 22.83
C GLU A 75 9.86 15.52 21.61
N ILE A 76 9.00 15.46 20.59
CA ILE A 76 9.06 16.33 19.41
C ILE A 76 8.86 17.80 19.82
N ILE A 77 7.83 18.11 20.62
CA ILE A 77 7.57 19.46 21.16
C ILE A 77 8.79 19.97 21.94
N ARG A 78 9.42 19.10 22.73
CA ARG A 78 10.62 19.45 23.48
C ARG A 78 11.82 19.78 22.58
N LYS A 79 12.02 19.02 21.50
CA LYS A 79 13.12 19.19 20.53
C LYS A 79 12.91 20.43 19.66
N GLU A 80 11.71 20.57 19.09
CA GLU A 80 11.40 21.57 18.07
C GLU A 80 10.85 22.89 18.60
N GLN A 81 10.31 22.90 19.83
CA GLN A 81 9.70 24.07 20.47
C GLN A 81 8.71 24.83 19.56
N PRO A 82 7.63 24.17 19.07
CA PRO A 82 6.66 24.80 18.19
C PRO A 82 5.88 25.93 18.90
N ASP A 83 5.56 27.01 18.17
CA ASP A 83 4.72 28.10 18.67
C ASP A 83 3.23 27.72 18.66
N GLY A 84 2.83 26.74 17.85
CA GLY A 84 1.46 26.26 17.84
C GLY A 84 1.27 24.94 17.11
N VAL A 85 0.09 24.35 17.33
CA VAL A 85 -0.34 23.06 16.78
C VAL A 85 -1.65 23.22 16.01
N ILE A 86 -1.75 22.60 14.84
CA ILE A 86 -3.01 22.54 14.06
C ILE A 86 -3.56 21.12 14.13
N ALA A 87 -4.62 20.94 14.92
CA ALA A 87 -5.22 19.63 15.15
C ALA A 87 -6.25 19.22 14.07
N GLY A 88 -6.95 20.19 13.47
CA GLY A 88 -8.08 19.96 12.56
C GLY A 88 -7.73 19.41 11.18
N LEU A 89 -6.48 18.98 10.95
CA LEU A 89 -5.98 18.43 9.69
C LEU A 89 -5.54 16.97 9.79
N GLY A 90 -5.42 16.42 11.01
CA GLY A 90 -4.94 15.06 11.28
C GLY A 90 -6.04 14.05 11.57
N GLY A 91 -7.24 14.25 11.02
CA GLY A 91 -8.40 13.40 11.33
C GLY A 91 -8.77 13.42 12.81
N GLN A 92 -9.32 12.31 13.29
CA GLN A 92 -9.65 12.21 14.71
C GLN A 92 -8.41 11.96 15.57
N THR A 93 -7.44 11.20 15.06
CA THR A 93 -6.18 10.93 15.76
C THR A 93 -5.52 12.24 16.20
N GLY A 94 -5.43 13.22 15.29
CA GLY A 94 -4.86 14.53 15.58
C GLY A 94 -5.64 15.34 16.61
N LEU A 95 -6.97 15.30 16.58
CA LEU A 95 -7.83 15.96 17.58
C LEU A 95 -7.65 15.33 18.97
N ASN A 96 -7.71 14.00 19.05
CA ASN A 96 -7.62 13.25 20.30
C ASN A 96 -6.27 13.48 20.99
N VAL A 97 -5.16 13.30 20.27
CA VAL A 97 -3.83 13.47 20.87
C VAL A 97 -3.56 14.93 21.28
N THR A 98 -4.09 15.91 20.54
CA THR A 98 -3.99 17.33 20.93
C THR A 98 -4.75 17.59 22.23
N ALA A 99 -5.94 17.00 22.38
CA ALA A 99 -6.73 17.11 23.60
C ALA A 99 -6.03 16.43 24.79
N GLU A 100 -5.43 15.26 24.60
CA GLU A 100 -4.66 14.55 25.62
C GLU A 100 -3.41 15.33 26.04
N LEU A 101 -2.65 15.90 25.09
CA LEU A 101 -1.50 16.77 25.38
C LEU A 101 -1.91 18.01 26.21
N ALA A 102 -3.10 18.55 25.97
CA ALA A 102 -3.65 19.66 26.74
C ALA A 102 -4.05 19.22 28.16
N GLU A 103 -4.69 18.05 28.30
CA GLU A 103 -5.09 17.45 29.58
C GLU A 103 -3.87 17.12 30.47
N GLU A 104 -2.79 16.63 29.86
CA GLU A 104 -1.51 16.36 30.54
C GLU A 104 -0.73 17.64 30.90
N GLY A 105 -1.13 18.80 30.36
CA GLY A 105 -0.51 20.09 30.60
C GLY A 105 0.76 20.35 29.77
N VAL A 106 1.03 19.52 28.75
CA VAL A 106 2.22 19.65 27.88
C VAL A 106 2.16 20.93 27.06
N LEU A 107 1.01 21.23 26.45
CA LEU A 107 0.85 22.45 25.63
C LEU A 107 1.08 23.73 26.45
N ASP A 108 0.56 23.76 27.69
CA ASP A 108 0.78 24.86 28.63
C ASP A 108 2.23 24.94 29.13
N GLU A 109 2.91 23.81 29.32
CA GLU A 109 4.31 23.75 29.77
C GLU A 109 5.27 24.35 28.73
N TYR A 110 5.01 24.10 27.44
CA TYR A 110 5.86 24.51 26.33
C TYR A 110 5.35 25.76 25.59
N ASP A 111 4.25 26.37 26.02
CA ASP A 111 3.64 27.59 25.42
C ASP A 111 3.20 27.38 23.96
N VAL A 112 2.56 26.23 23.68
CA VAL A 112 2.08 25.83 22.35
C VAL A 112 0.62 26.22 22.16
N ASP A 113 0.33 27.14 21.23
CA ASP A 113 -1.04 27.57 20.93
C ASP A 113 -1.80 26.54 20.07
N VAL A 114 -3.03 26.17 20.46
CA VAL A 114 -3.94 25.41 19.58
C VAL A 114 -4.55 26.34 18.52
N MET A 115 -4.25 26.10 17.25
CA MET A 115 -4.65 26.94 16.12
C MET A 115 -5.82 26.35 15.32
N GLY A 116 -6.67 27.22 14.78
CA GLY A 116 -7.86 26.83 14.01
C GLY A 116 -9.05 26.49 14.93
N THR A 117 -9.33 25.20 15.10
CA THR A 117 -10.43 24.71 15.95
C THR A 117 -10.07 24.85 17.44
N PRO A 118 -10.86 25.58 18.25
CA PRO A 118 -10.60 25.72 19.68
C PRO A 118 -10.75 24.39 20.44
N LEU A 119 -9.96 24.20 21.50
CA LEU A 119 -10.01 23.00 22.34
C LEU A 119 -11.40 22.77 22.99
N ASP A 120 -12.07 23.84 23.44
CA ASP A 120 -13.46 23.81 23.93
C ASP A 120 -14.42 23.23 22.90
N THR A 121 -14.19 23.52 21.61
CA THR A 121 -14.98 23.00 20.51
C THR A 121 -14.71 21.53 20.27
N ILE A 122 -13.44 21.11 20.31
CA ILE A 122 -13.07 19.69 20.17
C ILE A 122 -13.80 18.88 21.24
N TYR A 123 -13.76 19.31 22.50
CA TYR A 123 -14.53 18.65 23.56
C TYR A 123 -16.04 18.69 23.32
N ALA A 124 -16.59 19.83 22.92
CA ALA A 124 -18.02 20.01 22.75
C ALA A 124 -18.62 19.19 21.59
N THR A 125 -17.86 18.90 20.54
CA THR A 125 -18.33 18.10 19.41
C THR A 125 -18.19 16.60 19.65
N GLU A 126 -17.20 16.19 20.46
CA GLU A 126 -17.04 14.79 20.90
C GLU A 126 -18.05 14.42 21.99
N ASP A 127 -18.32 15.34 22.93
CA ASP A 127 -19.38 15.19 23.92
C ASP A 127 -20.73 15.55 23.29
N ARG A 128 -21.48 14.52 22.92
CA ARG A 128 -22.78 14.68 22.25
C ARG A 128 -23.83 15.39 23.11
N ASP A 129 -23.71 15.34 24.45
CA ASP A 129 -24.60 16.10 25.34
C ASP A 129 -24.26 17.59 25.35
N GLU A 130 -22.97 17.93 25.31
CA GLU A 130 -22.54 19.30 25.14
C GLU A 130 -22.92 19.82 23.76
N PHE A 131 -22.70 19.05 22.69
CA PHE A 131 -23.13 19.39 21.33
C PHE A 131 -24.62 19.75 21.29
N ARG A 132 -25.48 18.89 21.84
CA ARG A 132 -26.92 19.16 21.95
C ARG A 132 -27.20 20.46 22.69
N GLN A 133 -26.56 20.68 23.85
CA GLN A 133 -26.77 21.91 24.62
C GLN A 133 -26.34 23.16 23.84
N ARG A 134 -25.28 23.08 23.03
CA ARG A 134 -24.83 24.15 22.14
C ARG A 134 -25.88 24.42 21.05
N MET A 135 -26.42 23.37 20.41
CA MET A 135 -27.47 23.52 19.39
C MET A 135 -28.77 24.10 19.97
N GLU A 136 -29.20 23.62 21.15
CA GLU A 136 -30.36 24.17 21.86
C GLU A 136 -30.16 25.65 22.25
N ALA A 137 -28.92 26.06 22.56
CA ALA A 137 -28.61 27.45 22.91
C ALA A 137 -28.78 28.43 21.74
N ILE A 138 -28.69 27.94 20.49
CA ILE A 138 -28.92 28.71 19.27
C ILE A 138 -30.28 28.44 18.62
N ASP A 139 -31.19 27.76 19.32
CA ASP A 139 -32.54 27.39 18.88
C ASP A 139 -32.55 26.50 17.61
N GLU A 140 -31.53 25.65 17.41
CA GLU A 140 -31.42 24.75 16.26
C GLU A 140 -31.87 23.31 16.61
N PRO A 141 -32.63 22.63 15.72
CA PRO A 141 -33.20 21.33 16.01
C PRO A 141 -32.16 20.21 15.89
N VAL A 142 -32.06 19.37 16.93
CA VAL A 142 -31.30 18.11 16.92
C VAL A 142 -32.24 16.94 17.22
N PRO A 143 -31.88 15.69 16.87
CA PRO A 143 -32.69 14.54 17.23
C PRO A 143 -32.92 14.48 18.75
N ALA A 144 -34.15 14.22 19.18
CA ALA A 144 -34.46 14.04 20.60
C ALA A 144 -33.59 12.90 21.17
N SER A 145 -32.89 13.14 22.28
CA SER A 145 -31.90 12.19 22.80
C SER A 145 -31.87 12.10 24.33
N VAL A 146 -31.45 10.93 24.82
CA VAL A 146 -31.15 10.68 26.23
C VAL A 146 -29.83 9.94 26.33
N THR A 147 -28.89 10.53 27.06
CA THR A 147 -27.65 9.86 27.46
C THR A 147 -27.89 9.02 28.70
N ILE A 148 -27.41 7.78 28.67
CA ILE A 148 -27.51 6.83 29.77
C ILE A 148 -26.12 6.38 30.20
N GLU A 149 -25.99 6.11 31.50
CA GLU A 149 -24.73 5.64 32.12
C GLU A 149 -24.86 4.19 32.61
N SER A 150 -26.04 3.58 32.44
CA SER A 150 -26.28 2.20 32.89
C SER A 150 -27.38 1.48 32.11
N MET A 151 -27.24 0.15 32.08
CA MET A 151 -28.26 -0.77 31.54
C MET A 151 -29.66 -0.61 32.16
N ALA A 152 -29.77 -0.05 33.36
CA ALA A 152 -31.05 0.14 34.04
C ALA A 152 -31.91 1.26 33.42
N GLU A 153 -31.30 2.14 32.61
CA GLU A 153 -31.93 3.35 32.07
C GLU A 153 -32.47 3.16 30.64
N VAL A 154 -32.11 2.06 29.96
CA VAL A 154 -32.43 1.81 28.53
C VAL A 154 -33.92 1.95 28.23
N GLU A 155 -34.78 1.28 28.99
CA GLU A 155 -36.23 1.29 28.73
C GLU A 155 -36.85 2.69 28.94
N GLU A 156 -36.37 3.46 29.93
CA GLU A 156 -36.83 4.83 30.19
C GLU A 156 -36.34 5.79 29.10
N ALA A 157 -35.10 5.62 28.63
CA ALA A 157 -34.54 6.41 27.53
C ALA A 157 -35.29 6.19 26.22
N VAL A 158 -35.62 4.94 25.86
CA VAL A 158 -36.42 4.62 24.68
C VAL A 158 -37.81 5.26 24.75
N GLU A 159 -38.48 5.19 25.90
CA GLU A 159 -39.80 5.84 26.08
C GLU A 159 -39.68 7.37 25.96
N ALA A 160 -38.58 7.96 26.44
CA ALA A 160 -38.35 9.40 26.40
C ALA A 160 -38.10 9.94 24.98
N VAL A 161 -37.46 9.17 24.09
CA VAL A 161 -37.16 9.59 22.72
C VAL A 161 -38.25 9.23 21.70
N GLY A 162 -39.28 8.48 22.09
CA GLY A 162 -40.45 8.23 21.25
C GLY A 162 -40.76 6.76 20.94
N GLY A 163 -39.95 5.82 21.44
CA GLY A 163 -40.08 4.38 21.18
C GLY A 163 -39.12 3.86 20.12
N LEU A 164 -39.12 2.54 19.90
CA LEU A 164 -38.33 1.88 18.85
C LEU A 164 -38.95 2.11 17.45
N PRO A 165 -38.14 2.13 16.37
CA PRO A 165 -36.68 2.03 16.40
C PRO A 165 -36.02 3.29 16.98
N VAL A 166 -34.82 3.13 17.53
CA VAL A 166 -33.98 4.23 18.03
C VAL A 166 -32.60 4.15 17.37
N ILE A 167 -31.89 5.27 17.30
CA ILE A 167 -30.47 5.25 16.97
C ILE A 167 -29.67 5.28 18.27
N MET A 168 -28.92 4.22 18.52
CA MET A 168 -27.97 4.10 19.62
C MET A 168 -26.61 4.58 19.14
N ARG A 169 -25.95 5.45 19.88
CA ARG A 169 -24.60 5.94 19.59
C ARG A 169 -23.69 5.82 20.80
N THR A 170 -22.48 5.35 20.59
CA THR A 170 -21.43 5.34 21.63
C THR A 170 -20.74 6.71 21.68
N THR A 171 -20.42 7.23 22.87
CA THR A 171 -19.71 8.52 23.01
C THR A 171 -18.20 8.34 22.82
N TYR A 172 -17.52 9.34 22.24
CA TYR A 172 -16.07 9.34 21.98
C TYR A 172 -15.56 8.19 21.08
N THR A 173 -16.36 7.72 20.11
CA THR A 173 -15.93 6.67 19.16
C THR A 173 -15.87 7.16 17.71
N LEU A 174 -14.96 6.53 16.94
CA LEU A 174 -14.71 6.82 15.53
C LEU A 174 -15.63 6.04 14.58
N GLY A 175 -16.11 6.69 13.52
CA GLY A 175 -16.80 6.03 12.40
C GLY A 175 -18.03 5.22 12.81
N GLY A 176 -18.76 5.70 13.84
CA GLY A 176 -19.95 5.03 14.33
C GLY A 176 -19.71 3.72 15.07
N ALA A 177 -18.48 3.42 15.54
CA ALA A 177 -18.20 2.17 16.25
C ALA A 177 -19.16 1.98 17.43
N GLY A 178 -19.80 0.80 17.49
CA GLY A 178 -20.80 0.45 18.51
C GLY A 178 -22.13 1.20 18.38
N SER A 179 -22.40 1.88 17.27
CA SER A 179 -23.65 2.61 17.00
C SER A 179 -24.54 1.83 16.03
N GLY A 180 -25.86 2.03 16.09
CA GLY A 180 -26.81 1.27 15.27
C GLY A 180 -28.22 1.84 15.28
N VAL A 181 -28.96 1.61 14.19
CA VAL A 181 -30.43 1.74 14.17
C VAL A 181 -31.00 0.44 14.71
N ILE A 182 -31.73 0.50 15.83
CA ILE A 182 -32.14 -0.71 16.55
C ILE A 182 -33.65 -0.71 16.75
N GLY A 183 -34.29 -1.73 16.19
CA GLY A 183 -35.74 -1.95 16.23
C GLY A 183 -36.22 -2.87 17.34
N ASP A 184 -35.32 -3.67 17.94
CA ASP A 184 -35.63 -4.61 19.01
C ASP A 184 -34.99 -4.22 20.36
N MET A 185 -35.70 -4.49 21.46
CA MET A 185 -35.28 -4.08 22.80
C MET A 185 -34.14 -4.94 23.36
N ASP A 186 -34.09 -6.23 23.00
CA ASP A 186 -33.04 -7.12 23.48
C ASP A 186 -31.73 -6.82 22.72
N GLU A 187 -31.81 -6.61 21.40
CA GLU A 187 -30.68 -6.10 20.58
C GLU A 187 -30.14 -4.77 21.11
N LEU A 188 -31.03 -3.83 21.48
CA LEU A 188 -30.62 -2.54 22.03
C LEU A 188 -29.89 -2.71 23.36
N LYS A 189 -30.30 -3.66 24.20
CA LYS A 189 -29.63 -3.91 25.48
C LYS A 189 -28.21 -4.45 25.26
N ASP A 190 -28.03 -5.33 24.29
CA ASP A 190 -26.71 -5.84 23.95
C ASP A 190 -25.81 -4.75 23.36
N ALA A 191 -26.35 -3.92 22.46
CA ALA A 191 -25.65 -2.77 21.92
C ALA A 191 -25.25 -1.78 23.02
N VAL A 192 -26.17 -1.40 23.92
CA VAL A 192 -25.88 -0.50 25.05
C VAL A 192 -24.81 -1.09 25.97
N ARG A 193 -24.86 -2.39 26.26
CA ARG A 193 -23.83 -3.06 27.08
C ARG A 193 -22.45 -2.88 26.46
N LYS A 194 -22.34 -3.12 25.15
CA LYS A 194 -21.09 -2.98 24.37
C LYS A 194 -20.66 -1.52 24.26
N GLY A 195 -21.57 -0.61 23.96
CA GLY A 195 -21.26 0.81 23.87
C GLY A 195 -20.77 1.39 25.21
N LEU A 196 -21.34 0.95 26.34
CA LEU A 196 -20.87 1.40 27.66
C LEU A 196 -19.45 0.91 27.98
N SER A 197 -19.02 -0.26 27.47
CA SER A 197 -17.64 -0.73 27.65
C SER A 197 -16.65 -0.04 26.70
N LEU A 198 -17.08 0.25 25.47
CA LEU A 198 -16.29 0.95 24.46
C LEU A 198 -16.13 2.45 24.76
N SER A 199 -17.11 3.07 25.42
CA SER A 199 -17.10 4.51 25.69
C SER A 199 -16.04 4.88 26.73
N ARG A 200 -15.22 5.90 26.40
CA ARG A 200 -14.21 6.48 27.31
C ARG A 200 -14.81 6.95 28.64
N ASP A 201 -16.06 7.42 28.64
CA ASP A 201 -16.76 7.93 29.83
C ASP A 201 -17.87 7.00 30.34
N ASN A 202 -17.96 5.76 29.83
CA ASN A 202 -19.01 4.79 30.14
C ASN A 202 -20.42 5.35 29.89
N ARG A 203 -20.63 5.98 28.73
CA ARG A 203 -21.91 6.57 28.34
C ARG A 203 -22.30 6.16 26.94
N VAL A 204 -23.62 6.06 26.73
CA VAL A 204 -24.19 5.91 25.39
C VAL A 204 -25.40 6.81 25.25
N MET A 205 -25.67 7.22 24.02
CA MET A 205 -26.79 8.07 23.69
C MET A 205 -27.83 7.30 22.91
N ILE A 206 -29.08 7.33 23.38
CA ILE A 206 -30.23 6.83 22.65
C ILE A 206 -30.95 8.04 22.05
N THR A 207 -31.24 8.00 20.76
CA THR A 207 -31.87 9.10 20.02
C THR A 207 -33.13 8.64 19.29
N GLU A 208 -34.05 9.58 19.03
CA GLU A 208 -35.19 9.35 18.15
C GLU A 208 -34.69 8.87 16.78
N SER A 209 -35.43 7.96 16.16
CA SER A 209 -35.08 7.52 14.82
C SER A 209 -35.39 8.61 13.80
N ILE A 210 -34.38 8.91 12.97
CA ILE A 210 -34.45 9.73 11.76
C ILE A 210 -34.17 8.87 10.51
N ASP A 211 -34.31 7.55 10.65
CA ASP A 211 -34.19 6.56 9.58
C ASP A 211 -35.16 6.88 8.42
N GLY A 212 -34.71 6.69 7.18
CA GLY A 212 -35.49 7.01 5.97
C GLY A 212 -35.52 8.50 5.57
N TRP A 213 -34.95 9.41 6.37
CA TRP A 213 -34.83 10.83 6.02
C TRP A 213 -33.74 11.05 4.96
N ILE A 214 -33.78 12.16 4.21
CA ILE A 214 -32.70 12.49 3.27
C ILE A 214 -31.51 13.00 4.08
N GLU A 215 -30.34 12.41 3.89
CA GLU A 215 -29.11 12.86 4.51
C GLU A 215 -28.37 13.88 3.62
N LEU A 216 -27.98 15.00 4.21
CA LEU A 216 -27.25 16.08 3.55
C LEU A 216 -26.01 16.49 4.34
N GLU A 217 -24.97 16.85 3.62
CA GLU A 217 -23.72 17.33 4.19
C GLU A 217 -23.38 18.71 3.64
N TYR A 218 -22.90 19.61 4.49
CA TYR A 218 -22.45 20.95 4.14
C TYR A 218 -21.01 21.13 4.58
N GLU A 219 -20.14 21.45 3.62
CA GLU A 219 -18.79 21.90 3.89
C GLU A 219 -18.79 23.40 4.11
N VAL A 220 -18.34 23.84 5.28
CA VAL A 220 -18.44 25.22 5.74
C VAL A 220 -17.06 25.74 6.10
N MET A 221 -16.77 26.99 5.73
CA MET A 221 -15.51 27.66 6.06
C MET A 221 -15.77 28.94 6.82
N ARG A 222 -14.95 29.24 7.83
CA ARG A 222 -15.02 30.49 8.58
C ARG A 222 -13.64 31.07 8.92
N ASP A 223 -13.47 32.37 8.73
CA ASP A 223 -12.27 33.10 9.18
C ASP A 223 -12.49 33.90 10.48
N ALA A 224 -11.41 34.47 11.01
CA ALA A 224 -11.47 35.23 12.27
C ALA A 224 -12.09 36.64 12.16
N ASP A 225 -12.48 37.11 10.96
CA ASP A 225 -13.33 38.31 10.78
C ASP A 225 -14.83 37.95 10.69
N ASP A 226 -15.17 36.67 10.91
CA ASP A 226 -16.52 36.11 10.80
C ASP A 226 -17.06 36.05 9.36
N SER A 227 -16.18 36.11 8.36
CA SER A 227 -16.55 35.71 6.99
C SER A 227 -16.83 34.22 7.00
N CYS A 228 -18.01 33.82 6.52
CA CYS A 228 -18.45 32.44 6.59
C CYS A 228 -19.22 32.07 5.31
N ILE A 229 -18.87 30.93 4.71
CA ILE A 229 -19.31 30.50 3.38
C ILE A 229 -19.62 29.00 3.38
N ILE A 230 -20.54 28.57 2.52
CA ILE A 230 -20.72 27.16 2.14
C ILE A 230 -19.85 26.89 0.91
N ILE A 231 -18.99 25.88 1.01
CA ILE A 231 -18.11 25.46 -0.09
C ILE A 231 -18.84 24.45 -0.98
N CYS A 232 -19.52 23.49 -0.36
CA CYS A 232 -20.19 22.40 -1.06
C CYS A 232 -21.41 21.94 -0.26
N ASN A 233 -22.47 21.53 -0.96
CA ASN A 233 -23.55 20.73 -0.40
C ASN A 233 -23.58 19.36 -1.10
N MET A 234 -23.76 18.31 -0.32
CA MET A 234 -23.80 16.93 -0.79
C MET A 234 -25.12 16.30 -0.34
N GLU A 235 -25.72 15.51 -1.23
CA GLU A 235 -26.95 14.76 -0.97
C GLU A 235 -26.66 13.28 -1.10
N ASN A 236 -27.03 12.52 -0.09
CA ASN A 236 -26.91 11.06 -0.10
C ASN A 236 -28.12 10.50 -0.86
N ILE A 237 -27.89 9.61 -1.83
CA ILE A 237 -28.96 8.92 -2.55
C ILE A 237 -29.62 7.92 -1.62
N ASP A 238 -28.78 7.20 -0.87
CA ASP A 238 -29.18 6.34 0.22
C ASP A 238 -29.74 7.17 1.39
N PRO A 239 -30.91 6.81 1.94
CA PRO A 239 -31.49 7.54 3.06
C PRO A 239 -30.73 7.31 4.37
N MET A 240 -30.97 8.19 5.35
CA MET A 240 -30.50 8.08 6.73
C MET A 240 -30.75 6.66 7.26
N GLY A 241 -29.74 6.12 7.94
CA GLY A 241 -29.69 4.70 8.33
C GLY A 241 -28.42 4.04 7.78
N ILE A 242 -27.93 4.56 6.65
CA ILE A 242 -26.68 4.18 6.01
C ILE A 242 -25.68 5.33 6.20
N HIS A 243 -24.47 5.03 6.65
CA HIS A 243 -23.43 6.04 6.89
C HIS A 243 -23.04 6.73 5.58
N THR A 244 -22.77 8.05 5.58
CA THR A 244 -22.40 8.80 4.36
C THR A 244 -21.21 8.22 3.59
N GLY A 245 -20.25 7.65 4.33
CA GLY A 245 -19.13 6.88 3.80
C GLY A 245 -19.53 5.60 3.02
N GLU A 246 -20.64 4.96 3.37
CA GLU A 246 -21.23 3.78 2.70
C GLU A 246 -22.25 4.14 1.62
N SER A 247 -22.70 5.39 1.58
CA SER A 247 -23.72 5.87 0.64
C SER A 247 -23.14 6.25 -0.72
N VAL A 248 -23.96 6.13 -1.76
CA VAL A 248 -23.75 6.87 -3.01
C VAL A 248 -24.11 8.33 -2.76
N VAL A 249 -23.19 9.24 -3.05
CA VAL A 249 -23.34 10.67 -2.74
C VAL A 249 -23.25 11.50 -4.01
N VAL A 250 -24.08 12.53 -4.13
CA VAL A 250 -24.03 13.48 -5.25
C VAL A 250 -23.84 14.91 -4.80
N THR A 251 -23.15 15.70 -5.63
CA THR A 251 -23.13 17.16 -5.50
C THR A 251 -23.30 17.85 -6.86
N PRO A 252 -24.08 18.94 -6.95
CA PRO A 252 -24.83 19.56 -5.85
C PRO A 252 -26.05 18.71 -5.45
N SER A 253 -26.72 19.07 -4.36
CA SER A 253 -28.01 18.45 -4.00
C SER A 253 -29.07 18.67 -5.10
N GLN A 254 -29.92 17.66 -5.33
CA GLN A 254 -30.80 17.57 -6.50
C GLN A 254 -32.29 17.70 -6.16
N VAL A 255 -32.74 17.13 -5.04
CA VAL A 255 -34.19 16.97 -4.78
C VAL A 255 -34.75 17.95 -3.75
N ILE A 256 -33.88 18.59 -2.96
CA ILE A 256 -34.30 19.49 -1.89
C ILE A 256 -34.75 20.86 -2.47
N PRO A 257 -35.89 21.40 -2.00
CA PRO A 257 -36.32 22.75 -2.39
C PRO A 257 -35.33 23.84 -1.92
N ASP A 258 -35.16 24.90 -2.72
CA ASP A 258 -34.28 26.04 -2.37
C ASP A 258 -34.60 26.63 -0.99
N GLU A 259 -35.87 26.73 -0.60
CA GLU A 259 -36.23 27.24 0.74
C GLU A 259 -35.65 26.36 1.87
N GLY A 260 -35.71 25.03 1.74
CA GLY A 260 -35.08 24.11 2.70
C GLY A 260 -33.56 24.18 2.68
N HIS A 261 -32.95 24.34 1.50
CA HIS A 261 -31.52 24.60 1.37
C HIS A 261 -31.08 25.88 2.06
N GLN A 262 -31.78 26.99 1.87
CA GLN A 262 -31.42 28.26 2.50
C GLN A 262 -31.56 28.18 4.03
N GLU A 263 -32.57 27.46 4.54
CA GLU A 263 -32.71 27.23 5.99
C GLU A 263 -31.55 26.42 6.56
N MET A 264 -31.20 25.28 5.95
CA MET A 264 -30.06 24.46 6.39
C MET A 264 -28.73 25.21 6.23
N ARG A 265 -28.54 25.96 5.14
CA ARG A 265 -27.39 26.83 4.93
C ARG A 265 -27.26 27.86 6.05
N ASP A 266 -28.34 28.58 6.37
CA ASP A 266 -28.32 29.57 7.46
C ASP A 266 -28.01 28.91 8.81
N THR A 267 -28.52 27.70 9.06
CA THR A 267 -28.19 26.92 10.25
C THR A 267 -26.73 26.51 10.27
N ALA A 268 -26.18 25.96 9.18
CA ALA A 268 -24.77 25.59 9.08
C ALA A 268 -23.84 26.77 9.43
N LEU A 269 -24.16 27.96 8.92
CA LEU A 269 -23.43 29.19 9.23
C LEU A 269 -23.61 29.67 10.69
N LYS A 270 -24.71 29.35 11.37
CA LYS A 270 -24.87 29.64 12.82
C LYS A 270 -24.10 28.65 13.66
N VAL A 271 -24.16 27.36 13.31
CA VAL A 271 -23.52 26.26 14.03
C VAL A 271 -22.01 26.45 14.09
N ILE A 272 -21.35 26.70 12.94
CA ILE A 272 -19.90 26.96 12.92
C ILE A 272 -19.49 28.21 13.73
N ARG A 273 -20.37 29.22 13.80
CA ARG A 273 -20.14 30.43 14.62
C ARG A 273 -20.26 30.15 16.11
N GLU A 274 -21.26 29.38 16.52
CA GLU A 274 -21.46 28.98 17.91
C GLU A 274 -20.28 28.14 18.41
N LEU A 275 -19.83 27.20 17.57
CA LEU A 275 -18.67 26.37 17.83
C LEU A 275 -17.35 27.13 17.72
N GLY A 276 -17.35 28.39 17.26
CA GLY A 276 -16.14 29.22 17.23
C GLY A 276 -15.03 28.74 16.29
N ILE A 277 -15.32 27.79 15.40
CA ILE A 277 -14.37 27.17 14.48
C ILE A 277 -13.77 28.24 13.54
N GLN A 278 -12.46 28.16 13.32
CA GLN A 278 -11.74 28.93 12.31
C GLN A 278 -11.03 27.96 11.38
N GLY A 279 -11.43 27.94 10.11
CA GLY A 279 -11.09 26.89 9.15
C GLY A 279 -12.34 26.22 8.59
N GLY A 280 -12.14 25.07 7.97
CA GLY A 280 -13.20 24.22 7.43
C GLY A 280 -13.80 23.26 8.47
N CYS A 281 -15.09 22.97 8.34
CA CYS A 281 -15.76 21.87 9.03
C CYS A 281 -16.91 21.30 8.18
N ASN A 282 -17.28 20.06 8.45
CA ASN A 282 -18.43 19.39 7.85
C ASN A 282 -19.62 19.42 8.83
N ILE A 283 -20.82 19.69 8.33
CA ILE A 283 -22.08 19.69 9.11
C ILE A 283 -23.10 18.81 8.41
N GLN A 284 -23.66 17.85 9.14
CA GLN A 284 -24.63 16.88 8.63
C GLN A 284 -26.05 17.22 9.05
N PHE A 285 -26.99 17.05 8.13
CA PHE A 285 -28.41 17.28 8.30
C PHE A 285 -29.22 16.06 7.86
N ALA A 286 -30.30 15.79 8.58
CA ALA A 286 -31.37 14.93 8.09
C ALA A 286 -32.57 15.80 7.73
N TRP A 287 -33.13 15.62 6.54
CA TRP A 287 -34.27 16.40 6.03
C TRP A 287 -35.44 15.51 5.63
N HIS A 288 -36.66 15.95 5.94
CA HIS A 288 -37.90 15.27 5.58
C HIS A 288 -38.97 16.26 5.11
N ASP A 289 -39.72 15.88 4.06
CA ASP A 289 -40.85 16.67 3.58
C ASP A 289 -42.07 16.52 4.52
N ASP A 290 -42.28 17.51 5.38
CA ASP A 290 -43.45 17.60 6.27
C ASP A 290 -44.68 18.27 5.60
N GLY A 291 -44.59 18.57 4.29
CA GLY A 291 -45.58 19.30 3.51
C GLY A 291 -45.46 20.83 3.62
N THR A 292 -44.44 21.35 4.29
CA THR A 292 -44.09 22.78 4.27
C THR A 292 -43.04 23.08 3.19
N PRO A 293 -42.93 24.34 2.72
CA PRO A 293 -41.95 24.69 1.69
C PRO A 293 -40.48 24.44 2.05
N GLY A 294 -40.11 24.54 3.33
CA GLY A 294 -38.76 24.29 3.83
C GLY A 294 -38.52 22.85 4.29
N GLY A 295 -39.59 22.06 4.45
CA GLY A 295 -39.55 20.76 5.11
C GLY A 295 -39.20 20.85 6.60
N GLU A 296 -38.88 19.72 7.18
CA GLU A 296 -38.37 19.59 8.54
C GLU A 296 -36.92 19.07 8.49
N TYR A 297 -36.03 19.61 9.32
CA TYR A 297 -34.66 19.09 9.42
C TYR A 297 -34.20 18.86 10.87
N ARG A 298 -33.10 18.12 10.99
CA ARG A 298 -32.31 17.92 12.22
C ARG A 298 -30.84 18.11 11.91
N VAL A 299 -30.11 18.84 12.77
CA VAL A 299 -28.65 18.83 12.79
C VAL A 299 -28.20 17.51 13.40
N VAL A 300 -27.53 16.67 12.60
CA VAL A 300 -27.13 15.32 13.02
C VAL A 300 -25.81 15.38 13.77
N GLU A 301 -24.78 15.95 13.14
CA GLU A 301 -23.47 16.14 13.74
C GLU A 301 -22.63 17.22 13.06
N VAL A 302 -21.51 17.56 13.70
CA VAL A 302 -20.47 18.46 13.18
C VAL A 302 -19.12 17.81 13.37
N ASN A 303 -18.36 17.73 12.28
CA ASN A 303 -16.97 17.30 12.30
C ASN A 303 -16.09 18.57 12.24
N PRO A 304 -15.46 19.03 13.35
CA PRO A 304 -14.80 20.34 13.44
C PRO A 304 -13.37 20.33 12.86
N ARG A 305 -13.20 19.61 11.75
CA ARG A 305 -11.94 19.31 11.07
C ARG A 305 -12.21 19.08 9.58
N VAL A 306 -11.14 18.95 8.81
CA VAL A 306 -11.23 18.32 7.49
C VAL A 306 -11.64 16.85 7.62
N SER A 307 -12.30 16.34 6.60
CA SER A 307 -12.91 15.01 6.51
C SER A 307 -12.79 14.44 5.10
N ARG A 308 -13.18 13.18 4.90
CA ARG A 308 -13.40 12.60 3.58
C ARG A 308 -14.32 13.47 2.72
N SER A 309 -15.44 13.90 3.26
CA SER A 309 -16.40 14.80 2.61
C SER A 309 -15.75 16.13 2.19
N SER A 310 -14.79 16.65 2.97
CA SER A 310 -14.05 17.86 2.60
C SER A 310 -13.05 17.63 1.45
N ALA A 311 -12.42 16.45 1.37
CA ALA A 311 -11.58 16.08 0.23
C ALA A 311 -12.44 15.94 -1.02
N LEU A 312 -13.54 15.18 -0.94
CA LEU A 312 -14.55 15.04 -2.00
C LEU A 312 -15.05 16.42 -2.47
N ALA A 313 -15.45 17.29 -1.55
CA ALA A 313 -15.89 18.64 -1.88
C ALA A 313 -14.81 19.50 -2.54
N SER A 314 -13.55 19.35 -2.10
CA SER A 314 -12.42 20.05 -2.73
C SER A 314 -12.22 19.62 -4.18
N LYS A 315 -12.30 18.32 -4.45
CA LYS A 315 -12.22 17.79 -5.82
C LYS A 315 -13.44 18.16 -6.64
N ALA A 316 -14.64 18.06 -6.08
CA ALA A 316 -15.89 18.37 -6.78
C ALA A 316 -15.98 19.84 -7.21
N THR A 317 -15.53 20.77 -6.35
CA THR A 317 -15.69 22.21 -6.57
C THR A 317 -14.43 22.91 -7.08
N GLY A 318 -13.27 22.25 -6.98
CA GLY A 318 -11.95 22.85 -7.16
C GLY A 318 -11.50 23.76 -6.00
N TYR A 319 -12.32 23.98 -4.97
CA TYR A 319 -11.96 24.84 -3.85
C TYR A 319 -11.01 24.10 -2.87
N PRO A 320 -9.78 24.56 -2.62
CA PRO A 320 -8.80 23.81 -1.82
C PRO A 320 -9.01 24.01 -0.31
N ILE A 321 -9.91 23.23 0.30
CA ILE A 321 -10.37 23.42 1.69
C ILE A 321 -9.23 23.35 2.70
N ALA A 322 -8.37 22.33 2.61
CA ALA A 322 -7.27 22.13 3.56
C ALA A 322 -6.24 23.27 3.49
N ARG A 323 -5.87 23.68 2.27
CA ARG A 323 -4.97 24.83 2.03
C ARG A 323 -5.51 26.13 2.60
N VAL A 324 -6.80 26.41 2.40
CA VAL A 324 -7.45 27.61 2.96
C VAL A 324 -7.53 27.52 4.48
N THR A 325 -7.86 26.35 5.03
CA THR A 325 -7.91 26.08 6.47
C THR A 325 -6.57 26.38 7.15
N ALA A 326 -5.45 25.90 6.59
CA ALA A 326 -4.11 26.16 7.11
C ALA A 326 -3.77 27.66 7.13
N LYS A 327 -4.09 28.40 6.05
CA LYS A 327 -3.89 29.85 5.97
C LYS A 327 -4.76 30.62 6.97
N VAL A 328 -6.02 30.20 7.15
CA VAL A 328 -6.93 30.77 8.15
C VAL A 328 -6.44 30.50 9.57
N ALA A 329 -5.90 29.31 9.86
CA ALA A 329 -5.31 28.98 11.16
C ALA A 329 -4.11 29.89 11.51
N LEU A 330 -3.32 30.30 10.51
CA LEU A 330 -2.28 31.34 10.66
C LEU A 330 -2.82 32.78 10.78
N GLY A 331 -4.13 32.96 10.71
CA GLY A 331 -4.81 34.23 10.91
C GLY A 331 -5.10 35.01 9.63
N LYS A 332 -5.00 34.42 8.44
CA LYS A 332 -5.50 35.05 7.20
C LYS A 332 -7.01 35.15 7.19
N ARG A 333 -7.53 36.07 6.38
CA ARG A 333 -8.95 36.19 6.04
C ARG A 333 -9.23 35.61 4.67
N LEU A 334 -10.46 35.15 4.44
CA LEU A 334 -10.86 34.57 3.15
C LEU A 334 -10.68 35.55 1.99
N HIS A 335 -10.90 36.85 2.25
CA HIS A 335 -10.71 37.90 1.24
C HIS A 335 -9.24 38.28 0.99
N GLU A 336 -8.30 37.77 1.79
CA GLU A 336 -6.86 37.94 1.61
C GLU A 336 -6.22 36.76 0.87
N ILE A 337 -6.90 35.61 0.87
CA ILE A 337 -6.46 34.39 0.18
C ILE A 337 -6.97 34.44 -1.26
N LYS A 338 -6.08 34.28 -2.24
CA LYS A 338 -6.45 34.26 -3.65
C LYS A 338 -7.09 32.92 -4.01
N ASN A 339 -8.05 32.94 -4.92
CA ASN A 339 -8.54 31.73 -5.58
C ASN A 339 -7.58 31.39 -6.72
N GLU A 340 -6.90 30.25 -6.63
CA GLU A 340 -5.86 29.86 -7.60
C GLU A 340 -6.43 29.37 -8.92
N ILE A 341 -7.63 28.78 -8.90
CA ILE A 341 -8.30 28.30 -10.11
C ILE A 341 -8.63 29.44 -11.06
N THR A 342 -9.12 30.57 -10.54
CA THR A 342 -9.50 31.71 -11.39
C THR A 342 -8.42 32.78 -11.50
N GLY A 343 -7.47 32.83 -10.56
CA GLY A 343 -6.38 33.83 -10.50
C GLY A 343 -6.80 35.29 -10.29
N GLU A 344 -8.09 35.61 -10.45
CA GLU A 344 -8.64 36.98 -10.38
C GLU A 344 -9.61 37.20 -9.20
N THR A 345 -10.03 36.13 -8.51
CA THR A 345 -10.95 36.19 -7.35
C THR A 345 -10.25 35.79 -6.03
N THR A 346 -10.98 35.79 -4.91
CA THR A 346 -10.47 35.43 -3.58
C THR A 346 -11.19 34.18 -3.06
N ALA A 347 -10.71 33.56 -2.00
CA ALA A 347 -11.36 32.43 -1.32
C ALA A 347 -12.66 32.81 -0.57
N ALA A 348 -13.24 33.99 -0.82
CA ALA A 348 -14.41 34.51 -0.11
C ALA A 348 -15.65 34.46 -1.00
N PHE A 349 -16.04 33.25 -1.43
CA PHE A 349 -17.18 32.98 -2.30
C PHE A 349 -17.73 31.58 -2.03
N GLU A 350 -18.96 31.31 -2.47
CA GLU A 350 -19.53 29.97 -2.50
C GLU A 350 -19.38 29.45 -3.93
N PRO A 351 -18.71 28.30 -4.16
CA PRO A 351 -18.58 27.70 -5.47
C PRO A 351 -19.92 27.45 -6.17
N ALA A 352 -19.91 27.54 -7.49
CA ALA A 352 -21.01 27.12 -8.34
C ALA A 352 -20.46 26.18 -9.41
N ILE A 353 -21.10 25.02 -9.58
CA ILE A 353 -20.70 24.00 -10.54
C ILE A 353 -21.79 23.81 -11.60
N ASP A 354 -21.41 23.55 -12.85
CA ASP A 354 -22.31 23.34 -13.99
C ASP A 354 -22.29 21.87 -14.50
N TYR A 355 -21.98 20.98 -13.57
CA TYR A 355 -21.90 19.53 -13.72
C TYR A 355 -22.43 18.86 -12.45
N ILE A 356 -22.56 17.54 -12.50
CA ILE A 356 -22.90 16.68 -11.37
C ILE A 356 -21.67 15.84 -11.07
N VAL A 357 -21.38 15.69 -9.77
CA VAL A 357 -20.37 14.77 -9.26
C VAL A 357 -21.07 13.65 -8.52
N THR A 358 -20.65 12.42 -8.76
CA THR A 358 -21.14 11.22 -8.06
C THR A 358 -19.96 10.52 -7.40
N LYS A 359 -20.11 10.19 -6.12
CA LYS A 359 -19.19 9.33 -5.37
C LYS A 359 -19.84 7.98 -5.13
N VAL A 360 -19.08 6.91 -5.33
CA VAL A 360 -19.46 5.52 -5.03
C VAL A 360 -18.39 4.90 -4.11
N PRO A 361 -18.78 4.30 -2.96
CA PRO A 361 -17.83 3.60 -2.09
C PRO A 361 -17.29 2.31 -2.72
N ARG A 362 -16.15 1.82 -2.19
CA ARG A 362 -15.53 0.55 -2.54
C ARG A 362 -15.44 -0.37 -1.33
N TRP A 363 -15.96 -1.60 -1.45
CA TRP A 363 -16.03 -2.59 -0.35
C TRP A 363 -15.17 -3.82 -0.59
N PRO A 364 -14.51 -4.40 0.42
CA PRO A 364 -13.68 -5.60 0.28
C PRO A 364 -14.47 -6.92 0.39
N LYS A 365 -15.68 -6.99 -0.18
CA LYS A 365 -16.59 -8.15 -0.04
C LYS A 365 -15.95 -9.47 -0.49
N ASP A 366 -15.09 -9.41 -1.50
CA ASP A 366 -14.35 -10.54 -2.05
C ASP A 366 -13.32 -11.16 -1.10
N LYS A 367 -12.87 -10.41 -0.08
CA LYS A 367 -11.84 -10.83 0.89
C LYS A 367 -12.39 -11.31 2.23
N PHE A 368 -13.67 -11.08 2.47
CA PHE A 368 -14.34 -11.39 3.74
C PHE A 368 -15.65 -12.14 3.49
N PRO A 369 -15.60 -13.40 3.00
CA PRO A 369 -16.79 -14.16 2.66
C PRO A 369 -17.69 -14.49 3.87
N ASP A 370 -17.11 -14.50 5.08
CA ASP A 370 -17.82 -14.75 6.34
C ASP A 370 -18.51 -13.50 6.91
N VAL A 371 -18.28 -12.33 6.32
CA VAL A 371 -18.81 -11.05 6.82
C VAL A 371 -20.11 -10.71 6.09
N ASP A 372 -21.12 -10.31 6.86
CA ASP A 372 -22.33 -9.73 6.31
C ASP A 372 -22.08 -8.28 5.88
N PHE A 373 -22.30 -7.99 4.61
CA PHE A 373 -22.13 -6.66 4.00
C PHE A 373 -23.45 -5.88 3.88
N GLU A 374 -24.44 -6.12 4.75
CA GLU A 374 -25.54 -5.16 4.94
C GLU A 374 -24.98 -3.78 5.33
N LEU A 375 -25.39 -2.74 4.60
CA LEU A 375 -24.95 -1.36 4.80
C LEU A 375 -25.74 -0.72 5.95
N GLY A 376 -25.05 0.04 6.79
CA GLY A 376 -25.66 0.66 7.95
C GLY A 376 -24.85 1.86 8.45
N PRO A 377 -25.03 2.26 9.72
CA PRO A 377 -24.39 3.46 10.27
C PRO A 377 -22.90 3.27 10.63
N ALA A 378 -22.38 2.04 10.57
CA ALA A 378 -20.96 1.74 10.75
C ALA A 378 -20.31 1.43 9.40
N MET A 379 -19.20 2.10 9.10
CA MET A 379 -18.51 1.94 7.82
C MET A 379 -17.83 0.57 7.67
N LYS A 380 -17.88 0.03 6.45
CA LYS A 380 -17.24 -1.20 5.96
C LYS A 380 -16.48 -0.99 4.64
N SER A 381 -16.72 0.11 3.94
CA SER A 381 -15.99 0.51 2.74
C SER A 381 -14.53 0.87 3.05
N THR A 382 -13.63 0.50 2.15
CA THR A 382 -12.17 0.70 2.27
C THR A 382 -11.67 1.90 1.48
N GLY A 383 -12.49 2.43 0.57
CA GLY A 383 -12.17 3.60 -0.25
C GLY A 383 -13.37 4.06 -1.04
N GLU A 384 -13.16 4.98 -1.98
CA GLU A 384 -14.22 5.55 -2.80
C GLU A 384 -13.71 5.97 -4.18
N ALA A 385 -14.62 5.95 -5.15
CA ALA A 385 -14.43 6.49 -6.48
C ALA A 385 -15.32 7.71 -6.67
N MET A 386 -14.83 8.71 -7.41
CA MET A 386 -15.60 9.88 -7.81
C MET A 386 -15.62 9.98 -9.34
N ALA A 387 -16.72 10.49 -9.88
CA ALA A 387 -16.78 10.89 -11.27
C ALA A 387 -17.54 12.19 -11.48
N ILE A 388 -17.27 12.85 -12.60
CA ILE A 388 -17.91 14.10 -13.01
C ILE A 388 -18.60 13.88 -14.35
N GLY A 389 -19.88 14.26 -14.44
CA GLY A 389 -20.66 14.25 -15.68
C GLY A 389 -21.56 15.47 -15.81
N ARG A 390 -22.00 15.79 -17.03
CA ARG A 390 -22.92 16.91 -17.30
C ARG A 390 -24.37 16.56 -16.96
N THR A 391 -24.65 15.27 -16.76
CA THR A 391 -25.92 14.73 -16.32
C THR A 391 -25.70 13.75 -15.18
N PHE A 392 -26.78 13.43 -14.43
CA PHE A 392 -26.69 12.47 -13.33
C PHE A 392 -26.38 11.08 -13.87
N GLU A 393 -27.04 10.70 -14.97
CA GLU A 393 -26.87 9.40 -15.61
C GLU A 393 -25.40 9.18 -16.02
N GLU A 394 -24.79 10.17 -16.67
CA GLU A 394 -23.38 10.11 -17.09
C GLU A 394 -22.42 10.05 -15.89
N SER A 395 -22.65 10.90 -14.89
CA SER A 395 -21.83 10.93 -13.67
C SER A 395 -21.92 9.61 -12.89
N LEU A 396 -23.12 9.01 -12.80
CA LEU A 396 -23.33 7.74 -12.12
C LEU A 396 -22.65 6.58 -12.85
N LEU A 397 -22.84 6.44 -14.17
CA LEU A 397 -22.20 5.35 -14.91
C LEU A 397 -20.67 5.44 -14.88
N LYS A 398 -20.13 6.68 -14.93
CA LYS A 398 -18.68 6.91 -14.72
C LYS A 398 -18.24 6.48 -13.33
N ALA A 399 -18.99 6.82 -12.29
CA ALA A 399 -18.64 6.46 -10.92
C ALA A 399 -18.73 4.94 -10.67
N LEU A 400 -19.70 4.24 -11.25
CA LEU A 400 -19.84 2.79 -11.12
C LEU A 400 -18.65 2.05 -11.76
N ARG A 401 -18.31 2.36 -13.02
CA ARG A 401 -17.10 1.75 -13.63
C ARG A 401 -15.80 2.16 -12.95
N SER A 402 -15.78 3.38 -12.38
CA SER A 402 -14.65 3.87 -11.59
C SER A 402 -14.45 3.14 -10.27
N SER A 403 -15.50 2.52 -9.72
CA SER A 403 -15.45 1.87 -8.42
C SER A 403 -14.64 0.57 -8.42
N GLU A 404 -14.38 0.00 -9.60
CA GLU A 404 -13.74 -1.32 -9.75
C GLU A 404 -14.41 -2.39 -8.90
N TYR A 405 -15.74 -2.31 -8.83
CA TYR A 405 -16.59 -3.22 -8.09
C TYR A 405 -17.48 -3.99 -9.04
N ASP A 406 -17.22 -5.28 -9.17
CA ASP A 406 -18.11 -6.22 -9.83
C ASP A 406 -19.19 -6.69 -8.85
N PRO A 407 -20.48 -6.68 -9.24
CA PRO A 407 -21.54 -7.16 -8.37
C PRO A 407 -21.35 -8.64 -8.05
N ALA A 408 -21.56 -9.02 -6.79
CA ALA A 408 -21.34 -10.40 -6.34
C ALA A 408 -22.52 -11.34 -6.67
N ALA A 409 -23.70 -10.77 -6.94
CA ALA A 409 -24.90 -11.53 -7.26
C ALA A 409 -24.95 -11.94 -8.74
N ASP A 410 -25.24 -13.21 -9.01
CA ASP A 410 -25.72 -13.66 -10.33
C ASP A 410 -27.23 -13.43 -10.35
N TRP A 411 -27.67 -12.35 -10.99
CA TRP A 411 -29.07 -11.96 -11.05
C TRP A 411 -29.93 -13.03 -11.71
N SER A 412 -29.36 -13.85 -12.60
CA SER A 412 -30.09 -14.95 -13.25
C SER A 412 -30.50 -16.07 -12.28
N GLU A 413 -29.81 -16.19 -11.14
CA GLU A 413 -30.13 -17.14 -10.06
C GLU A 413 -31.01 -16.52 -8.95
N VAL A 414 -31.07 -15.19 -8.85
CA VAL A 414 -31.87 -14.46 -7.87
C VAL A 414 -33.33 -14.39 -8.31
N SER A 415 -34.24 -14.88 -7.47
CA SER A 415 -35.69 -14.73 -7.70
C SER A 415 -36.20 -13.32 -7.42
N ASP A 416 -37.37 -12.95 -7.96
CA ASP A 416 -37.96 -11.63 -7.69
C ASP A 416 -38.22 -11.39 -6.19
N GLU A 417 -38.55 -12.45 -5.43
CA GLU A 417 -38.73 -12.36 -3.98
C GLU A 417 -37.40 -12.06 -3.27
N GLU A 418 -36.31 -12.73 -3.66
CA GLU A 418 -34.97 -12.47 -3.13
C GLU A 418 -34.45 -11.08 -3.54
N LEU A 419 -34.68 -10.65 -4.78
CA LEU A 419 -34.33 -9.30 -5.26
C LEU A 419 -35.02 -8.21 -4.42
N GLU A 420 -36.31 -8.38 -4.14
CA GLU A 420 -37.08 -7.47 -3.29
C GLU A 420 -36.54 -7.44 -1.86
N THR A 421 -36.37 -8.59 -1.22
CA THR A 421 -36.08 -8.64 0.23
C THR A 421 -34.61 -8.49 0.59
N GLU A 422 -33.70 -9.05 -0.20
CA GLU A 422 -32.27 -9.15 0.15
C GLU A 422 -31.40 -8.07 -0.50
N PHE A 423 -31.88 -7.40 -1.56
CA PHE A 423 -31.08 -6.40 -2.29
C PHE A 423 -31.72 -5.01 -2.39
N LEU A 424 -33.04 -4.92 -2.60
CA LEU A 424 -33.72 -3.63 -2.68
C LEU A 424 -34.10 -3.10 -1.29
N THR A 425 -34.70 -3.95 -0.45
CA THR A 425 -35.12 -3.60 0.91
C THR A 425 -33.94 -3.58 1.87
N SER A 426 -33.11 -4.63 1.88
CA SER A 426 -31.87 -4.64 2.68
C SER A 426 -30.73 -4.01 1.85
N PRO A 427 -30.14 -2.89 2.29
CA PRO A 427 -29.12 -2.21 1.52
C PRO A 427 -27.81 -3.00 1.54
N THR A 428 -27.26 -3.26 0.36
CA THR A 428 -25.98 -3.96 0.16
C THR A 428 -25.14 -3.22 -0.90
N PRO A 429 -23.83 -3.49 -1.01
CA PRO A 429 -23.00 -2.98 -2.11
C PRO A 429 -23.58 -3.23 -3.52
N ASP A 430 -24.36 -4.31 -3.68
CA ASP A 430 -24.97 -4.71 -4.95
C ASP A 430 -26.26 -3.93 -5.30
N ARG A 431 -26.78 -3.09 -4.39
CA ARG A 431 -28.07 -2.39 -4.53
C ARG A 431 -28.21 -1.53 -5.79
N PRO A 432 -27.21 -0.75 -6.24
CA PRO A 432 -27.31 -0.01 -7.50
C PRO A 432 -27.60 -0.91 -8.71
N TYR A 433 -26.98 -2.08 -8.77
CA TYR A 433 -27.16 -3.06 -9.84
C TYR A 433 -28.50 -3.79 -9.72
N ALA A 434 -28.93 -4.09 -8.49
CA ALA A 434 -30.25 -4.64 -8.21
C ALA A 434 -31.38 -3.73 -8.74
N MET A 435 -31.21 -2.40 -8.68
CA MET A 435 -32.18 -1.45 -9.26
C MET A 435 -32.23 -1.53 -10.79
N PHE A 436 -31.08 -1.69 -11.47
CA PHE A 436 -31.08 -1.89 -12.93
C PHE A 436 -31.79 -3.20 -13.28
N GLU A 437 -31.49 -4.29 -12.57
CA GLU A 437 -32.13 -5.59 -12.76
C GLU A 437 -33.64 -5.52 -12.50
N ALA A 438 -34.09 -4.79 -11.48
CA ALA A 438 -35.52 -4.61 -11.21
C ALA A 438 -36.24 -3.98 -12.42
N PHE A 439 -35.63 -3.00 -13.08
CA PHE A 439 -36.22 -2.40 -14.28
C PHE A 439 -36.19 -3.31 -15.51
N GLU A 440 -35.16 -4.15 -15.68
CA GLU A 440 -35.14 -5.21 -16.68
C GLU A 440 -36.28 -6.22 -16.45
N ARG A 441 -36.71 -6.41 -15.19
CA ARG A 441 -37.85 -7.26 -14.79
C ARG A 441 -39.20 -6.54 -14.72
N ASP A 442 -39.32 -5.37 -15.36
CA ASP A 442 -40.55 -4.58 -15.44
C ASP A 442 -41.08 -4.03 -14.09
N PHE A 443 -40.24 -3.94 -13.04
CA PHE A 443 -40.64 -3.25 -11.80
C PHE A 443 -40.96 -1.78 -12.11
N SER A 444 -41.97 -1.24 -11.44
CA SER A 444 -42.32 0.17 -11.56
C SER A 444 -41.44 1.03 -10.67
N VAL A 445 -41.31 2.32 -11.03
CA VAL A 445 -40.61 3.32 -10.20
C VAL A 445 -41.22 3.37 -8.80
N ASP A 446 -42.56 3.33 -8.69
CA ASP A 446 -43.26 3.35 -7.40
C ASP A 446 -42.88 2.15 -6.51
N GLU A 447 -42.75 0.95 -7.10
CA GLU A 447 -42.34 -0.27 -6.38
C GLU A 447 -40.89 -0.15 -5.88
N VAL A 448 -39.97 0.29 -6.73
CA VAL A 448 -38.55 0.45 -6.33
C VAL A 448 -38.39 1.56 -5.28
N VAL A 449 -39.14 2.67 -5.37
CA VAL A 449 -39.15 3.73 -4.34
C VAL A 449 -39.68 3.19 -3.01
N GLU A 450 -40.75 2.39 -3.01
CA GLU A 450 -41.31 1.80 -1.78
C GLU A 450 -40.35 0.83 -1.11
N LEU A 451 -39.60 0.05 -1.90
CA LEU A 451 -38.63 -0.93 -1.38
C LEU A 451 -37.34 -0.27 -0.90
N THR A 452 -36.86 0.75 -1.63
CA THR A 452 -35.52 1.32 -1.38
C THR A 452 -35.53 2.57 -0.51
N GLU A 453 -36.68 3.26 -0.45
CA GLU A 453 -36.85 4.60 0.12
C GLU A 453 -36.04 5.71 -0.59
N ILE A 454 -35.33 5.36 -1.67
CA ILE A 454 -34.61 6.30 -2.54
C ILE A 454 -35.64 7.19 -3.26
N ARG A 455 -35.33 8.48 -3.39
CA ARG A 455 -36.26 9.45 -3.98
C ARG A 455 -36.56 9.15 -5.44
N GLU A 456 -37.84 9.33 -5.79
CA GLU A 456 -38.40 9.10 -7.14
C GLU A 456 -37.53 9.69 -8.27
N TRP A 457 -36.97 10.89 -8.05
CA TRP A 457 -36.09 11.53 -9.02
C TRP A 457 -34.87 10.68 -9.40
N TYR A 458 -34.20 10.03 -8.45
CA TYR A 458 -33.06 9.15 -8.73
C TYR A 458 -33.53 7.85 -9.38
N VAL A 459 -34.58 7.23 -8.83
CA VAL A 459 -35.12 5.97 -9.31
C VAL A 459 -35.59 6.08 -10.79
N GLU A 460 -36.20 7.20 -11.18
CA GLU A 460 -36.53 7.50 -12.59
C GLU A 460 -35.30 7.52 -13.50
N ARG A 461 -34.12 7.90 -13.00
CA ARG A 461 -32.89 8.00 -13.78
C ARG A 461 -32.17 6.66 -13.89
N TYR A 462 -32.18 5.85 -12.83
CA TYR A 462 -31.80 4.44 -12.92
C TYR A 462 -32.61 3.72 -14.01
N LYS A 463 -33.93 3.98 -14.04
CA LYS A 463 -34.79 3.45 -15.11
C LYS A 463 -34.40 3.93 -16.51
N ARG A 464 -34.03 5.21 -16.68
CA ARG A 464 -33.58 5.73 -17.99
C ARG A 464 -32.31 5.05 -18.47
N ILE A 465 -31.37 4.77 -17.57
CA ILE A 465 -30.15 4.03 -17.87
C ILE A 465 -30.51 2.61 -18.33
N ALA A 466 -31.36 1.91 -17.57
CA ALA A 466 -31.83 0.57 -17.94
C ALA A 466 -32.52 0.56 -19.32
N GLU A 467 -33.45 1.47 -19.57
CA GLU A 467 -34.11 1.62 -20.87
C GLU A 467 -33.12 1.94 -22.01
N ALA A 468 -32.09 2.75 -21.75
CA ALA A 468 -31.06 3.10 -22.71
C ALA A 468 -30.14 1.91 -23.04
N ALA A 469 -29.86 1.02 -22.08
CA ALA A 469 -29.05 -0.18 -22.31
C ALA A 469 -29.71 -1.19 -23.27
N GLY A 470 -31.04 -1.18 -23.38
CA GLY A 470 -31.77 -2.01 -24.35
C GLY A 470 -31.76 -1.49 -25.79
N ALA A 471 -31.44 -0.20 -26.00
CA ALA A 471 -31.51 0.46 -27.32
C ALA A 471 -30.44 -0.01 -28.35
N PRO A 472 -29.19 -0.31 -27.96
CA PRO A 472 -28.15 -0.77 -28.88
C PRO A 472 -28.49 -2.04 -29.66
N ALA A 473 -29.28 -2.96 -29.07
CA ALA A 473 -29.74 -4.18 -29.75
C ALA A 473 -30.58 -3.89 -31.01
N ASP A 474 -31.24 -2.73 -31.07
CA ASP A 474 -32.01 -2.25 -32.23
C ASP A 474 -31.20 -1.31 -33.14
N GLY A 475 -29.91 -1.09 -32.84
CA GLY A 475 -28.98 -0.24 -33.58
C GLY A 475 -29.03 1.25 -33.21
N ASP A 476 -29.67 1.61 -32.10
CA ASP A 476 -29.67 2.95 -31.53
C ASP A 476 -28.57 3.08 -30.46
N PHE A 477 -27.37 3.46 -30.90
CA PHE A 477 -26.19 3.62 -30.04
C PHE A 477 -26.16 4.97 -29.33
N GLU A 478 -26.78 6.00 -29.93
CA GLU A 478 -26.77 7.37 -29.42
C GLU A 478 -27.50 7.48 -28.08
N SER A 479 -28.61 6.74 -27.90
CA SER A 479 -29.35 6.70 -26.63
C SER A 479 -28.50 6.20 -25.46
N ALA A 480 -27.69 5.15 -25.67
CA ALA A 480 -26.79 4.60 -24.65
C ALA A 480 -25.57 5.52 -24.41
N ALA A 481 -24.98 6.06 -25.47
CA ALA A 481 -23.88 7.02 -25.34
C ALA A 481 -24.29 8.25 -24.53
N ASN A 482 -25.48 8.81 -24.79
CA ASN A 482 -25.97 10.02 -24.12
C ASN A 482 -26.20 9.86 -22.61
N VAL A 483 -26.36 8.63 -22.10
CA VAL A 483 -26.48 8.39 -20.66
C VAL A 483 -25.14 8.05 -20.01
N GLY A 484 -24.06 7.88 -20.78
CA GLY A 484 -22.70 7.70 -20.26
C GLY A 484 -22.06 6.32 -20.43
N PHE A 485 -22.66 5.43 -21.23
CA PHE A 485 -22.01 4.18 -21.64
C PHE A 485 -20.82 4.47 -22.59
N THR A 486 -19.77 3.69 -22.43
CA THR A 486 -18.58 3.64 -23.30
C THR A 486 -18.90 2.99 -24.65
N ASP A 487 -18.08 3.24 -25.66
CA ASP A 487 -18.29 2.62 -26.98
C ASP A 487 -18.07 1.10 -26.92
N HIS A 488 -17.18 0.62 -26.05
CA HIS A 488 -17.02 -0.82 -25.73
C HIS A 488 -18.27 -1.42 -25.07
N GLU A 489 -18.87 -0.75 -24.08
CA GLU A 489 -20.12 -1.22 -23.47
C GLU A 489 -21.28 -1.23 -24.46
N ILE A 490 -21.43 -0.17 -25.27
CA ILE A 490 -22.47 -0.11 -26.30
C ILE A 490 -22.28 -1.22 -27.33
N THR A 491 -21.04 -1.54 -27.68
CA THR A 491 -20.71 -2.67 -28.55
C THR A 491 -21.18 -3.98 -27.94
N ALA A 492 -20.93 -4.20 -26.65
CA ALA A 492 -21.39 -5.37 -25.92
C ALA A 492 -22.93 -5.45 -25.84
N LEU A 493 -23.60 -4.34 -25.52
CA LEU A 493 -25.06 -4.23 -25.49
C LEU A 493 -25.70 -4.50 -26.86
N ALA A 494 -24.98 -4.24 -27.96
CA ALA A 494 -25.40 -4.57 -29.32
C ALA A 494 -25.08 -6.02 -29.75
N GLY A 495 -24.53 -6.84 -28.85
CA GLY A 495 -24.14 -8.24 -29.09
C GLY A 495 -22.75 -8.41 -29.73
N GLY A 496 -21.89 -7.40 -29.65
CA GLY A 496 -20.46 -7.47 -29.92
C GLY A 496 -19.64 -7.92 -28.70
N GLU A 497 -18.33 -7.90 -28.83
CA GLU A 497 -17.38 -8.25 -27.76
C GLU A 497 -17.07 -7.01 -26.90
N PHE A 498 -16.99 -7.18 -25.59
CA PHE A 498 -16.47 -6.15 -24.67
C PHE A 498 -14.97 -6.35 -24.53
N ASN A 499 -14.18 -5.36 -24.95
CA ASN A 499 -12.71 -5.41 -24.95
C ASN A 499 -12.12 -4.23 -24.15
N ASP A 500 -12.55 -4.09 -22.90
CA ASP A 500 -11.98 -3.15 -21.93
C ASP A 500 -11.93 -3.81 -20.53
N THR A 501 -11.49 -3.10 -19.50
CA THR A 501 -11.26 -3.67 -18.16
C THR A 501 -12.52 -3.70 -17.30
N HIS A 502 -13.21 -2.57 -17.12
CA HIS A 502 -14.32 -2.42 -16.19
C HIS A 502 -15.56 -1.82 -16.85
N ALA A 503 -16.70 -2.49 -16.73
CA ALA A 503 -17.99 -1.98 -17.18
C ALA A 503 -18.71 -1.27 -16.02
N SER A 504 -19.53 -0.28 -16.37
CA SER A 504 -20.44 0.41 -15.46
C SER A 504 -21.63 -0.46 -15.09
N TRP A 505 -22.22 -1.14 -16.09
CA TRP A 505 -23.23 -2.17 -15.92
C TRP A 505 -23.51 -2.84 -17.28
N LEU A 506 -23.55 -4.16 -17.31
CA LEU A 506 -24.03 -4.95 -18.46
C LEU A 506 -25.08 -5.95 -17.94
N PRO A 507 -26.24 -6.11 -18.61
CA PRO A 507 -27.23 -7.10 -18.21
C PRO A 507 -26.67 -8.53 -18.22
N ASP A 508 -26.94 -9.33 -17.18
CA ASP A 508 -26.49 -10.72 -17.06
C ASP A 508 -26.85 -11.61 -18.24
N SER A 509 -27.93 -11.28 -18.95
CA SER A 509 -28.33 -12.00 -20.17
C SER A 509 -27.30 -11.92 -21.31
N LEU A 510 -26.38 -10.96 -21.24
CA LEU A 510 -25.28 -10.75 -22.18
C LEU A 510 -23.93 -11.29 -21.65
N LEU A 511 -23.87 -11.60 -20.35
CA LEU A 511 -22.71 -12.17 -19.70
C LEU A 511 -22.80 -13.70 -19.81
N ASP A 512 -21.65 -14.35 -20.03
CA ASP A 512 -21.55 -15.79 -19.88
C ASP A 512 -21.50 -16.17 -18.38
N LYS A 513 -21.44 -17.48 -18.09
CA LYS A 513 -21.36 -18.00 -16.71
C LYS A 513 -20.12 -17.55 -15.93
N ARG A 514 -19.19 -16.85 -16.56
CA ARG A 514 -17.95 -16.32 -15.98
C ARG A 514 -18.06 -14.81 -15.76
N GLY A 515 -19.23 -14.20 -15.98
CA GLY A 515 -19.40 -12.74 -15.95
C GLY A 515 -18.73 -12.03 -17.13
N THR A 516 -18.28 -12.77 -18.15
CA THR A 516 -17.59 -12.21 -19.32
C THR A 516 -18.53 -12.18 -20.52
N VAL A 517 -18.53 -11.09 -21.30
CA VAL A 517 -19.31 -11.01 -22.54
C VAL A 517 -18.82 -12.11 -23.50
N GLU A 518 -19.71 -12.82 -24.22
CA GLU A 518 -19.32 -13.92 -25.14
C GLU A 518 -18.23 -13.46 -26.15
N GLY A 519 -16.97 -13.74 -25.82
CA GLY A 519 -15.77 -13.36 -26.57
C GLY A 519 -14.66 -12.93 -25.62
N ASN A 520 -13.79 -13.87 -25.25
CA ASN A 520 -12.47 -13.54 -24.70
C ASN A 520 -11.48 -14.43 -25.46
N PRO A 521 -10.30 -13.95 -25.90
CA PRO A 521 -9.34 -14.78 -26.59
C PRO A 521 -8.70 -15.72 -25.58
N ALA A 522 -8.99 -17.01 -25.67
CA ALA A 522 -8.12 -17.99 -25.06
C ALA A 522 -6.71 -17.84 -25.67
N PRO A 523 -5.64 -17.81 -24.86
CA PRO A 523 -4.27 -17.85 -25.36
C PRO A 523 -3.94 -19.29 -25.74
N ASP A 524 -4.57 -19.81 -26.79
CA ASP A 524 -3.98 -20.95 -27.50
C ASP A 524 -4.54 -21.16 -28.90
N GLY A 525 -3.65 -21.52 -29.81
CA GLY A 525 -3.98 -21.91 -31.17
C GLY A 525 -4.74 -23.24 -31.20
N GLY A 526 -6.05 -23.20 -30.99
CA GLY A 526 -6.96 -24.36 -31.02
C GLY A 526 -8.24 -24.10 -31.81
N GLU A 527 -8.74 -25.11 -32.51
CA GLU A 527 -9.75 -25.02 -33.57
C GLU A 527 -11.09 -24.35 -33.16
N GLN A 528 -11.56 -23.42 -34.01
CA GLN A 528 -12.87 -22.76 -33.99
C GLN A 528 -14.04 -23.74 -33.73
N HIS A 529 -14.66 -23.62 -32.56
CA HIS A 529 -16.00 -24.18 -32.32
C HIS A 529 -17.06 -23.13 -32.64
N SER A 530 -17.75 -23.34 -33.77
CA SER A 530 -18.85 -22.51 -34.23
C SER A 530 -20.11 -22.68 -33.36
N SER A 531 -20.51 -21.65 -32.63
CA SER A 531 -21.91 -21.46 -32.23
C SER A 531 -22.72 -21.02 -33.46
N GLU A 532 -23.92 -21.60 -33.65
CA GLU A 532 -24.76 -21.28 -34.81
C GLU A 532 -25.33 -19.86 -34.68
N PRO A 533 -25.22 -19.01 -35.71
CA PRO A 533 -25.67 -17.62 -35.64
C PRO A 533 -27.18 -17.55 -35.56
N ARG A 534 -27.70 -16.70 -34.66
CA ARG A 534 -29.09 -16.24 -34.70
C ARG A 534 -29.37 -15.69 -36.10
N SER A 535 -30.28 -16.35 -36.80
CA SER A 535 -30.61 -16.05 -38.18
C SER A 535 -31.46 -14.78 -38.25
N ASP A 536 -30.83 -13.63 -38.46
CA ASP A 536 -31.40 -12.50 -39.20
C ASP A 536 -30.32 -11.46 -39.56
N GLY A 537 -29.36 -11.83 -40.43
CA GLY A 537 -28.67 -10.93 -41.38
C GLY A 537 -28.04 -9.60 -40.91
N GLY A 538 -27.95 -9.31 -39.62
CA GLY A 538 -27.30 -8.14 -39.03
C GLY A 538 -25.78 -8.31 -38.99
N THR A 539 -25.07 -7.22 -39.20
CA THR A 539 -23.61 -7.16 -39.01
C THR A 539 -23.38 -7.05 -37.51
N VAL A 540 -22.52 -7.88 -36.90
CA VAL A 540 -22.13 -7.73 -35.48
C VAL A 540 -21.57 -6.33 -35.29
N ALA A 541 -22.03 -5.60 -34.27
CA ALA A 541 -21.53 -4.27 -33.97
C ALA A 541 -20.04 -4.34 -33.59
N THR A 542 -19.25 -3.39 -34.07
CA THR A 542 -17.85 -3.18 -33.67
C THR A 542 -17.73 -1.81 -33.02
N VAL A 543 -16.69 -1.61 -32.20
CA VAL A 543 -16.38 -0.32 -31.56
C VAL A 543 -16.34 0.81 -32.60
N ASP A 544 -15.62 0.63 -33.72
CA ASP A 544 -15.59 1.61 -34.83
C ASP A 544 -16.99 1.97 -35.37
N SER A 545 -17.91 1.00 -35.41
CA SER A 545 -19.27 1.22 -35.94
C SER A 545 -20.20 1.91 -34.94
N VAL A 546 -19.85 1.82 -33.65
CA VAL A 546 -20.48 2.53 -32.55
C VAL A 546 -19.99 3.97 -32.55
N GLU A 547 -18.67 4.16 -32.48
CA GLU A 547 -17.98 5.46 -32.52
C GLU A 547 -18.44 6.32 -33.72
N GLU A 548 -18.55 5.73 -34.93
CA GLU A 548 -19.06 6.44 -36.12
C GLU A 548 -20.50 7.00 -35.98
N LYS A 549 -21.27 6.55 -34.99
CA LYS A 549 -22.69 6.88 -34.79
C LYS A 549 -22.98 7.48 -33.42
N THR A 550 -22.02 7.53 -32.51
CA THR A 550 -22.14 8.18 -31.21
C THR A 550 -21.52 9.59 -31.28
N VAL A 551 -21.72 10.39 -30.24
CA VAL A 551 -21.14 11.74 -30.14
C VAL A 551 -19.81 11.63 -29.41
N ASP A 552 -18.73 12.14 -30.00
CA ASP A 552 -17.40 12.16 -29.37
C ASP A 552 -17.45 12.81 -27.98
N ARG A 553 -16.58 12.35 -27.08
CA ARG A 553 -16.36 13.00 -25.79
C ARG A 553 -15.47 14.21 -25.96
N ASP A 554 -15.87 15.32 -25.35
CA ASP A 554 -15.01 16.50 -25.20
C ASP A 554 -14.64 16.66 -23.72
N PHE A 555 -13.47 17.25 -23.45
CA PHE A 555 -13.05 17.59 -22.10
C PHE A 555 -13.54 18.99 -21.70
N LYS A 556 -14.04 19.11 -20.46
CA LYS A 556 -14.52 20.33 -19.81
C LYS A 556 -13.67 20.66 -18.59
N LEU A 557 -13.59 21.94 -18.25
CA LEU A 557 -12.84 22.42 -17.08
C LEU A 557 -13.67 22.44 -15.80
N VAL A 558 -13.03 22.09 -14.68
CA VAL A 558 -13.49 22.44 -13.33
C VAL A 558 -13.00 23.85 -13.01
N ASP A 559 -13.93 24.79 -12.82
CA ASP A 559 -13.62 26.23 -12.72
C ASP A 559 -14.13 26.91 -11.45
N THR A 560 -14.78 26.17 -10.55
CA THR A 560 -15.40 26.64 -9.30
C THR A 560 -16.54 27.69 -9.43
N CYS A 561 -16.86 28.14 -10.65
CA CYS A 561 -17.74 29.29 -10.89
C CYS A 561 -18.71 29.15 -12.07
N ALA A 562 -18.88 27.94 -12.62
CA ALA A 562 -19.85 27.62 -13.67
C ALA A 562 -19.70 28.53 -14.91
N GLY A 563 -18.45 28.79 -15.33
CA GLY A 563 -18.10 29.60 -16.48
C GLY A 563 -18.24 31.11 -16.30
N GLU A 564 -18.44 31.62 -15.07
CA GLU A 564 -18.48 33.07 -14.81
C GLU A 564 -17.10 33.73 -15.03
N PHE A 565 -16.03 33.04 -14.63
CA PHE A 565 -14.64 33.45 -14.80
C PHE A 565 -13.87 32.37 -15.57
N ALA A 566 -12.82 32.78 -16.28
CA ALA A 566 -11.94 31.81 -16.92
C ALA A 566 -11.07 31.11 -15.87
N ALA A 567 -11.01 29.78 -15.91
CA ALA A 567 -10.04 29.02 -15.14
C ALA A 567 -8.64 29.13 -15.77
N SER A 568 -7.62 29.12 -14.92
CA SER A 568 -6.20 29.00 -15.29
C SER A 568 -5.59 27.66 -14.92
N THR A 569 -6.35 26.80 -14.22
CA THR A 569 -5.89 25.51 -13.71
C THR A 569 -6.36 24.36 -14.63
N PRO A 570 -5.46 23.47 -15.07
CA PRO A 570 -5.76 22.40 -16.02
C PRO A 570 -6.39 21.18 -15.32
N TYR A 571 -7.62 21.33 -14.82
CA TYR A 571 -8.39 20.28 -14.17
C TYR A 571 -9.64 19.95 -15.01
N TYR A 572 -9.67 18.75 -15.60
CA TYR A 572 -10.63 18.33 -16.61
C TYR A 572 -11.47 17.12 -16.23
N TYR A 573 -12.63 17.01 -16.88
CA TYR A 573 -13.44 15.81 -16.98
C TYR A 573 -14.01 15.67 -18.40
N SER A 574 -14.24 14.46 -18.86
CA SER A 574 -14.89 14.15 -20.13
C SER A 574 -16.41 14.26 -20.00
N ALA A 575 -17.06 14.75 -21.04
CA ALA A 575 -18.51 14.69 -21.17
C ALA A 575 -18.93 14.59 -22.64
N ARG A 576 -20.01 13.86 -22.89
CA ARG A 576 -20.73 13.94 -24.17
C ARG A 576 -21.73 15.09 -24.06
N ASP A 577 -21.60 16.13 -24.89
CA ASP A 577 -22.50 17.29 -24.85
C ASP A 577 -23.47 17.30 -26.04
N PRO A 578 -24.61 16.58 -25.96
CA PRO A 578 -25.62 16.61 -27.00
C PRO A 578 -26.45 17.91 -27.00
N VAL A 579 -26.32 18.74 -25.96
CA VAL A 579 -27.25 19.86 -25.70
C VAL A 579 -26.72 21.19 -26.23
N SER A 580 -25.43 21.46 -26.07
CA SER A 580 -24.89 22.79 -26.38
C SER A 580 -24.59 23.00 -27.87
N GLU A 581 -24.29 21.94 -28.63
CA GLU A 581 -23.74 22.00 -30.01
C GLU A 581 -22.52 22.95 -30.15
N LEU A 582 -21.90 23.37 -29.04
CA LEU A 582 -20.80 24.32 -29.02
C LEU A 582 -19.47 23.58 -28.99
N SER A 583 -18.78 23.51 -30.13
CA SER A 583 -17.36 23.12 -30.17
C SER A 583 -16.54 24.10 -29.32
N ARG A 584 -15.99 23.61 -28.21
CA ARG A 584 -15.09 24.34 -27.31
C ARG A 584 -13.99 23.39 -26.87
N ASP A 585 -12.81 23.57 -27.45
CA ASP A 585 -11.57 23.02 -26.91
C ASP A 585 -11.23 23.83 -25.64
N GLU A 586 -11.54 23.26 -24.48
CA GLU A 586 -11.24 23.84 -23.16
C GLU A 586 -9.88 23.39 -22.62
N LEU A 587 -9.19 22.48 -23.32
CA LEU A 587 -7.89 21.96 -22.90
C LEU A 587 -6.82 23.07 -23.00
N MET A 588 -6.13 23.26 -21.89
CA MET A 588 -4.97 24.15 -21.77
C MET A 588 -3.67 23.34 -21.91
N VAL A 589 -3.51 22.67 -23.05
CA VAL A 589 -2.38 21.77 -23.32
C VAL A 589 -1.57 22.30 -24.50
N ASP A 590 -0.24 22.37 -24.34
CA ASP A 590 0.68 22.72 -25.43
C ASP A 590 1.16 21.44 -26.14
N ARG A 591 0.47 21.08 -27.21
CA ARG A 591 0.73 19.85 -27.98
C ARG A 591 2.05 19.86 -28.77
N ASP A 592 2.84 20.93 -28.68
CA ASP A 592 4.20 21.01 -29.24
C ASP A 592 5.29 20.61 -28.20
N ILE A 593 4.93 20.45 -26.93
CA ILE A 593 5.81 20.01 -25.83
C ILE A 593 5.68 18.50 -25.67
N GLU A 594 6.80 17.84 -25.37
CA GLU A 594 6.81 16.41 -25.05
C GLU A 594 5.99 16.15 -23.78
N SER A 595 5.01 15.26 -23.86
CA SER A 595 4.13 14.97 -22.71
C SER A 595 3.90 13.48 -22.49
N VAL A 596 3.69 13.14 -21.22
CA VAL A 596 3.48 11.76 -20.77
C VAL A 596 2.23 11.69 -19.90
N VAL A 597 1.37 10.71 -20.18
CA VAL A 597 0.23 10.36 -19.33
C VAL A 597 0.69 9.39 -18.24
N VAL A 598 0.46 9.74 -16.98
CA VAL A 598 0.66 8.85 -15.81
C VAL A 598 -0.71 8.35 -15.38
N VAL A 599 -0.92 7.04 -15.43
CA VAL A 599 -2.18 6.40 -15.03
C VAL A 599 -2.12 6.10 -13.52
N GLY A 600 -3.12 6.60 -12.79
CA GLY A 600 -3.25 6.39 -11.34
C GLY A 600 -3.78 5.00 -10.98
N GLY A 601 -4.06 4.77 -9.70
CA GLY A 601 -4.52 3.47 -9.22
C GLY A 601 -6.01 3.33 -8.94
N GLY A 602 -6.78 4.40 -9.11
CA GLY A 602 -8.20 4.38 -8.85
C GLY A 602 -8.56 4.32 -7.36
N PRO A 603 -9.76 3.85 -6.99
CA PRO A 603 -10.22 3.83 -5.61
C PRO A 603 -9.35 2.93 -4.72
N ILE A 604 -9.13 3.35 -3.48
CA ILE A 604 -8.38 2.53 -2.52
C ILE A 604 -9.16 1.25 -2.17
N ARG A 605 -8.44 0.12 -2.18
CA ARG A 605 -8.93 -1.18 -1.70
C ARG A 605 -7.80 -1.97 -1.05
N ILE A 606 -8.13 -3.03 -0.32
CA ILE A 606 -7.12 -3.91 0.29
C ILE A 606 -6.22 -4.50 -0.81
N GLY A 607 -4.91 -4.23 -0.68
CA GLY A 607 -3.88 -4.60 -1.67
C GLY A 607 -3.54 -3.50 -2.69
N GLN A 608 -4.37 -2.45 -2.80
CA GLN A 608 -4.15 -1.25 -3.62
C GLN A 608 -4.46 0.02 -2.81
N GLY A 609 -3.48 0.48 -2.04
CA GLY A 609 -3.61 1.65 -1.18
C GLY A 609 -2.91 2.89 -1.71
N VAL A 610 -2.63 3.80 -0.76
CA VAL A 610 -1.96 5.09 -1.01
C VAL A 610 -0.52 4.92 -1.51
N GLU A 611 0.07 3.74 -1.38
CA GLU A 611 1.43 3.43 -1.82
C GLU A 611 1.60 3.61 -3.34
N PHE A 612 0.55 3.31 -4.11
CA PHE A 612 0.52 3.47 -5.57
C PHE A 612 0.25 4.94 -5.98
N ASP A 613 -0.52 5.67 -5.20
CA ASP A 613 -0.67 7.12 -5.36
C ASP A 613 0.66 7.82 -5.15
N TYR A 614 1.39 7.44 -4.09
CA TYR A 614 2.75 7.92 -3.83
C TYR A 614 3.66 7.73 -5.03
N CYS A 615 3.67 6.51 -5.60
CA CYS A 615 4.48 6.21 -6.78
C CYS A 615 4.11 7.10 -7.98
N SER A 616 2.81 7.27 -8.23
CA SER A 616 2.29 8.11 -9.32
C SER A 616 2.70 9.59 -9.15
N VAL A 617 2.57 10.13 -7.93
CA VAL A 617 2.99 11.51 -7.60
C VAL A 617 4.49 11.72 -7.80
N HIS A 618 5.33 10.76 -7.42
CA HIS A 618 6.77 10.84 -7.66
C HIS A 618 7.13 10.74 -9.13
N ALA A 619 6.40 9.96 -9.93
CA ALA A 619 6.58 9.90 -11.37
C ALA A 619 6.25 11.24 -12.04
N ILE A 620 5.14 11.86 -11.65
CA ILE A 620 4.74 13.19 -12.13
C ILE A 620 5.83 14.23 -11.81
N ARG A 621 6.31 14.27 -10.56
CA ARG A 621 7.38 15.20 -10.17
C ARG A 621 8.67 14.96 -10.95
N ALA A 622 9.02 13.70 -11.21
CA ALA A 622 10.21 13.35 -11.99
C ALA A 622 10.13 13.88 -13.43
N LEU A 623 9.01 13.67 -14.11
CA LEU A 623 8.77 14.15 -15.48
C LEU A 623 8.88 15.68 -15.57
N ARG A 624 8.25 16.39 -14.62
CA ARG A 624 8.32 17.86 -14.54
C ARG A 624 9.74 18.37 -14.33
N GLU A 625 10.56 17.67 -13.54
CA GLU A 625 11.99 17.99 -13.38
C GLU A 625 12.80 17.80 -14.66
N MET A 626 12.38 16.88 -15.54
CA MET A 626 12.98 16.66 -16.86
C MET A 626 12.48 17.66 -17.91
N GLY A 627 11.44 18.44 -17.58
CA GLY A 627 10.81 19.38 -18.51
C GLY A 627 9.85 18.70 -19.49
N ILE A 628 9.32 17.53 -19.13
CA ILE A 628 8.26 16.80 -19.82
C ILE A 628 6.94 17.16 -19.12
N ASP A 629 5.92 17.54 -19.89
CA ASP A 629 4.60 17.83 -19.33
C ASP A 629 3.95 16.52 -18.85
N ALA A 630 3.54 16.49 -17.58
CA ALA A 630 2.94 15.30 -16.98
C ALA A 630 1.41 15.47 -16.89
N HIS A 631 0.68 14.62 -17.59
CA HIS A 631 -0.77 14.51 -17.50
C HIS A 631 -1.16 13.31 -16.64
N VAL A 632 -2.23 13.42 -15.86
CA VAL A 632 -2.65 12.37 -14.91
C VAL A 632 -4.07 11.95 -15.21
N VAL A 633 -4.31 10.64 -15.25
CA VAL A 633 -5.65 10.05 -15.29
C VAL A 633 -5.87 9.28 -13.99
N ASN A 634 -6.77 9.77 -13.14
CA ASN A 634 -7.16 9.09 -11.90
C ASN A 634 -8.54 9.58 -11.43
N ASN A 635 -9.26 8.77 -10.66
CA ASN A 635 -10.64 9.03 -10.22
C ASN A 635 -10.85 8.92 -8.70
N ASN A 636 -9.77 8.82 -7.94
CA ASN A 636 -9.83 8.76 -6.48
C ASN A 636 -9.86 10.17 -5.87
N PRO A 637 -10.93 10.57 -5.15
CA PRO A 637 -11.03 11.91 -4.59
C PRO A 637 -10.16 12.14 -3.35
N GLU A 638 -9.67 11.06 -2.71
CA GLU A 638 -8.91 11.13 -1.46
C GLU A 638 -7.42 11.44 -1.68
N THR A 639 -6.92 11.36 -2.92
CA THR A 639 -5.48 11.27 -3.20
C THR A 639 -4.79 12.58 -3.60
N VAL A 640 -3.45 12.56 -3.56
CA VAL A 640 -2.60 13.69 -3.94
C VAL A 640 -2.39 13.74 -5.45
N SER A 641 -2.42 12.61 -6.17
CA SER A 641 -2.35 12.61 -7.63
C SER A 641 -3.51 13.35 -8.30
N THR A 642 -4.69 13.37 -7.66
CA THR A 642 -5.86 14.14 -8.13
C THR A 642 -5.88 15.56 -7.57
N ASP A 643 -4.79 16.06 -6.99
CA ASP A 643 -4.62 17.48 -6.72
C ASP A 643 -4.14 18.18 -8.00
N TYR A 644 -4.84 19.22 -8.42
CA TYR A 644 -4.52 19.96 -9.65
C TYR A 644 -3.16 20.66 -9.60
N ASP A 645 -2.57 20.85 -8.42
CA ASP A 645 -1.21 21.40 -8.27
C ASP A 645 -0.11 20.37 -8.59
N THR A 646 -0.45 19.07 -8.59
CA THR A 646 0.51 17.98 -8.73
C THR A 646 1.02 17.83 -10.16
N SER A 647 0.13 17.94 -11.17
CA SER A 647 0.41 17.67 -12.59
C SER A 647 0.26 18.92 -13.47
N ASP A 648 0.64 18.81 -14.75
CA ASP A 648 0.43 19.86 -15.77
C ASP A 648 -0.93 19.70 -16.46
N GLY A 649 -1.58 18.54 -16.31
CA GLY A 649 -2.99 18.35 -16.60
C GLY A 649 -3.58 17.22 -15.76
N LEU A 650 -4.68 17.49 -15.05
CA LEU A 650 -5.42 16.52 -14.28
C LEU A 650 -6.69 16.14 -15.04
N PHE A 651 -6.83 14.87 -15.41
CA PHE A 651 -8.02 14.28 -16.00
C PHE A 651 -8.67 13.37 -14.96
N PHE A 652 -9.78 13.85 -14.39
CA PHE A 652 -10.50 13.12 -13.36
C PHE A 652 -11.50 12.16 -14.01
N GLU A 653 -10.95 11.08 -14.56
CA GLU A 653 -11.63 10.12 -15.42
C GLU A 653 -11.48 8.68 -14.92
N PRO A 654 -12.43 7.79 -15.25
CA PRO A 654 -12.27 6.37 -14.98
C PRO A 654 -11.06 5.79 -15.71
N ILE A 655 -10.46 4.76 -15.11
CA ILE A 655 -9.24 4.12 -15.61
C ILE A 655 -9.62 2.93 -16.50
N THR A 656 -10.16 3.26 -17.67
CA THR A 656 -10.45 2.32 -18.76
C THR A 656 -9.52 2.58 -19.93
N ALA A 657 -9.30 1.59 -20.80
CA ALA A 657 -8.47 1.80 -21.98
C ALA A 657 -9.09 2.82 -22.94
N GLU A 658 -10.41 2.82 -23.10
CA GLU A 658 -11.11 3.83 -23.91
C GLU A 658 -10.87 5.25 -23.40
N GLU A 659 -11.04 5.50 -22.09
CA GLU A 659 -10.93 6.83 -21.50
C GLU A 659 -9.48 7.32 -21.40
N VAL A 660 -8.53 6.42 -21.12
CA VAL A 660 -7.10 6.76 -21.18
C VAL A 660 -6.68 7.09 -22.62
N ALA A 661 -7.16 6.34 -23.62
CA ALA A 661 -6.91 6.65 -25.03
C ALA A 661 -7.52 8.00 -25.45
N ASP A 662 -8.72 8.37 -24.96
CA ASP A 662 -9.33 9.68 -25.20
C ASP A 662 -8.43 10.83 -24.69
N VAL A 663 -7.81 10.64 -23.52
CA VAL A 663 -6.87 11.61 -22.95
C VAL A 663 -5.60 11.70 -23.78
N ILE A 664 -5.00 10.56 -24.16
CA ILE A 664 -3.79 10.51 -25.00
C ILE A 664 -4.04 11.21 -26.33
N GLU A 665 -5.15 10.92 -26.99
CA GLU A 665 -5.54 11.54 -28.26
C GLU A 665 -5.74 13.05 -28.12
N SER A 666 -6.44 13.47 -27.07
CA SER A 666 -6.77 14.88 -26.83
C SER A 666 -5.55 15.74 -26.48
N THR A 667 -4.59 15.16 -25.76
CA THR A 667 -3.33 15.80 -25.36
C THR A 667 -2.23 15.66 -26.40
N ASN A 668 -2.36 14.74 -27.35
CA ASN A 668 -1.29 14.31 -28.25
C ASN A 668 -0.04 13.89 -27.46
N ALA A 669 -0.23 13.07 -26.43
CA ALA A 669 0.86 12.59 -25.57
C ALA A 669 1.81 11.65 -26.33
N ASP A 670 3.11 11.81 -26.07
CA ASP A 670 4.16 11.00 -26.68
C ASP A 670 4.34 9.65 -25.97
N GLY A 671 4.00 9.59 -24.68
CA GLY A 671 4.10 8.37 -23.90
C GLY A 671 3.04 8.22 -22.81
N VAL A 672 2.92 7.00 -22.29
CA VAL A 672 2.06 6.64 -21.16
C VAL A 672 2.78 5.70 -20.20
N MET A 673 2.63 5.92 -18.89
CA MET A 673 3.18 5.09 -17.82
C MET A 673 2.05 4.40 -17.06
N VAL A 674 2.08 3.07 -17.02
CA VAL A 674 1.03 2.21 -16.43
C VAL A 674 1.50 1.42 -15.20
N GLN A 675 2.79 1.51 -14.84
CA GLN A 675 3.43 0.65 -13.84
C GLN A 675 3.35 1.20 -12.40
N PHE A 676 2.89 2.45 -12.23
CA PHE A 676 2.86 3.13 -10.93
C PHE A 676 1.49 3.06 -10.21
N GLY A 677 0.39 2.87 -10.96
CA GLY A 677 -0.97 2.83 -10.42
C GLY A 677 -1.40 1.48 -9.84
N GLY A 678 -0.48 0.53 -9.64
CA GLY A 678 -0.85 -0.83 -9.23
C GLY A 678 -1.69 -1.56 -10.28
N GLN A 679 -2.46 -2.57 -9.86
CA GLN A 679 -3.12 -3.51 -10.78
C GLN A 679 -4.10 -2.87 -11.78
N THR A 680 -4.94 -1.95 -11.33
CA THR A 680 -5.90 -1.17 -12.15
C THR A 680 -5.24 -0.58 -13.40
N SER A 681 -4.10 0.05 -13.19
CA SER A 681 -3.30 0.67 -14.25
C SER A 681 -2.59 -0.38 -15.12
N VAL A 682 -2.16 -1.49 -14.54
CA VAL A 682 -1.48 -2.58 -15.28
C VAL A 682 -2.45 -3.34 -16.18
N ASP A 683 -3.67 -3.60 -15.69
CA ASP A 683 -4.70 -4.37 -16.37
C ASP A 683 -5.18 -3.69 -17.67
N ILE A 684 -5.12 -2.35 -17.73
CA ILE A 684 -5.43 -1.63 -18.97
C ILE A 684 -4.32 -1.75 -20.03
N GLY A 685 -3.12 -2.28 -19.71
CA GLY A 685 -1.97 -2.28 -20.62
C GLY A 685 -2.26 -2.88 -22.00
N HIS A 686 -2.77 -4.13 -22.05
CA HIS A 686 -3.11 -4.78 -23.32
C HIS A 686 -4.32 -4.18 -24.03
N PRO A 687 -5.45 -3.87 -23.34
CA PRO A 687 -6.56 -3.14 -23.95
C PRO A 687 -6.14 -1.75 -24.49
N LEU A 688 -5.24 -1.06 -23.81
CA LEU A 688 -4.71 0.24 -24.23
C LEU A 688 -3.84 0.11 -25.48
N GLU A 689 -2.93 -0.87 -25.56
CA GLU A 689 -2.17 -1.16 -26.80
C GLU A 689 -3.12 -1.33 -28.00
N GLN A 690 -4.24 -2.02 -27.79
CA GLN A 690 -5.26 -2.23 -28.83
C GLN A 690 -5.97 -0.94 -29.23
N GLU A 691 -6.34 -0.08 -28.27
CA GLU A 691 -6.96 1.21 -28.56
C GLU A 691 -5.99 2.16 -29.28
N LEU A 692 -4.73 2.22 -28.86
CA LEU A 692 -3.69 3.03 -29.51
C LEU A 692 -3.51 2.60 -30.98
N ASP A 693 -3.42 1.29 -31.24
CA ASP A 693 -3.32 0.73 -32.59
C ASP A 693 -4.58 0.96 -33.43
N ARG A 694 -5.77 0.79 -32.83
CA ARG A 694 -7.07 0.97 -33.50
C ARG A 694 -7.25 2.40 -33.98
N ARG A 695 -6.95 3.36 -33.12
CA ARG A 695 -7.05 4.80 -33.40
C ARG A 695 -5.85 5.34 -34.19
N GLY A 696 -4.73 4.62 -34.20
CA GLY A 696 -3.49 4.99 -34.89
C GLY A 696 -2.78 6.17 -34.21
N LEU A 697 -2.77 6.17 -32.88
CA LEU A 697 -2.14 7.20 -32.04
C LEU A 697 -0.63 6.94 -31.94
N ASP A 698 0.18 8.02 -31.99
CA ASP A 698 1.64 7.98 -31.91
C ASP A 698 2.07 8.16 -30.44
N CYS A 699 1.77 7.18 -29.60
CA CYS A 699 2.07 7.17 -28.16
C CYS A 699 2.72 5.84 -27.77
N GLU A 700 3.79 5.88 -26.99
CA GLU A 700 4.52 4.69 -26.51
C GLU A 700 4.16 4.36 -25.04
N ILE A 701 3.93 3.09 -24.73
CA ILE A 701 3.89 2.64 -23.32
C ILE A 701 5.34 2.58 -22.82
N LEU A 702 5.71 3.52 -21.95
CA LEU A 702 7.08 3.69 -21.46
C LEU A 702 7.42 2.69 -20.36
N GLY A 703 8.71 2.34 -20.23
CA GLY A 703 9.22 1.44 -19.20
C GLY A 703 9.14 -0.05 -19.57
N THR A 704 9.01 -0.92 -18.56
CA THR A 704 8.88 -2.36 -18.78
C THR A 704 7.65 -2.65 -19.65
N SER A 705 7.84 -3.46 -20.70
CA SER A 705 6.79 -3.77 -21.67
C SER A 705 5.63 -4.56 -21.05
N VAL A 706 4.43 -4.41 -21.63
CA VAL A 706 3.22 -5.11 -21.16
C VAL A 706 3.41 -6.63 -21.20
N ASP A 707 4.03 -7.17 -22.25
CA ASP A 707 4.34 -8.62 -22.34
C ASP A 707 5.35 -9.10 -21.28
N ALA A 708 6.30 -8.25 -20.87
CA ALA A 708 7.24 -8.60 -19.80
C ALA A 708 6.57 -8.59 -18.42
N MET A 709 5.64 -7.65 -18.19
CA MET A 709 4.79 -7.66 -16.99
C MET A 709 3.90 -8.91 -16.95
N ASP A 710 3.20 -9.22 -18.05
CA ASP A 710 2.38 -10.43 -18.18
C ASP A 710 3.21 -11.72 -18.04
N LEU A 711 4.44 -11.76 -18.59
CA LEU A 711 5.35 -12.89 -18.43
C LEU A 711 5.69 -13.17 -16.96
N ALA A 712 5.84 -12.12 -16.15
CA ALA A 712 6.16 -12.23 -14.73
C ALA A 712 4.94 -12.66 -13.90
N GLU A 713 3.74 -12.23 -14.29
CA GLU A 713 2.48 -12.61 -13.65
C GLU A 713 1.99 -14.02 -14.06
N ASP A 714 2.27 -14.47 -15.29
CA ASP A 714 1.99 -15.84 -15.75
C ASP A 714 2.97 -16.84 -15.11
N ARG A 715 2.46 -17.64 -14.18
CA ARG A 715 3.22 -18.64 -13.43
C ARG A 715 3.92 -19.67 -14.32
N ASP A 716 3.29 -20.12 -15.41
CA ASP A 716 3.87 -21.12 -16.30
C ASP A 716 5.00 -20.55 -17.16
N ARG A 717 4.89 -19.29 -17.59
CA ARG A 717 5.95 -18.56 -18.31
C ARG A 717 7.09 -18.22 -17.35
N PHE A 718 6.78 -17.71 -16.17
CA PHE A 718 7.75 -17.33 -15.15
C PHE A 718 8.55 -18.53 -14.63
N ASN A 719 7.91 -19.66 -14.34
CA ASN A 719 8.60 -20.87 -13.85
C ASN A 719 9.61 -21.41 -14.89
N LYS A 720 9.24 -21.36 -16.18
CA LYS A 720 10.16 -21.74 -17.27
C LYS A 720 11.35 -20.79 -17.34
N LEU A 721 11.13 -19.49 -17.12
CA LEU A 721 12.20 -18.49 -17.09
C LEU A 721 13.17 -18.77 -15.94
N MET A 722 12.66 -18.96 -14.71
CA MET A 722 13.49 -19.24 -13.54
C MET A 722 14.28 -20.54 -13.68
N GLY A 723 13.65 -21.60 -14.21
CA GLY A 723 14.32 -22.86 -14.52
C GLY A 723 15.45 -22.73 -15.54
N ASN A 724 15.32 -21.83 -16.52
CA ASN A 724 16.40 -21.54 -17.49
C ASN A 724 17.56 -20.75 -16.87
N LEU A 725 17.26 -19.87 -15.91
CA LEU A 725 18.26 -19.09 -15.17
C LEU A 725 18.95 -19.92 -14.08
N GLY A 726 18.42 -21.09 -13.73
CA GLY A 726 18.92 -21.91 -12.62
C GLY A 726 18.63 -21.29 -11.25
N ILE A 727 17.54 -20.53 -11.16
CA ILE A 727 17.05 -19.92 -9.93
C ILE A 727 16.05 -20.89 -9.28
N ALA A 728 16.20 -21.14 -7.98
CA ALA A 728 15.36 -22.09 -7.25
C ALA A 728 13.94 -21.54 -7.08
N GLN A 729 12.95 -22.43 -7.15
CA GLN A 729 11.54 -22.16 -6.89
C GLN A 729 10.97 -23.32 -6.05
N ALA A 730 9.83 -23.07 -5.39
CA ALA A 730 9.06 -24.14 -4.76
C ALA A 730 8.59 -25.15 -5.82
N ASP A 731 8.64 -26.45 -5.49
CA ASP A 731 8.13 -27.50 -6.37
C ASP A 731 6.61 -27.37 -6.50
N GLY A 732 6.07 -27.22 -7.71
CA GLY A 732 4.64 -27.01 -7.90
C GLY A 732 4.15 -27.33 -9.31
N ALA A 733 2.84 -27.53 -9.44
CA ALA A 733 2.19 -27.70 -10.74
C ALA A 733 0.71 -27.32 -10.70
N THR A 734 0.08 -27.37 -11.87
CA THR A 734 -1.31 -27.00 -12.10
C THR A 734 -2.19 -28.25 -12.20
N ALA A 735 -3.29 -28.27 -11.45
CA ALA A 735 -4.31 -29.32 -11.48
C ALA A 735 -5.65 -28.81 -12.03
N THR A 736 -6.27 -29.59 -12.91
CA THR A 736 -7.56 -29.28 -13.55
C THR A 736 -8.71 -30.15 -13.04
N SER A 737 -8.41 -31.07 -12.12
CA SER A 737 -9.40 -31.97 -11.52
C SER A 737 -9.01 -32.30 -10.09
N ARG A 738 -10.01 -32.68 -9.28
CA ARG A 738 -9.78 -33.12 -7.90
C ARG A 738 -8.79 -34.29 -7.78
N GLU A 739 -8.85 -35.25 -8.71
CA GLU A 739 -7.95 -36.41 -8.70
C GLU A 739 -6.50 -35.97 -8.98
N GLU A 740 -6.30 -35.08 -9.95
CA GLU A 740 -4.99 -34.51 -10.27
C GLU A 740 -4.43 -33.65 -9.12
N ALA A 741 -5.29 -32.88 -8.45
CA ALA A 741 -4.92 -32.07 -7.29
C ALA A 741 -4.41 -32.92 -6.12
N LEU A 742 -5.13 -33.99 -5.78
CA LEU A 742 -4.73 -34.92 -4.71
C LEU A 742 -3.44 -35.67 -5.07
N ASP A 743 -3.33 -36.17 -6.30
CA ASP A 743 -2.12 -36.87 -6.76
C ASP A 743 -0.90 -35.93 -6.69
N LEU A 744 -1.05 -34.67 -7.12
CA LEU A 744 0.01 -33.67 -7.07
C LEU A 744 0.40 -33.31 -5.62
N ALA A 745 -0.58 -33.11 -4.74
CA ALA A 745 -0.31 -32.85 -3.32
C ALA A 745 0.39 -34.03 -2.63
N HIS A 746 0.12 -35.27 -3.05
CA HIS A 746 0.82 -36.46 -2.55
C HIS A 746 2.25 -36.57 -3.08
N ASP A 747 2.48 -36.15 -4.32
CA ASP A 747 3.80 -36.15 -4.95
C ASP A 747 4.72 -35.06 -4.35
N ILE A 748 4.19 -33.87 -4.08
CA ILE A 748 4.90 -32.76 -3.41
C ILE A 748 5.07 -33.07 -1.91
N GLY A 749 3.99 -33.49 -1.24
CA GLY A 749 3.91 -33.75 0.19
C GLY A 749 3.37 -32.56 0.98
N TYR A 750 2.46 -32.85 1.92
CA TYR A 750 1.86 -31.82 2.78
C TYR A 750 2.83 -31.24 3.83
N PRO A 751 2.63 -29.97 4.25
CA PRO A 751 1.62 -29.03 3.75
C PRO A 751 1.93 -28.49 2.35
N VAL A 752 0.87 -28.12 1.61
CA VAL A 752 0.96 -27.50 0.29
C VAL A 752 0.22 -26.17 0.28
N LEU A 753 0.70 -25.22 -0.52
CA LEU A 753 0.00 -23.98 -0.81
C LEU A 753 -0.89 -24.20 -2.02
N VAL A 754 -2.19 -23.96 -1.87
CA VAL A 754 -3.16 -24.04 -2.97
C VAL A 754 -3.69 -22.66 -3.34
N ARG A 755 -3.89 -22.44 -4.63
CA ARG A 755 -4.44 -21.18 -5.13
C ARG A 755 -5.15 -21.33 -6.48
N PRO A 756 -6.12 -20.47 -6.81
CA PRO A 756 -6.63 -20.35 -8.16
C PRO A 756 -5.54 -19.81 -9.10
N SER A 757 -5.69 -20.01 -10.41
CA SER A 757 -4.84 -19.34 -11.41
C SER A 757 -5.30 -17.89 -11.68
N TYR A 758 -4.36 -17.00 -12.02
CA TYR A 758 -4.59 -15.57 -12.32
C TYR A 758 -5.31 -14.82 -11.20
N VAL A 759 -4.69 -14.80 -10.01
CA VAL A 759 -5.17 -14.05 -8.84
C VAL A 759 -3.99 -13.40 -8.11
N LEU A 760 -4.21 -12.19 -7.59
CA LEU A 760 -3.23 -11.37 -6.88
C LEU A 760 -3.64 -11.14 -5.43
N GLY A 761 -2.71 -10.65 -4.62
CA GLY A 761 -2.96 -10.34 -3.21
C GLY A 761 -3.32 -11.57 -2.37
N GLY A 762 -2.91 -12.76 -2.82
CA GLY A 762 -3.23 -14.01 -2.15
C GLY A 762 -4.70 -14.43 -2.26
N ARG A 763 -5.48 -13.89 -3.21
CA ARG A 763 -6.94 -14.14 -3.27
C ARG A 763 -7.25 -15.64 -3.32
N ALA A 764 -8.06 -16.10 -2.36
CA ALA A 764 -8.41 -17.50 -2.17
C ALA A 764 -7.19 -18.45 -2.12
N MET A 765 -6.04 -17.98 -1.64
CA MET A 765 -4.91 -18.88 -1.33
C MET A 765 -5.14 -19.53 0.03
N GLU A 766 -4.74 -20.79 0.18
CA GLU A 766 -4.82 -21.49 1.46
C GLU A 766 -3.64 -22.44 1.66
N VAL A 767 -3.19 -22.60 2.91
CA VAL A 767 -2.21 -23.63 3.27
C VAL A 767 -2.97 -24.86 3.73
N VAL A 768 -2.84 -25.94 2.97
CA VAL A 768 -3.57 -27.18 3.14
C VAL A 768 -2.65 -28.23 3.77
N TYR A 769 -3.10 -28.89 4.84
CA TYR A 769 -2.26 -29.81 5.61
C TYR A 769 -2.56 -31.28 5.34
N ASN A 770 -3.70 -31.60 4.73
CA ASN A 770 -4.12 -32.96 4.44
C ASN A 770 -5.19 -33.04 3.33
N ASP A 771 -5.57 -34.26 2.93
CA ASP A 771 -6.55 -34.51 1.87
C ASP A 771 -7.94 -33.92 2.15
N GLU A 772 -8.40 -33.92 3.42
CA GLU A 772 -9.72 -33.40 3.78
C GLU A 772 -9.79 -31.87 3.61
N ASP A 773 -8.72 -31.18 4.02
CA ASP A 773 -8.54 -29.74 3.80
C ASP A 773 -8.55 -29.45 2.28
N LEU A 774 -7.80 -30.23 1.49
CA LEU A 774 -7.69 -30.03 0.04
C LEU A 774 -9.03 -30.21 -0.67
N GLU A 775 -9.80 -31.22 -0.25
CA GLU A 775 -11.11 -31.49 -0.82
C GLU A 775 -12.11 -30.38 -0.51
N THR A 776 -12.06 -29.84 0.70
CA THR A 776 -12.89 -28.70 1.12
C THR A 776 -12.55 -27.47 0.28
N TYR A 777 -11.26 -27.14 0.19
CA TYR A 777 -10.77 -26.06 -0.66
C TYR A 777 -11.22 -26.22 -2.11
N ILE A 778 -11.12 -27.42 -2.71
CA ILE A 778 -11.56 -27.65 -4.09
C ILE A 778 -13.08 -27.46 -4.24
N GLU A 779 -13.88 -27.91 -3.29
CA GLU A 779 -15.34 -27.73 -3.33
C GLU A 779 -15.74 -26.24 -3.26
N GLU A 780 -14.98 -25.44 -2.51
CA GLU A 780 -15.18 -23.99 -2.40
C GLU A 780 -14.61 -23.24 -3.61
N ALA A 781 -13.38 -23.54 -4.02
CA ALA A 781 -12.72 -22.94 -5.17
C ALA A 781 -13.48 -23.19 -6.48
N VAL A 782 -14.11 -24.37 -6.65
CA VAL A 782 -14.97 -24.66 -7.82
C VAL A 782 -16.25 -23.81 -7.82
N ARG A 783 -16.73 -23.32 -6.67
CA ARG A 783 -17.85 -22.35 -6.64
C ARG A 783 -17.37 -20.96 -7.07
N VAL A 784 -16.16 -20.58 -6.68
CA VAL A 784 -15.57 -19.25 -6.96
C VAL A 784 -15.03 -19.16 -8.38
N SER A 785 -14.47 -20.23 -8.94
CA SER A 785 -13.90 -20.27 -10.29
C SER A 785 -14.00 -21.68 -10.91
N PRO A 786 -15.18 -22.08 -11.41
CA PRO A 786 -15.47 -23.46 -11.82
C PRO A 786 -14.60 -24.01 -12.96
N GLU A 787 -14.00 -23.13 -13.77
CA GLU A 787 -13.25 -23.48 -14.99
C GLU A 787 -11.75 -23.16 -14.91
N LYS A 788 -11.28 -22.55 -13.81
CA LYS A 788 -9.86 -22.22 -13.63
C LYS A 788 -9.09 -23.39 -12.99
N PRO A 789 -7.90 -23.73 -13.51
CA PRO A 789 -7.03 -24.68 -12.84
C PRO A 789 -6.60 -24.21 -11.44
N ILE A 790 -6.38 -25.16 -10.54
CA ILE A 790 -5.86 -24.96 -9.19
C ILE A 790 -4.35 -25.21 -9.22
N LEU A 791 -3.56 -24.25 -8.77
CA LEU A 791 -2.12 -24.38 -8.58
C LEU A 791 -1.86 -24.98 -7.20
N ILE A 792 -0.94 -25.94 -7.14
CA ILE A 792 -0.48 -26.56 -5.90
C ILE A 792 1.05 -26.46 -5.88
N ASP A 793 1.56 -25.71 -4.91
CA ASP A 793 2.98 -25.45 -4.71
C ASP A 793 3.45 -26.04 -3.36
N GLU A 794 4.71 -26.45 -3.26
CA GLU A 794 5.38 -26.82 -2.00
C GLU A 794 5.27 -25.63 -1.04
N PHE A 795 4.72 -25.87 0.15
CA PHE A 795 4.76 -24.87 1.19
C PHE A 795 6.16 -24.84 1.81
N LEU A 796 6.91 -23.75 1.58
CA LEU A 796 8.25 -23.54 2.13
C LEU A 796 8.19 -23.24 3.64
N SER A 797 7.88 -24.27 4.43
CA SER A 797 7.79 -24.17 5.89
C SER A 797 9.11 -23.69 6.51
N ASP A 798 9.01 -22.85 7.54
CA ASP A 798 10.13 -22.25 8.28
C ASP A 798 11.08 -21.40 7.41
N ALA A 799 10.63 -20.96 6.23
CA ALA A 799 11.40 -20.04 5.39
C ALA A 799 11.18 -18.58 5.81
N VAL A 800 12.27 -17.81 5.78
CA VAL A 800 12.23 -16.35 5.96
C VAL A 800 11.83 -15.72 4.63
N GLU A 801 10.75 -14.95 4.62
CA GLU A 801 10.31 -14.22 3.43
C GLU A 801 11.03 -12.87 3.33
N LEU A 802 11.42 -12.50 2.11
CA LEU A 802 12.05 -11.24 1.79
C LEU A 802 11.31 -10.55 0.66
N ASP A 803 11.18 -9.23 0.77
CA ASP A 803 10.85 -8.36 -0.36
C ASP A 803 12.11 -7.59 -0.78
N VAL A 804 12.34 -7.45 -2.08
CA VAL A 804 13.42 -6.62 -2.62
C VAL A 804 12.87 -5.68 -3.66
N ASP A 805 12.95 -4.38 -3.40
CA ASP A 805 12.60 -3.35 -4.37
C ASP A 805 13.86 -2.81 -5.03
N ALA A 806 13.84 -2.72 -6.36
CA ALA A 806 14.93 -2.28 -7.20
C ALA A 806 14.45 -1.40 -8.36
N VAL A 807 15.39 -0.68 -8.97
CA VAL A 807 15.20 0.08 -10.21
C VAL A 807 16.20 -0.43 -11.24
N SER A 808 15.73 -0.70 -12.46
CA SER A 808 16.58 -1.13 -13.59
C SER A 808 16.45 -0.15 -14.74
N ASP A 809 17.55 0.17 -15.42
CA ASP A 809 17.56 0.91 -16.70
C ASP A 809 17.76 -0.01 -17.92
N GLY A 810 17.67 -1.32 -17.71
CA GLY A 810 17.90 -2.36 -18.71
C GLY A 810 19.37 -2.80 -18.81
N GLU A 811 20.32 -2.04 -18.27
CA GLU A 811 21.74 -2.40 -18.22
C GLU A 811 22.26 -2.57 -16.78
N ASN A 812 21.81 -1.70 -15.88
CA ASN A 812 22.21 -1.63 -14.47
C ASN A 812 20.98 -1.79 -13.57
N VAL A 813 21.23 -2.28 -12.36
CA VAL A 813 20.19 -2.45 -11.32
C VAL A 813 20.65 -1.76 -10.04
N LEU A 814 19.81 -0.87 -9.53
CA LEU A 814 19.95 -0.23 -8.22
C LEU A 814 18.99 -0.91 -7.24
N ILE A 815 19.50 -1.53 -6.19
CA ILE A 815 18.64 -2.08 -5.12
C ILE A 815 18.25 -0.94 -4.18
N GLY A 816 16.95 -0.63 -4.14
CA GLY A 816 16.37 0.36 -3.24
C GLY A 816 16.44 -0.09 -1.79
N GLY A 817 15.99 -1.32 -1.52
CA GLY A 817 15.99 -1.90 -0.17
C GLY A 817 15.72 -3.40 -0.19
N VAL A 818 16.28 -4.11 0.79
CA VAL A 818 15.97 -5.51 1.09
C VAL A 818 15.23 -5.53 2.42
N MET A 819 14.04 -6.12 2.43
CA MET A 819 13.17 -6.24 3.59
C MET A 819 13.12 -7.68 4.03
N GLU A 820 13.18 -7.91 5.34
CA GLU A 820 12.95 -9.23 5.94
C GLU A 820 11.65 -9.21 6.72
N HIS A 821 10.76 -10.16 6.44
CA HIS A 821 9.51 -10.28 7.18
C HIS A 821 9.75 -10.82 8.58
N VAL A 822 8.89 -10.41 9.52
CA VAL A 822 8.84 -10.99 10.86
C VAL A 822 8.17 -12.35 10.79
N GLU A 823 6.97 -12.41 10.21
CA GLU A 823 6.25 -13.64 9.93
C GLU A 823 6.98 -14.51 8.88
N THR A 824 6.83 -15.83 9.00
CA THR A 824 7.37 -16.76 8.00
C THR A 824 6.52 -16.79 6.74
N ALA A 825 7.10 -17.30 5.65
CA ALA A 825 6.38 -17.56 4.41
C ALA A 825 5.06 -18.33 4.68
N GLY A 826 3.97 -17.82 4.11
CA GLY A 826 2.61 -18.32 4.37
C GLY A 826 1.67 -17.32 5.05
N VAL A 827 2.23 -16.24 5.61
CA VAL A 827 1.49 -14.99 5.83
C VAL A 827 1.80 -14.06 4.66
N HIS A 828 0.76 -13.45 4.08
CA HIS A 828 0.93 -12.58 2.92
C HIS A 828 1.84 -11.38 3.25
N SER A 829 2.74 -11.00 2.34
CA SER A 829 3.67 -9.86 2.49
C SER A 829 3.01 -8.53 2.91
N GLY A 830 1.78 -8.32 2.46
CA GLY A 830 0.95 -7.17 2.81
C GLY A 830 0.38 -7.19 4.22
N ASP A 831 0.34 -8.34 4.90
CA ASP A 831 -0.12 -8.49 6.29
C ASP A 831 1.04 -8.76 7.25
N SER A 832 2.22 -9.09 6.74
CA SER A 832 3.44 -9.26 7.53
C SER A 832 4.03 -7.93 7.97
N ALA A 833 4.52 -7.89 9.21
CA ALA A 833 5.49 -6.90 9.61
C ALA A 833 6.82 -7.21 8.91
N CYS A 834 7.59 -6.19 8.55
CA CYS A 834 8.91 -6.39 7.94
C CYS A 834 9.92 -5.34 8.43
N MET A 835 11.20 -5.59 8.22
CA MET A 835 12.27 -4.71 8.68
C MET A 835 13.36 -4.46 7.64
N ILE A 836 13.95 -3.27 7.74
CA ILE A 836 15.14 -2.83 7.03
C ILE A 836 16.16 -2.32 8.06
N PRO A 837 17.43 -2.77 8.03
CA PRO A 837 17.95 -3.83 7.16
C PRO A 837 17.54 -5.24 7.64
N PRO A 838 17.69 -6.28 6.80
CA PRO A 838 17.52 -7.68 7.20
C PRO A 838 18.45 -8.08 8.35
N ARG A 839 17.96 -8.91 9.27
CA ARG A 839 18.71 -9.35 10.47
C ARG A 839 19.28 -10.75 10.36
N SER A 840 18.59 -11.66 9.68
CA SER A 840 18.92 -13.09 9.67
C SER A 840 19.82 -13.48 8.49
N LEU A 841 19.96 -12.58 7.51
CA LEU A 841 20.71 -12.86 6.29
C LEU A 841 22.22 -12.73 6.49
N GLY A 842 22.93 -13.83 6.27
CA GLY A 842 24.38 -13.82 6.13
C GLY A 842 24.82 -13.05 4.88
N ARG A 843 26.10 -12.61 4.84
CA ARG A 843 26.65 -11.87 3.68
C ARG A 843 26.50 -12.62 2.36
N ASP A 844 26.57 -13.95 2.36
CA ASP A 844 26.46 -14.75 1.15
C ASP A 844 25.02 -14.90 0.66
N VAL A 845 24.07 -15.01 1.58
CA VAL A 845 22.64 -15.01 1.24
C VAL A 845 22.26 -13.66 0.63
N ASN A 846 22.66 -12.55 1.27
CA ASN A 846 22.44 -11.20 0.73
C ASN A 846 23.08 -10.99 -0.66
N ARG A 847 24.25 -11.59 -0.92
CA ARG A 847 24.86 -11.56 -2.26
C ARG A 847 24.01 -12.36 -3.25
N ARG A 848 23.55 -13.55 -2.88
CA ARG A 848 22.71 -14.38 -3.74
C ARG A 848 21.37 -13.70 -4.03
N VAL A 849 20.78 -13.03 -3.05
CA VAL A 849 19.59 -12.19 -3.22
C VAL A 849 19.81 -11.14 -4.30
N ARG A 850 20.92 -10.37 -4.23
CA ARG A 850 21.28 -9.42 -5.30
C ARG A 850 21.40 -10.10 -6.66
N GLU A 851 22.16 -11.19 -6.76
CA GLU A 851 22.38 -11.91 -8.02
C GLU A 851 21.05 -12.35 -8.64
N VAL A 852 20.14 -12.89 -7.84
CA VAL A 852 18.81 -13.30 -8.29
C VAL A 852 18.00 -12.11 -8.81
N VAL A 853 18.02 -10.97 -8.11
CA VAL A 853 17.30 -9.77 -8.53
C VAL A 853 17.87 -9.20 -9.83
N GLU A 854 19.20 -9.16 -9.96
CA GLU A 854 19.88 -8.72 -11.19
C GLU A 854 19.58 -9.67 -12.37
N ASP A 855 19.64 -10.99 -12.15
CA ASP A 855 19.33 -12.00 -13.18
C ASP A 855 17.86 -11.89 -13.65
N ILE A 856 16.91 -11.63 -12.74
CA ILE A 856 15.50 -11.43 -13.08
C ILE A 856 15.30 -10.13 -13.87
N ALA A 857 15.92 -9.03 -13.44
CA ALA A 857 15.80 -7.74 -14.12
C ALA A 857 16.31 -7.82 -15.57
N GLU A 858 17.47 -8.46 -15.79
CA GLU A 858 18.02 -8.69 -17.13
C GLU A 858 17.10 -9.60 -17.96
N ALA A 859 16.60 -10.69 -17.37
CA ALA A 859 15.78 -11.66 -18.09
C ALA A 859 14.40 -11.14 -18.51
N LEU A 860 13.85 -10.17 -17.76
CA LEU A 860 12.59 -9.48 -18.06
C LEU A 860 12.79 -8.21 -18.91
N ASP A 861 14.03 -7.86 -19.27
CA ASP A 861 14.38 -6.57 -19.91
C ASP A 861 13.74 -5.39 -19.15
N THR A 862 13.83 -5.41 -17.82
CA THR A 862 13.12 -4.47 -16.94
C THR A 862 13.65 -3.04 -17.11
N VAL A 863 12.74 -2.08 -17.31
CA VAL A 863 13.02 -0.65 -17.32
C VAL A 863 12.04 0.06 -16.37
N GLY A 864 12.53 0.56 -15.24
CA GLY A 864 11.73 1.12 -14.15
C GLY A 864 11.81 0.28 -12.88
N LEU A 865 10.71 0.20 -12.13
CA LEU A 865 10.65 -0.53 -10.86
C LEU A 865 10.58 -2.05 -11.05
N LEU A 866 11.18 -2.76 -10.11
CA LEU A 866 11.07 -4.21 -9.96
C LEU A 866 10.98 -4.55 -8.47
N ASN A 867 9.94 -5.30 -8.11
CA ASN A 867 9.84 -5.96 -6.82
C ASN A 867 10.06 -7.47 -7.00
N VAL A 868 10.87 -8.08 -6.16
CA VAL A 868 11.10 -9.53 -6.15
C VAL A 868 10.84 -10.07 -4.75
N GLN A 869 9.91 -11.01 -4.63
CA GLN A 869 9.63 -11.73 -3.40
C GLN A 869 10.43 -13.03 -3.37
N LEU A 870 11.17 -13.23 -2.29
CA LEU A 870 12.08 -14.35 -2.10
C LEU A 870 11.75 -15.09 -0.79
N ALA A 871 12.10 -16.35 -0.73
CA ALA A 871 12.12 -17.13 0.50
C ALA A 871 13.52 -17.69 0.75
N VAL A 872 13.98 -17.65 1.99
CA VAL A 872 15.28 -18.18 2.41
C VAL A 872 15.07 -19.35 3.36
N ARG A 873 15.50 -20.54 2.96
CA ARG A 873 15.47 -21.77 3.77
C ARG A 873 16.84 -22.44 3.72
N ASP A 874 17.42 -22.72 4.88
CA ASP A 874 18.75 -23.36 5.01
C ASP A 874 19.89 -22.67 4.22
N GLY A 875 19.77 -21.36 3.98
CA GLY A 875 20.73 -20.56 3.21
C GLY A 875 20.56 -20.61 1.69
N GLU A 876 19.56 -21.33 1.19
CA GLU A 876 19.13 -21.34 -0.20
C GLU A 876 18.07 -20.26 -0.43
N VAL A 877 18.15 -19.57 -1.59
CA VAL A 877 17.26 -18.47 -1.98
C VAL A 877 16.31 -18.98 -3.06
N TYR A 878 15.03 -18.98 -2.73
CA TYR A 878 13.93 -19.34 -3.63
C TYR A 878 13.21 -18.09 -4.10
N VAL A 879 12.78 -18.05 -5.35
CA VAL A 879 11.91 -16.98 -5.85
C VAL A 879 10.45 -17.39 -5.69
N LEU A 880 9.68 -16.52 -5.06
CA LEU A 880 8.22 -16.66 -4.92
C LEU A 880 7.53 -16.05 -6.14
N GLU A 881 7.78 -14.76 -6.39
CA GLU A 881 7.24 -13.99 -7.52
C GLU A 881 8.14 -12.79 -7.85
N ALA A 882 7.93 -12.22 -9.03
CA ALA A 882 8.52 -10.94 -9.43
C ALA A 882 7.44 -10.05 -10.04
N ASN A 883 7.46 -8.77 -9.67
CA ASN A 883 6.52 -7.76 -10.10
C ASN A 883 7.32 -6.62 -10.74
N PRO A 884 7.50 -6.59 -12.08
CA PRO A 884 8.27 -5.56 -12.77
C PRO A 884 7.47 -4.24 -12.93
N ARG A 885 6.96 -3.77 -11.80
CA ARG A 885 6.13 -2.59 -11.59
C ARG A 885 6.32 -2.08 -10.17
N SER A 886 5.63 -1.00 -9.81
CA SER A 886 5.60 -0.55 -8.42
C SER A 886 5.01 -1.61 -7.48
N SER A 887 5.55 -1.65 -6.26
CA SER A 887 5.06 -2.45 -5.14
C SER A 887 4.63 -1.52 -4.01
N ARG A 888 3.81 -2.05 -3.10
CA ARG A 888 3.35 -1.31 -1.93
C ARG A 888 4.50 -0.95 -0.96
N THR A 889 5.62 -1.64 -1.03
CA THR A 889 6.78 -1.40 -0.15
C THR A 889 7.66 -0.24 -0.60
N VAL A 890 7.48 0.27 -1.82
CA VAL A 890 8.28 1.38 -2.38
C VAL A 890 8.35 2.62 -1.48
N PRO A 891 7.24 3.11 -0.88
CA PRO A 891 7.32 4.25 0.04
C PRO A 891 8.12 3.92 1.30
N PHE A 892 7.83 2.79 1.96
CA PHE A 892 8.56 2.35 3.15
C PHE A 892 10.07 2.22 2.88
N VAL A 893 10.46 1.59 1.76
CA VAL A 893 11.85 1.52 1.30
C VAL A 893 12.42 2.91 1.13
N SER A 894 11.73 3.80 0.40
CA SER A 894 12.22 5.15 0.12
C SER A 894 12.46 5.95 1.40
N LYS A 895 11.57 5.85 2.39
CA LYS A 895 11.67 6.56 3.67
C LYS A 895 12.71 5.95 4.61
N ALA A 896 12.82 4.62 4.65
CA ALA A 896 13.82 3.93 5.47
C ALA A 896 15.25 4.14 4.93
N THR A 897 15.45 4.04 3.62
CA THR A 897 16.79 4.11 3.01
C THR A 897 17.19 5.53 2.61
N GLY A 898 16.23 6.41 2.33
CA GLY A 898 16.46 7.75 1.78
C GLY A 898 16.66 7.77 0.27
N VAL A 899 16.38 6.65 -0.42
CA VAL A 899 16.53 6.53 -1.88
C VAL A 899 15.14 6.62 -2.54
N PRO A 900 14.84 7.67 -3.33
CA PRO A 900 13.50 7.89 -3.89
C PRO A 900 13.25 7.04 -5.14
N ILE A 901 13.14 5.71 -4.99
CA ILE A 901 13.16 4.76 -6.11
C ILE A 901 12.04 4.96 -7.14
N ALA A 902 10.83 5.40 -6.74
CA ALA A 902 9.76 5.73 -7.69
C ALA A 902 10.15 6.87 -8.63
N LYS A 903 10.80 7.90 -8.09
CA LYS A 903 11.28 9.06 -8.85
C LYS A 903 12.40 8.65 -9.81
N ILE A 904 13.33 7.81 -9.35
CA ILE A 904 14.43 7.30 -10.18
C ILE A 904 13.86 6.46 -11.34
N ALA A 905 12.95 5.54 -11.05
CA ALA A 905 12.32 4.70 -12.04
C ALA A 905 11.60 5.51 -13.13
N ALA A 906 10.85 6.55 -12.75
CA ALA A 906 10.18 7.41 -13.74
C ALA A 906 11.18 8.12 -14.68
N LYS A 907 12.31 8.60 -14.15
CA LYS A 907 13.36 9.21 -14.99
C LYS A 907 13.99 8.20 -15.95
N VAL A 908 14.20 6.97 -15.46
CA VAL A 908 14.74 5.87 -16.26
C VAL A 908 13.77 5.46 -17.37
N MET A 909 12.48 5.33 -17.05
CA MET A 909 11.43 5.04 -18.04
C MET A 909 11.29 6.16 -19.09
N ALA A 910 11.63 7.41 -18.73
CA ALA A 910 11.70 8.55 -19.64
C ALA A 910 13.07 8.71 -20.35
N GLY A 911 13.99 7.74 -20.21
CA GLY A 911 15.20 7.63 -21.03
C GLY A 911 16.53 8.04 -20.38
N GLU A 912 16.55 8.38 -19.08
CA GLU A 912 17.81 8.59 -18.34
C GLU A 912 18.44 7.25 -17.92
N SER A 913 19.76 7.19 -17.79
CA SER A 913 20.46 6.01 -17.24
C SER A 913 20.72 6.16 -15.75
N LEU A 914 20.82 5.05 -15.01
CA LEU A 914 21.17 5.07 -13.58
C LEU A 914 22.57 5.68 -13.35
N ASP A 915 23.49 5.47 -14.29
CA ASP A 915 24.83 6.06 -14.26
C ASP A 915 24.82 7.61 -14.38
N ASP A 916 23.84 8.17 -15.10
CA ASP A 916 23.70 9.63 -15.27
C ASP A 916 22.98 10.32 -14.09
N LEU A 917 22.12 9.58 -13.37
CA LEU A 917 21.31 10.12 -12.27
C LEU A 917 22.07 10.27 -10.94
N ASP A 918 23.28 9.70 -10.81
CA ASP A 918 24.18 9.81 -9.64
C ASP A 918 23.53 9.40 -8.30
N TYR A 919 22.63 8.40 -8.32
CA TYR A 919 22.05 7.80 -7.13
C TYR A 919 22.86 6.58 -6.66
N GLU A 920 23.09 6.48 -5.35
CA GLU A 920 23.71 5.32 -4.72
C GLU A 920 22.73 4.60 -3.82
N GLU A 921 22.91 3.28 -3.68
CA GLU A 921 22.24 2.50 -2.65
C GLU A 921 22.63 2.98 -1.24
N GLN A 922 21.65 3.01 -0.35
CA GLN A 922 21.82 3.40 1.05
C GLN A 922 21.22 2.33 1.96
N ILE A 923 21.99 1.92 2.96
CA ILE A 923 21.53 0.99 4.00
C ILE A 923 21.44 1.78 5.31
N PRO A 924 20.27 1.88 5.97
CA PRO A 924 20.17 2.54 7.26
C PRO A 924 20.97 1.78 8.34
N ASP A 925 21.60 2.53 9.26
CA ASP A 925 22.28 1.96 10.43
C ASP A 925 21.27 1.55 11.51
N GLU A 926 20.16 2.27 11.59
CA GLU A 926 19.01 1.97 12.46
C GLU A 926 18.06 0.96 11.82
N VAL A 927 17.34 0.22 12.66
CA VAL A 927 16.29 -0.70 12.23
C VAL A 927 15.00 0.08 12.06
N SER A 928 14.44 0.02 10.86
CA SER A 928 13.09 0.47 10.56
C SER A 928 12.18 -0.74 10.39
N VAL A 929 11.07 -0.76 11.12
CA VAL A 929 10.06 -1.82 11.09
C VAL A 929 8.78 -1.23 10.50
N LYS A 930 8.28 -1.86 9.45
CA LYS A 930 6.92 -1.67 8.95
C LYS A 930 6.00 -2.68 9.65
N ASP A 931 4.84 -2.23 10.08
CA ASP A 931 3.77 -3.08 10.61
C ASP A 931 2.41 -2.64 10.04
N VAL A 932 1.39 -3.46 10.15
CA VAL A 932 0.13 -3.33 9.39
C VAL A 932 -1.09 -3.16 10.27
N VAL A 933 -2.11 -2.45 9.77
CA VAL A 933 -3.40 -2.28 10.45
C VAL A 933 -4.48 -3.12 9.76
N LEU A 934 -5.18 -3.92 10.56
CA LEU A 934 -6.17 -4.90 10.10
C LEU A 934 -7.59 -4.45 10.48
N PRO A 935 -8.58 -4.59 9.59
CA PRO A 935 -9.92 -4.01 9.74
C PRO A 935 -10.91 -4.89 10.53
N PHE A 936 -10.44 -5.88 11.31
CA PHE A 936 -11.32 -6.88 11.92
C PHE A 936 -12.35 -6.29 12.88
N ASP A 937 -12.03 -5.19 13.58
CA ASP A 937 -12.95 -4.47 14.46
C ASP A 937 -14.14 -3.85 13.71
N ARG A 938 -13.96 -3.57 12.41
CA ARG A 938 -14.97 -3.01 11.52
C ARG A 938 -15.73 -4.06 10.72
N LEU A 939 -15.26 -5.30 10.73
CA LEU A 939 -15.82 -6.41 9.95
C LEU A 939 -16.13 -7.59 10.87
N PRO A 940 -17.19 -7.51 11.70
CA PRO A 940 -17.59 -8.60 12.60
C PRO A 940 -17.85 -9.90 11.83
N GLY A 941 -17.42 -11.03 12.40
CA GLY A 941 -17.47 -12.36 11.76
C GLY A 941 -16.29 -12.68 10.85
N SER A 942 -15.41 -11.71 10.58
CA SER A 942 -14.16 -11.95 9.86
C SER A 942 -13.22 -12.84 10.68
N ASP A 943 -12.47 -13.72 10.01
CA ASP A 943 -11.41 -14.50 10.63
C ASP A 943 -10.18 -13.61 10.93
N PRO A 944 -9.86 -13.37 12.22
CA PRO A 944 -8.81 -12.44 12.64
C PRO A 944 -7.40 -13.04 12.59
N ARG A 945 -7.25 -14.26 12.05
CA ARG A 945 -5.96 -14.92 11.84
C ARG A 945 -5.29 -14.41 10.58
N LEU A 946 -3.97 -14.30 10.65
CA LEU A 946 -3.11 -14.06 9.49
C LEU A 946 -3.00 -15.32 8.63
N GLY A 947 -2.99 -15.12 7.31
CA GLY A 947 -2.90 -16.18 6.32
C GLY A 947 -2.30 -15.68 5.00
N PRO A 948 -2.38 -16.50 3.94
CA PRO A 948 -1.76 -16.18 2.65
C PRO A 948 -2.56 -15.16 1.83
N GLU A 949 -3.79 -14.82 2.22
CA GLU A 949 -4.56 -13.72 1.64
C GLU A 949 -4.40 -12.43 2.44
N MET A 950 -4.11 -11.32 1.75
CA MET A 950 -3.99 -10.00 2.36
C MET A 950 -5.33 -9.46 2.86
N LYS A 951 -5.36 -8.96 4.10
CA LYS A 951 -6.53 -8.33 4.74
C LYS A 951 -6.24 -6.95 5.33
N SER A 952 -4.98 -6.49 5.38
CA SER A 952 -4.63 -5.19 5.94
C SER A 952 -5.10 -4.01 5.09
N THR A 953 -5.36 -2.88 5.75
CA THR A 953 -5.86 -1.64 5.12
C THR A 953 -4.81 -0.52 5.07
N GLY A 954 -3.79 -0.59 5.92
CA GLY A 954 -2.74 0.43 5.99
C GLY A 954 -1.52 -0.06 6.76
N GLU A 955 -0.50 0.79 6.81
CA GLU A 955 0.79 0.50 7.42
C GLU A 955 1.34 1.64 8.28
N VAL A 956 2.25 1.28 9.17
CA VAL A 956 2.98 2.19 10.06
C VAL A 956 4.45 1.85 10.06
N MET A 957 5.28 2.81 10.42
CA MET A 957 6.73 2.63 10.53
C MET A 957 7.22 3.04 11.92
N GLY A 958 8.02 2.16 12.54
CA GLY A 958 8.78 2.45 13.75
C GLY A 958 10.28 2.32 13.48
N THR A 959 11.07 3.31 13.90
CA THR A 959 12.54 3.28 13.73
C THR A 959 13.23 3.42 15.09
N ALA A 960 14.22 2.57 15.33
CA ALA A 960 15.09 2.66 16.50
C ALA A 960 16.44 1.97 16.26
N GLN A 961 17.36 2.15 17.21
CA GLN A 961 18.68 1.49 17.22
C GLN A 961 18.58 -0.03 17.40
N THR A 962 17.52 -0.53 18.04
CA THR A 962 17.29 -1.96 18.26
C THR A 962 15.99 -2.40 17.59
N PHE A 963 15.93 -3.65 17.12
CA PHE A 963 14.70 -4.19 16.54
C PHE A 963 13.55 -4.16 17.55
N GLY A 964 13.78 -4.61 18.80
CA GLY A 964 12.74 -4.62 19.83
C GLY A 964 12.07 -3.26 20.02
N LYS A 965 12.87 -2.18 20.10
CA LYS A 965 12.30 -0.82 20.25
C LYS A 965 11.61 -0.32 18.98
N ALA A 966 12.16 -0.63 17.81
CA ALA A 966 11.54 -0.27 16.52
C ALA A 966 10.17 -0.98 16.35
N TYR A 967 10.09 -2.26 16.72
CA TYR A 967 8.85 -3.04 16.73
C TYR A 967 7.86 -2.51 17.77
N GLU A 968 8.31 -2.12 18.98
CA GLU A 968 7.44 -1.45 19.97
C GLU A 968 6.83 -0.16 19.41
N LYS A 969 7.63 0.68 18.74
CA LYS A 969 7.15 1.92 18.09
C LYS A 969 6.15 1.63 16.97
N ALA A 970 6.40 0.60 16.15
CA ALA A 970 5.44 0.18 15.13
C ALA A 970 4.11 -0.26 15.77
N GLN A 971 4.16 -1.11 16.81
CA GLN A 971 2.97 -1.54 17.57
C GLN A 971 2.18 -0.38 18.19
N MET A 972 2.87 0.58 18.83
CA MET A 972 2.25 1.79 19.36
C MET A 972 1.53 2.58 18.27
N SER A 973 2.11 2.66 17.09
CA SER A 973 1.56 3.40 15.94
C SER A 973 0.29 2.76 15.37
N ARG A 974 0.05 1.47 15.60
CA ARG A 974 -1.18 0.77 15.20
C ARG A 974 -2.38 1.06 16.10
N GLY A 975 -2.17 1.77 17.21
CA GLY A 975 -3.20 1.99 18.23
C GLY A 975 -3.36 0.83 19.22
N ARG A 976 -2.54 -0.24 19.10
CA ARG A 976 -2.57 -1.43 19.98
C ARG A 976 -1.19 -1.68 20.59
N PRO A 977 -0.78 -0.89 21.60
CA PRO A 977 0.51 -1.08 22.26
C PRO A 977 0.56 -2.42 22.99
N ILE A 978 1.74 -3.05 23.00
CA ILE A 978 1.93 -4.33 23.71
C ILE A 978 1.88 -4.06 25.23
N PRO A 979 1.03 -4.75 26.00
CA PRO A 979 1.05 -4.67 27.46
C PRO A 979 2.43 -5.04 28.04
N LYS A 980 2.80 -4.46 29.18
CA LYS A 980 4.12 -4.69 29.82
C LYS A 980 4.07 -5.63 31.03
N GLU A 981 2.88 -5.77 31.62
CA GLU A 981 2.56 -6.64 32.76
C GLU A 981 1.07 -6.98 32.71
N GLY A 982 0.62 -7.93 33.55
CA GLY A 982 -0.78 -8.36 33.60
C GLY A 982 -0.94 -9.88 33.52
N THR A 983 -2.10 -10.35 33.09
CA THR A 983 -2.39 -11.75 32.81
C THR A 983 -2.31 -12.01 31.30
N ALA A 984 -1.61 -13.07 30.87
CA ALA A 984 -1.53 -13.44 29.46
C ALA A 984 -2.02 -14.87 29.22
N LEU A 985 -2.94 -15.07 28.27
CA LEU A 985 -3.31 -16.40 27.77
C LEU A 985 -2.27 -16.85 26.74
N VAL A 986 -1.53 -17.92 27.03
CA VAL A 986 -0.44 -18.43 26.19
C VAL A 986 -0.73 -19.85 25.74
N ASP A 987 -1.12 -19.98 24.46
CA ASP A 987 -1.31 -21.27 23.78
C ASP A 987 -0.21 -21.56 22.75
N LEU A 988 0.38 -20.51 22.16
CA LEU A 988 1.50 -20.67 21.24
C LEU A 988 2.75 -21.22 21.94
N PRO A 989 3.59 -22.02 21.24
CA PRO A 989 4.79 -22.64 21.80
C PRO A 989 5.96 -21.64 21.99
N VAL A 990 5.72 -20.51 22.67
CA VAL A 990 6.68 -19.43 22.91
C VAL A 990 7.09 -19.40 24.38
N VAL A 991 8.37 -19.19 24.66
CA VAL A 991 8.94 -19.17 26.02
C VAL A 991 9.42 -17.78 26.38
N GLY A 992 9.06 -17.30 27.59
CA GLY A 992 9.59 -16.07 28.18
C GLY A 992 8.52 -15.11 28.70
N TYR A 993 7.27 -15.24 28.26
CA TYR A 993 6.16 -14.39 28.73
C TYR A 993 5.90 -14.47 30.24
N THR A 994 6.21 -15.61 30.88
CA THR A 994 6.15 -15.77 32.35
C THR A 994 7.13 -14.90 33.14
N GLU A 995 8.07 -14.21 32.46
CA GLU A 995 8.96 -13.22 33.07
C GLU A 995 8.23 -11.89 33.36
N PHE A 996 7.16 -11.60 32.62
CA PHE A 996 6.45 -10.31 32.62
C PHE A 996 4.97 -10.43 33.00
N PHE A 997 4.34 -11.58 32.70
CA PHE A 997 2.92 -11.81 32.91
C PHE A 997 2.65 -13.01 33.82
N ASP A 998 1.50 -12.96 34.49
CA ASP A 998 0.84 -14.14 35.05
C ASP A 998 0.26 -14.95 33.88
N ALA A 999 1.06 -15.88 33.33
CA ALA A 999 0.66 -16.68 32.17
C ALA A 999 -0.32 -17.80 32.55
N VAL A 1000 -1.45 -17.86 31.85
CA VAL A 1000 -2.48 -18.89 31.94
C VAL A 1000 -2.60 -19.62 30.59
N ASP A 1001 -3.14 -20.84 30.60
CA ASP A 1001 -3.47 -21.58 29.39
C ASP A 1001 -4.95 -22.04 29.40
N PHE A 1002 -5.43 -22.62 28.30
CA PHE A 1002 -6.81 -23.11 28.18
C PHE A 1002 -7.24 -24.07 29.31
N SER A 1003 -6.31 -24.77 29.96
CA SER A 1003 -6.60 -25.71 31.03
C SER A 1003 -6.82 -25.07 32.41
N ASP A 1004 -6.57 -23.77 32.53
CA ASP A 1004 -6.83 -23.00 33.75
C ASP A 1004 -8.31 -22.59 33.90
N PHE A 1005 -9.13 -22.76 32.86
CA PHE A 1005 -10.56 -22.42 32.82
C PHE A 1005 -11.44 -23.68 32.94
N GLU A 1006 -12.63 -23.55 33.55
CA GLU A 1006 -13.53 -24.69 33.75
C GLU A 1006 -14.15 -25.20 32.43
N ASP A 1007 -14.49 -24.27 31.54
CA ASP A 1007 -15.06 -24.47 30.21
C ASP A 1007 -14.89 -23.18 29.35
N ASP A 1008 -15.34 -23.24 28.09
CA ASP A 1008 -15.22 -22.12 27.13
C ASP A 1008 -16.00 -20.88 27.60
N ASP A 1009 -17.13 -21.06 28.31
CA ASP A 1009 -17.91 -19.97 28.88
C ASP A 1009 -17.10 -19.21 29.95
N ASP A 1010 -16.36 -19.92 30.81
CA ASP A 1010 -15.49 -19.33 31.83
C ASP A 1010 -14.34 -18.50 31.20
N LEU A 1011 -13.74 -18.99 30.12
CA LEU A 1011 -12.72 -18.26 29.36
C LEU A 1011 -13.29 -17.01 28.68
N GLU A 1012 -14.42 -17.14 27.98
CA GLU A 1012 -15.09 -16.00 27.34
C GLU A 1012 -15.43 -14.92 28.37
N ASN A 1013 -15.92 -15.31 29.55
CA ASN A 1013 -16.20 -14.37 30.63
C ASN A 1013 -14.93 -13.68 31.15
N ALA A 1014 -13.81 -14.38 31.25
CA ALA A 1014 -12.53 -13.80 31.68
C ALA A 1014 -11.95 -12.81 30.67
N LEU A 1015 -12.08 -13.09 29.37
CA LEU A 1015 -11.71 -12.15 28.31
C LEU A 1015 -12.59 -10.89 28.38
N ARG A 1016 -13.92 -11.07 28.41
CA ARG A 1016 -14.89 -9.96 28.44
C ARG A 1016 -14.90 -9.15 29.74
N SER A 1017 -14.39 -9.72 30.84
CA SER A 1017 -14.24 -8.99 32.11
C SER A 1017 -12.93 -8.21 32.21
N GLY A 1018 -12.00 -8.39 31.25
CA GLY A 1018 -10.66 -7.82 31.30
C GLY A 1018 -9.76 -8.49 32.34
N GLU A 1019 -10.02 -9.76 32.69
CA GLU A 1019 -9.11 -10.54 33.55
C GLU A 1019 -7.85 -11.02 32.80
N ILE A 1020 -7.92 -11.05 31.46
CA ILE A 1020 -6.82 -11.38 30.55
C ILE A 1020 -6.46 -10.11 29.77
N ASP A 1021 -5.23 -9.63 29.93
CA ASP A 1021 -4.73 -8.41 29.30
C ASP A 1021 -4.09 -8.66 27.93
N PHE A 1022 -3.68 -9.91 27.66
CA PHE A 1022 -2.93 -10.25 26.46
C PHE A 1022 -3.13 -11.69 26.01
N VAL A 1023 -3.23 -11.93 24.70
CA VAL A 1023 -3.54 -13.27 24.16
C VAL A 1023 -2.54 -13.72 23.08
N LEU A 1024 -2.08 -14.97 23.18
CA LEU A 1024 -1.21 -15.61 22.20
C LEU A 1024 -1.80 -16.96 21.78
N THR A 1025 -2.58 -16.99 20.69
CA THR A 1025 -3.25 -18.20 20.20
C THR A 1025 -3.55 -18.13 18.70
N ARG A 1026 -3.87 -19.28 18.09
CA ARG A 1026 -4.48 -19.40 16.76
C ARG A 1026 -5.95 -19.81 16.79
N ASP A 1027 -6.54 -19.91 17.98
CA ASP A 1027 -7.95 -20.25 18.14
C ASP A 1027 -8.85 -19.12 17.63
N ARG A 1028 -9.70 -19.41 16.64
CA ARG A 1028 -10.52 -18.40 15.96
C ARG A 1028 -11.50 -17.74 16.93
N ASP A 1029 -12.21 -18.55 17.72
CA ASP A 1029 -13.29 -18.07 18.59
C ASP A 1029 -12.73 -17.13 19.68
N VAL A 1030 -11.58 -17.47 20.26
CA VAL A 1030 -10.88 -16.58 21.20
C VAL A 1030 -10.44 -15.28 20.55
N LEU A 1031 -9.88 -15.34 19.34
CA LEU A 1031 -9.39 -14.14 18.65
C LEU A 1031 -10.54 -13.22 18.20
N GLU A 1032 -11.69 -13.77 17.83
CA GLU A 1032 -12.90 -12.99 17.55
C GLU A 1032 -13.32 -12.20 18.80
N ILE A 1033 -13.32 -12.82 19.98
CA ILE A 1033 -13.58 -12.13 21.25
C ILE A 1033 -12.51 -11.05 21.52
N CYS A 1034 -11.23 -11.34 21.23
CA CYS A 1034 -10.17 -10.34 21.40
C CYS A 1034 -10.39 -9.11 20.52
N VAL A 1035 -10.85 -9.29 19.27
CA VAL A 1035 -11.20 -8.18 18.37
C VAL A 1035 -12.43 -7.43 18.90
N GLU A 1036 -13.45 -8.13 19.40
CA GLU A 1036 -14.67 -7.52 19.94
C GLU A 1036 -14.43 -6.67 21.19
N GLU A 1037 -13.52 -7.10 22.07
CA GLU A 1037 -13.20 -6.48 23.36
C GLU A 1037 -11.92 -5.62 23.31
N ASP A 1038 -11.30 -5.48 22.12
CA ASP A 1038 -10.05 -4.77 21.87
C ASP A 1038 -8.85 -5.24 22.72
N THR A 1039 -8.81 -6.54 23.04
CA THR A 1039 -7.68 -7.18 23.72
C THR A 1039 -6.53 -7.42 22.74
N PRO A 1040 -5.31 -6.91 22.99
CA PRO A 1040 -4.18 -7.13 22.10
C PRO A 1040 -3.80 -8.62 22.02
N TYR A 1041 -3.45 -9.09 20.83
CA TYR A 1041 -3.09 -10.49 20.62
C TYR A 1041 -1.99 -10.69 19.57
N PHE A 1042 -1.38 -11.89 19.59
CA PHE A 1042 -0.53 -12.40 18.52
C PHE A 1042 -1.03 -13.77 18.05
N SER A 1043 -1.17 -13.91 16.72
CA SER A 1043 -1.63 -15.15 16.08
C SER A 1043 -0.51 -15.97 15.41
N THR A 1044 0.74 -15.50 15.45
CA THR A 1044 1.91 -16.22 14.93
C THR A 1044 2.98 -16.35 16.00
N ILE A 1045 3.83 -17.37 15.87
CA ILE A 1045 4.93 -17.62 16.81
C ILE A 1045 5.95 -16.49 16.70
N GLU A 1046 6.17 -16.02 15.49
CA GLU A 1046 7.13 -15.01 15.09
C GLU A 1046 6.76 -13.64 15.65
N SER A 1047 5.51 -13.22 15.47
CA SER A 1047 5.02 -11.96 16.04
C SER A 1047 5.06 -11.99 17.57
N ALA A 1048 4.72 -13.13 18.18
CA ALA A 1048 4.87 -13.33 19.61
C ALA A 1048 6.33 -13.28 20.10
N GLN A 1049 7.30 -13.76 19.31
CA GLN A 1049 8.72 -13.62 19.65
C GLN A 1049 9.20 -12.17 19.50
N ALA A 1050 8.79 -11.49 18.42
CA ALA A 1050 9.08 -10.08 18.20
C ALA A 1050 8.50 -9.20 19.31
N GLY A 1051 7.26 -9.46 19.75
CA GLY A 1051 6.64 -8.77 20.86
C GLY A 1051 7.34 -8.99 22.20
N LEU A 1052 7.85 -10.19 22.46
CA LEU A 1052 8.67 -10.44 23.66
C LEU A 1052 9.99 -9.67 23.61
N GLU A 1053 10.60 -9.51 22.43
CA GLU A 1053 11.78 -8.66 22.25
C GLU A 1053 11.44 -7.18 22.49
N ALA A 1054 10.29 -6.71 21.99
CA ALA A 1054 9.80 -5.36 22.24
C ALA A 1054 9.60 -5.09 23.74
N ILE A 1055 8.94 -5.99 24.48
CA ILE A 1055 8.78 -5.87 25.94
C ILE A 1055 10.13 -5.73 26.64
N ARG A 1056 11.14 -6.52 26.22
CA ARG A 1056 12.50 -6.47 26.80
C ARG A 1056 13.24 -5.16 26.53
N HIS A 1057 12.88 -4.43 25.47
CA HIS A 1057 13.47 -3.15 25.09
C HIS A 1057 12.55 -1.96 25.39
N SER A 1058 11.41 -2.19 26.06
CA SER A 1058 10.39 -1.17 26.30
C SER A 1058 10.81 -0.02 27.23
N GLU A 1059 11.90 -0.20 27.97
CA GLU A 1059 12.53 0.81 28.83
C GLU A 1059 13.61 1.63 28.07
N GLU A 1060 13.92 1.28 26.83
CA GLU A 1060 14.73 2.14 25.97
C GLU A 1060 13.96 3.44 25.67
N PRO A 1061 14.65 4.59 25.61
CA PRO A 1061 13.99 5.86 25.27
C PRO A 1061 13.25 5.77 23.93
N ILE A 1062 12.13 6.50 23.80
CA ILE A 1062 11.37 6.55 22.55
C ILE A 1062 12.19 7.13 21.37
N ASP A 1063 13.20 7.96 21.69
CA ASP A 1063 14.17 8.62 20.80
C ASP A 1063 13.59 8.96 19.42
N VAL A 1064 13.09 10.20 19.30
CA VAL A 1064 12.49 10.72 18.07
C VAL A 1064 13.52 11.46 17.21
N GLU A 1065 13.58 11.13 15.92
CA GLU A 1065 14.53 11.72 14.98
C GLU A 1065 13.86 12.02 13.62
N PRO A 1066 14.12 13.20 13.01
CA PRO A 1066 13.73 13.48 11.64
C PRO A 1066 14.27 12.44 10.68
N ILE A 1067 13.52 12.14 9.61
CA ILE A 1067 13.86 11.06 8.68
C ILE A 1067 15.15 11.31 7.87
N ASP A 1068 15.52 12.57 7.65
CA ASP A 1068 16.68 13.01 6.85
C ASP A 1068 17.99 13.05 7.65
N GLU A 1069 17.93 13.09 8.98
CA GLU A 1069 19.11 13.09 9.85
C GLU A 1069 19.63 11.67 10.19
N ARG A 1070 18.96 10.62 9.70
CA ARG A 1070 19.24 9.23 10.08
C ARG A 1070 20.55 8.68 9.49
N PRO A 1071 21.41 8.02 10.30
CA PRO A 1071 22.70 7.52 9.85
C PRO A 1071 22.57 6.36 8.86
N LYS A 1072 23.51 6.30 7.89
CA LYS A 1072 23.60 5.25 6.86
C LYS A 1072 24.94 4.53 6.89
N LEU A 1073 24.93 3.24 6.59
CA LEU A 1073 26.11 2.40 6.43
C LEU A 1073 26.84 2.70 5.12
N GLN A 1074 28.15 2.49 5.12
CA GLN A 1074 29.01 2.64 3.92
C GLN A 1074 29.17 1.30 3.17
N GLU A 1075 28.07 0.60 2.93
CA GLU A 1075 27.99 -0.66 2.16
C GLU A 1075 26.82 -0.59 1.15
N TYR A 1076 26.86 -1.44 0.12
CA TYR A 1076 25.75 -1.68 -0.82
C TYR A 1076 25.05 -2.98 -0.44
N TRP A 1077 23.82 -3.19 -0.91
CA TRP A 1077 23.07 -4.40 -0.56
C TRP A 1077 23.83 -5.63 -1.09
N GLY A 1078 24.22 -6.57 -0.21
CA GLY A 1078 24.96 -7.78 -0.61
C GLY A 1078 26.41 -7.57 -1.11
N GLN A 1079 26.95 -6.34 -1.11
CA GLN A 1079 28.34 -6.07 -1.55
C GLN A 1079 28.96 -4.82 -0.89
N PRO A 1080 30.29 -4.78 -0.67
CA PRO A 1080 30.95 -3.55 -0.18
C PRO A 1080 30.94 -2.43 -1.24
N LYS A 1081 30.71 -1.17 -0.83
CA LYS A 1081 30.70 0.02 -1.72
C LYS A 1081 31.96 0.13 -2.57
N ASN A 1082 33.10 -0.17 -1.97
CA ASN A 1082 34.37 -0.26 -2.68
C ASN A 1082 34.50 -1.65 -3.28
N ARG A 1083 34.05 -1.81 -4.54
CA ARG A 1083 34.37 -2.95 -5.40
C ARG A 1083 35.86 -3.02 -5.79
N GLU A 1084 36.72 -2.40 -5.00
CA GLU A 1084 38.16 -2.47 -5.11
C GLU A 1084 38.63 -3.59 -4.18
N ASP A 1085 39.05 -4.72 -4.79
CA ASP A 1085 39.90 -5.69 -4.13
C ASP A 1085 40.98 -4.94 -3.31
N LEU A 1086 41.40 -5.49 -2.17
CA LEU A 1086 42.42 -4.91 -1.30
C LEU A 1086 43.66 -4.47 -2.11
N ARG A 1087 43.92 -5.20 -3.20
CA ARG A 1087 44.90 -4.89 -4.24
C ARG A 1087 44.66 -3.55 -4.94
N THR A 1088 43.46 -3.29 -5.44
CA THR A 1088 43.11 -2.03 -6.11
C THR A 1088 43.19 -0.85 -5.14
N GLN A 1089 42.82 -1.05 -3.87
CA GLN A 1089 43.00 -0.04 -2.82
C GLN A 1089 44.49 0.25 -2.53
N ILE A 1090 45.35 -0.77 -2.54
CA ILE A 1090 46.80 -0.62 -2.41
C ILE A 1090 47.40 0.06 -3.65
N GLU A 1091 46.94 -0.28 -4.86
CA GLU A 1091 47.35 0.34 -6.11
C GLU A 1091 46.87 1.80 -6.22
N ALA A 1092 45.70 2.13 -5.67
CA ALA A 1092 45.16 3.48 -5.54
C ALA A 1092 45.98 4.30 -4.52
N LEU A 1093 46.28 3.73 -3.34
CA LEU A 1093 47.19 4.34 -2.35
C LEU A 1093 48.59 4.57 -2.93
N ARG A 1094 49.09 3.64 -3.74
CA ARG A 1094 50.34 3.78 -4.49
C ARG A 1094 50.26 4.89 -5.53
N SER A 1095 49.19 4.96 -6.31
CA SER A 1095 48.90 6.03 -7.27
C SER A 1095 48.91 7.40 -6.61
N VAL A 1096 48.28 7.53 -5.44
CA VAL A 1096 48.25 8.76 -4.63
C VAL A 1096 49.65 9.12 -4.09
N ALA A 1097 50.44 8.12 -3.69
CA ALA A 1097 51.84 8.30 -3.28
C ALA A 1097 52.74 8.73 -4.45
N ASP A 1098 52.61 8.09 -5.61
CA ASP A 1098 53.36 8.39 -6.84
C ASP A 1098 52.99 9.75 -7.45
N ALA A 1099 51.75 10.21 -7.26
CA ALA A 1099 51.25 11.52 -7.69
C ALA A 1099 51.72 12.69 -6.80
N GLY A 1100 52.39 12.42 -5.68
CA GLY A 1100 52.98 13.45 -4.80
C GLY A 1100 51.98 14.23 -3.95
N TYR A 1101 50.73 13.79 -3.84
CA TYR A 1101 49.73 14.47 -3.00
C TYR A 1101 50.06 14.40 -1.50
N LEU A 1102 50.78 13.35 -1.08
CA LEU A 1102 51.25 13.17 0.29
C LEU A 1102 52.44 14.08 0.66
N ASP A 1103 53.16 14.64 -0.34
CA ASP A 1103 54.19 15.66 -0.12
C ASP A 1103 53.59 16.99 0.40
N ALA A 1104 52.31 17.25 0.15
CA ALA A 1104 51.62 18.45 0.60
C ALA A 1104 51.11 18.37 2.06
N LEU A 1105 51.08 17.16 2.63
CA LEU A 1105 50.50 16.88 3.95
C LEU A 1105 51.53 16.60 5.05
N SER A 1106 52.82 16.40 4.73
CA SER A 1106 53.85 16.10 5.72
C SER A 1106 54.75 17.30 6.04
N ASP A 1107 54.62 17.85 7.25
CA ASP A 1107 55.50 18.93 7.77
C ASP A 1107 56.79 18.38 8.41
N GLU A 1108 56.99 17.06 8.43
CA GLU A 1108 58.20 16.40 8.93
C GLU A 1108 58.65 15.31 7.94
N GLY A 1109 59.74 15.57 7.22
CA GLY A 1109 60.30 14.68 6.19
C GLY A 1109 60.85 13.35 6.73
N GLY A 1110 59.96 12.39 6.96
CA GLY A 1110 60.25 10.95 7.08
C GLY A 1110 59.89 10.21 5.78
N ASP A 1111 60.69 9.20 5.44
CA ASP A 1111 60.79 8.53 4.12
C ASP A 1111 59.46 8.02 3.52
N LEU A 1112 58.88 8.79 2.58
CA LEU A 1112 57.82 8.32 1.66
C LEU A 1112 58.29 7.16 0.77
N ALA A 1113 59.60 7.03 0.54
CA ALA A 1113 60.18 5.89 -0.16
C ALA A 1113 59.98 4.57 0.62
N GLU A 1114 60.04 4.60 1.96
CA GLU A 1114 59.77 3.41 2.78
C GLU A 1114 58.28 3.00 2.73
N PHE A 1115 57.37 3.95 2.56
CA PHE A 1115 55.93 3.66 2.42
C PHE A 1115 55.60 3.06 1.06
N GLY A 1116 56.14 3.63 -0.03
CA GLY A 1116 56.03 3.05 -1.38
C GLY A 1116 56.66 1.65 -1.46
N ASP A 1117 57.87 1.49 -0.91
CA ASP A 1117 58.56 0.19 -0.85
C ASP A 1117 57.80 -0.83 0.02
N ALA A 1118 57.13 -0.39 1.09
CA ALA A 1118 56.27 -1.23 1.91
C ALA A 1118 55.01 -1.68 1.16
N LEU A 1119 54.36 -0.79 0.40
CA LEU A 1119 53.22 -1.14 -0.46
C LEU A 1119 53.65 -2.11 -1.56
N ASP A 1120 54.80 -1.89 -2.21
CA ASP A 1120 55.37 -2.81 -3.19
C ASP A 1120 55.67 -4.18 -2.58
N THR A 1121 56.21 -4.21 -1.35
CA THR A 1121 56.46 -5.45 -0.62
C THR A 1121 55.16 -6.19 -0.31
N VAL A 1122 54.08 -5.48 0.04
CA VAL A 1122 52.77 -6.09 0.32
C VAL A 1122 52.15 -6.66 -0.96
N VAL A 1123 52.20 -5.93 -2.08
CA VAL A 1123 51.70 -6.43 -3.38
C VAL A 1123 52.51 -7.64 -3.86
N ASP A 1124 53.85 -7.57 -3.81
CA ASP A 1124 54.72 -8.69 -4.16
C ASP A 1124 54.49 -9.91 -3.25
N THR A 1125 54.18 -9.68 -1.97
CA THR A 1125 53.82 -10.75 -1.04
C THR A 1125 52.49 -11.38 -1.44
N ILE A 1126 51.48 -10.59 -1.81
CA ILE A 1126 50.17 -11.10 -2.25
C ILE A 1126 50.31 -11.90 -3.56
N ASP A 1127 51.10 -11.43 -4.52
CA ASP A 1127 51.26 -12.05 -5.84
C ASP A 1127 52.11 -13.32 -5.86
N ASN A 1128 52.94 -13.53 -4.83
CA ASN A 1128 53.87 -14.65 -4.77
C ASN A 1128 53.61 -15.58 -3.58
N SER A 1129 52.76 -15.21 -2.61
CA SER A 1129 52.53 -16.07 -1.45
C SER A 1129 51.48 -17.15 -1.71
N VAL A 1130 51.77 -18.35 -1.23
CA VAL A 1130 50.81 -19.47 -1.24
C VAL A 1130 50.64 -19.95 0.20
N LEU A 1131 49.39 -20.00 0.67
CA LEU A 1131 49.10 -20.56 1.97
C LEU A 1131 48.97 -22.08 1.86
N LEU A 1132 49.81 -22.81 2.59
CA LEU A 1132 49.76 -24.25 2.70
C LEU A 1132 49.09 -24.64 4.01
N MET A 1133 48.05 -25.45 3.92
CA MET A 1133 47.22 -25.89 5.03
C MET A 1133 47.14 -27.42 5.10
N GLU A 1134 46.97 -27.91 6.32
CA GLU A 1134 46.69 -29.32 6.60
C GLU A 1134 45.46 -29.40 7.52
N ALA A 1135 44.58 -30.35 7.24
CA ALA A 1135 43.35 -30.56 8.00
C ALA A 1135 43.59 -31.12 9.42
N SER A 1136 44.76 -31.72 9.68
CA SER A 1136 45.15 -32.26 10.98
C SER A 1136 46.50 -31.70 11.44
N ALA A 1137 46.67 -31.45 12.74
CA ALA A 1137 47.91 -30.92 13.30
C ALA A 1137 48.93 -32.01 13.70
N ASP A 1138 48.63 -33.30 13.49
CA ASP A 1138 49.35 -34.42 14.12
C ASP A 1138 50.00 -35.43 13.15
N GLU A 1139 49.96 -35.22 11.83
CA GLU A 1139 50.63 -36.09 10.83
C GLU A 1139 51.68 -35.35 9.97
N GLY A 1140 52.62 -34.67 10.63
CA GLY A 1140 53.68 -33.88 9.98
C GLY A 1140 54.74 -34.68 9.19
N GLY A 1141 54.36 -35.27 8.05
CA GLY A 1141 55.26 -36.01 7.16
C GLY A 1141 55.48 -35.39 5.77
N HIS A 1142 54.47 -34.73 5.19
CA HIS A 1142 54.45 -34.43 3.74
C HIS A 1142 54.26 -32.95 3.37
N LEU A 1143 53.92 -32.06 4.32
CA LEU A 1143 53.83 -30.62 4.03
C LEU A 1143 55.16 -30.01 3.59
N ASP A 1144 56.28 -30.46 4.16
CA ASP A 1144 57.61 -29.96 3.81
C ASP A 1144 57.95 -30.25 2.33
N GLU A 1145 57.44 -31.34 1.77
CA GLU A 1145 57.65 -31.72 0.36
C GLU A 1145 56.78 -30.90 -0.59
N VAL A 1146 55.52 -30.66 -0.21
CA VAL A 1146 54.60 -29.76 -0.93
C VAL A 1146 55.11 -28.32 -0.89
N GLU A 1147 55.56 -27.85 0.27
CA GLU A 1147 56.18 -26.53 0.46
C GLU A 1147 57.45 -26.37 -0.38
N THR A 1148 58.34 -27.37 -0.37
CA THR A 1148 59.55 -27.37 -1.20
C THR A 1148 59.19 -27.28 -2.68
N ARG A 1149 58.13 -27.96 -3.10
CA ARG A 1149 57.70 -27.99 -4.50
C ARG A 1149 57.00 -26.71 -4.95
N LEU A 1150 56.20 -26.08 -4.09
CA LEU A 1150 55.65 -24.74 -4.31
C LEU A 1150 56.77 -23.70 -4.39
N THR A 1151 57.77 -23.79 -3.51
CA THR A 1151 58.96 -22.93 -3.53
C THR A 1151 59.76 -23.08 -4.83
N ASN A 1152 59.89 -24.30 -5.37
CA ASN A 1152 60.54 -24.53 -6.67
C ASN A 1152 59.76 -23.93 -7.85
N HIS A 1153 58.45 -23.72 -7.72
CA HIS A 1153 57.61 -22.99 -8.68
C HIS A 1153 57.69 -21.47 -8.51
N GLY A 1154 58.47 -20.97 -7.55
CA GLY A 1154 58.68 -19.55 -7.31
C GLY A 1154 57.73 -18.92 -6.29
N TYR A 1155 56.96 -19.72 -5.55
CA TYR A 1155 56.02 -19.24 -4.54
C TYR A 1155 56.68 -19.09 -3.15
N ASP A 1156 56.38 -18.00 -2.46
CA ASP A 1156 56.67 -17.83 -1.02
C ASP A 1156 55.61 -18.58 -0.20
N THR A 1157 55.93 -19.81 0.19
CA THR A 1157 54.96 -20.68 0.83
C THR A 1157 54.92 -20.44 2.33
N ARG A 1158 53.72 -20.29 2.90
CA ARG A 1158 53.50 -20.12 4.34
C ARG A 1158 52.66 -21.28 4.85
N GLN A 1159 53.17 -22.04 5.81
CA GLN A 1159 52.34 -23.01 6.52
C GLN A 1159 51.43 -22.29 7.52
N ALA A 1160 50.15 -22.65 7.57
CA ALA A 1160 49.18 -22.05 8.48
C ALA A 1160 49.54 -22.18 9.97
N THR A 1161 50.30 -23.21 10.34
CA THR A 1161 50.82 -23.45 11.70
C THR A 1161 51.94 -22.50 12.11
N GLY A 1162 52.62 -21.86 11.15
CA GLY A 1162 53.72 -20.91 11.35
C GLY A 1162 53.31 -19.44 11.32
N LEU A 1163 52.01 -19.14 11.25
CA LEU A 1163 51.52 -17.76 11.16
C LEU A 1163 51.71 -17.01 12.50
N PRO A 1164 52.14 -15.74 12.48
CA PRO A 1164 52.33 -14.95 13.68
C PRO A 1164 51.01 -14.67 14.42
N ASP A 1165 51.07 -14.56 15.75
CA ASP A 1165 49.91 -14.26 16.57
C ASP A 1165 49.39 -12.83 16.36
N VAL A 1166 48.09 -12.72 16.07
CA VAL A 1166 47.34 -11.45 16.04
C VAL A 1166 46.58 -11.30 17.35
N GLU A 1167 46.82 -10.20 18.07
CA GLU A 1167 46.23 -9.92 19.37
C GLU A 1167 44.70 -9.81 19.27
N GLY A 1168 43.97 -10.55 20.11
CA GLY A 1168 42.50 -10.50 20.17
C GLY A 1168 41.73 -11.35 19.16
N ARG A 1169 42.38 -12.09 18.24
CA ARG A 1169 41.68 -12.90 17.22
C ARG A 1169 41.90 -14.42 17.34
N PRO A 1170 40.87 -15.25 17.13
CA PRO A 1170 41.00 -16.72 17.07
C PRO A 1170 41.93 -17.20 15.94
N ALA A 1171 42.45 -18.42 16.05
CA ALA A 1171 43.35 -19.00 15.05
C ALA A 1171 42.71 -19.17 13.66
N GLU A 1172 41.40 -19.40 13.62
CA GLU A 1172 40.59 -19.52 12.40
C GLU A 1172 40.55 -18.20 11.64
N GLU A 1173 40.22 -17.10 12.33
CA GLU A 1173 40.15 -15.78 11.75
C GLU A 1173 41.51 -15.33 11.15
N LYS A 1174 42.61 -15.74 11.79
CA LYS A 1174 44.00 -15.52 11.31
C LYS A 1174 44.26 -16.24 9.99
N ARG A 1175 44.05 -17.56 9.93
CA ARG A 1175 44.28 -18.36 8.70
C ARG A 1175 43.52 -17.77 7.53
N ALA A 1176 42.29 -17.39 7.82
CA ALA A 1176 41.37 -16.86 6.88
C ALA A 1176 41.82 -15.45 6.38
N ILE A 1177 42.38 -14.59 7.23
CA ILE A 1177 43.04 -13.34 6.79
C ILE A 1177 44.21 -13.66 5.83
N TYR A 1178 45.05 -14.64 6.17
CA TYR A 1178 46.18 -15.02 5.32
C TYR A 1178 45.75 -15.69 4.01
N MET A 1179 44.64 -16.41 4.00
CA MET A 1179 44.04 -16.92 2.76
C MET A 1179 43.66 -15.76 1.84
N MET A 1180 43.05 -14.68 2.35
CA MET A 1180 42.73 -13.50 1.54
C MET A 1180 43.98 -12.78 1.00
N LEU A 1181 45.09 -12.85 1.72
CA LEU A 1181 46.36 -12.22 1.33
C LEU A 1181 47.25 -13.11 0.46
N SER A 1182 46.88 -14.37 0.21
CA SER A 1182 47.68 -15.30 -0.58
C SER A 1182 47.18 -15.41 -2.00
N LYS A 1183 48.08 -15.58 -2.96
CA LYS A 1183 47.76 -15.73 -4.40
C LYS A 1183 46.77 -16.87 -4.66
N PHE A 1184 46.98 -17.99 -3.99
CA PHE A 1184 46.07 -19.13 -3.88
C PHE A 1184 46.42 -19.92 -2.62
N SER A 1185 45.54 -20.84 -2.24
CA SER A 1185 45.71 -21.70 -1.07
C SER A 1185 45.75 -23.17 -1.50
N VAL A 1186 46.53 -23.96 -0.79
CA VAL A 1186 46.65 -25.41 -0.98
C VAL A 1186 46.28 -26.08 0.34
N LEU A 1187 45.25 -26.91 0.33
CA LEU A 1187 44.84 -27.72 1.47
C LEU A 1187 45.13 -29.19 1.18
N VAL A 1188 45.94 -29.81 2.03
CA VAL A 1188 46.18 -31.26 2.01
C VAL A 1188 45.35 -31.89 3.12
N ASP A 1189 44.49 -32.84 2.75
CA ASP A 1189 43.59 -33.51 3.69
C ASP A 1189 43.69 -35.03 3.58
N TYR A 1190 44.13 -35.64 4.68
CA TYR A 1190 44.33 -37.08 4.83
C TYR A 1190 43.18 -37.78 5.57
N ASP A 1191 42.25 -37.06 6.20
CA ASP A 1191 41.18 -37.61 7.05
C ASP A 1191 39.78 -37.34 6.47
N SER A 1192 39.23 -38.36 5.81
CA SER A 1192 37.90 -38.31 5.19
C SER A 1192 36.72 -38.36 6.19
N SER A 1193 36.97 -38.49 7.49
CA SER A 1193 35.94 -38.67 8.51
C SER A 1193 35.47 -37.38 9.21
N ARG A 1194 36.15 -36.25 8.95
CA ARG A 1194 35.77 -34.94 9.50
C ARG A 1194 34.93 -34.14 8.51
N ARG A 1195 33.86 -33.53 9.03
CA ARG A 1195 33.11 -32.48 8.33
C ARG A 1195 34.06 -31.31 8.03
N LEU A 1196 34.16 -30.92 6.76
CA LEU A 1196 34.91 -29.75 6.28
C LEU A 1196 34.37 -28.38 6.77
N THR A 1197 33.24 -28.42 7.48
CA THR A 1197 32.34 -27.28 7.74
C THR A 1197 32.91 -26.18 8.64
N GLU A 1198 34.01 -26.41 9.35
CA GLU A 1198 34.62 -25.36 10.19
C GLU A 1198 35.77 -24.62 9.51
N TYR A 1199 36.40 -25.22 8.48
CA TYR A 1199 37.53 -24.60 7.75
C TYR A 1199 37.10 -23.83 6.50
N GLU A 1200 36.08 -24.31 5.79
CA GLU A 1200 35.75 -23.82 4.44
C GLU A 1200 34.65 -22.76 4.44
N THR A 1201 33.69 -22.84 5.37
CA THR A 1201 32.54 -21.94 5.47
C THR A 1201 32.91 -20.50 5.88
N ALA A 1202 34.13 -20.28 6.41
CA ALA A 1202 34.52 -18.96 6.88
C ALA A 1202 35.15 -18.06 5.80
N LYS A 1203 36.06 -18.54 4.93
CA LYS A 1203 36.81 -17.64 3.99
C LYS A 1203 37.36 -18.30 2.73
N ALA A 1204 36.50 -18.95 1.93
CA ALA A 1204 36.78 -19.20 0.51
C ALA A 1204 36.18 -18.13 -0.43
N HIS A 1205 35.64 -17.02 0.10
CA HIS A 1205 34.93 -16.00 -0.67
C HIS A 1205 35.78 -15.03 -1.50
N ASN A 1206 37.06 -15.33 -1.77
CA ASN A 1206 37.87 -14.57 -2.74
C ASN A 1206 39.17 -15.25 -3.19
N ASN A 1207 39.62 -16.33 -2.53
CA ASN A 1207 40.87 -17.00 -2.89
C ASN A 1207 40.65 -18.30 -3.68
N VAL A 1208 41.58 -18.65 -4.56
CA VAL A 1208 41.59 -19.92 -5.28
C VAL A 1208 42.11 -21.02 -4.36
N LEU A 1209 41.35 -22.11 -4.17
CA LEU A 1209 41.70 -23.21 -3.27
C LEU A 1209 41.89 -24.52 -4.03
N ALA A 1210 43.12 -25.04 -4.02
CA ALA A 1210 43.45 -26.38 -4.47
C ALA A 1210 43.36 -27.37 -3.31
N TYR A 1211 42.45 -28.33 -3.41
CA TYR A 1211 42.18 -29.31 -2.37
C TYR A 1211 42.74 -30.69 -2.77
N LEU A 1212 43.78 -31.17 -2.09
CA LEU A 1212 44.46 -32.43 -2.38
C LEU A 1212 44.03 -33.53 -1.41
N VAL A 1213 43.56 -34.67 -1.92
CA VAL A 1213 43.14 -35.81 -1.09
C VAL A 1213 43.59 -37.17 -1.63
N PRO A 1214 43.75 -38.20 -0.79
CA PRO A 1214 44.05 -39.56 -1.22
C PRO A 1214 42.92 -40.24 -2.03
N ALA A 1215 43.25 -40.99 -3.07
CA ALA A 1215 42.30 -41.66 -3.99
C ALA A 1215 41.51 -42.84 -3.35
N ASP A 1216 42.07 -43.51 -2.35
CA ASP A 1216 41.45 -44.68 -1.68
C ASP A 1216 40.42 -44.32 -0.58
N ASN A 1217 40.09 -43.04 -0.41
CA ASN A 1217 39.12 -42.56 0.58
C ASN A 1217 37.71 -42.37 -0.04
N GLU A 1218 36.85 -43.39 0.02
CA GLU A 1218 35.40 -43.22 -0.21
C GLU A 1218 34.81 -42.34 0.90
N ARG A 1219 34.41 -41.11 0.57
CA ARG A 1219 33.67 -40.22 1.48
C ARG A 1219 32.28 -40.79 1.78
N GLN A 1220 31.83 -40.70 3.03
CA GLN A 1220 30.41 -40.51 3.28
C GLN A 1220 30.04 -39.14 2.72
N THR A 1221 29.02 -39.07 1.86
CA THR A 1221 28.45 -37.81 1.36
C THR A 1221 28.18 -36.89 2.53
N THR A 1222 29.08 -35.91 2.68
CA THR A 1222 28.95 -34.84 3.65
C THR A 1222 28.43 -33.69 2.81
N HIS A 1223 27.17 -33.32 3.00
CA HIS A 1223 26.63 -32.09 2.42
C HIS A 1223 27.55 -30.95 2.83
N MET A 1224 28.23 -30.36 1.85
CA MET A 1224 28.75 -29.00 1.98
C MET A 1224 27.52 -28.12 2.23
N ILE A 1225 27.60 -27.20 3.20
CA ILE A 1225 26.59 -26.13 3.30
C ILE A 1225 26.72 -25.34 1.99
N GLY A 1226 25.66 -25.31 1.19
CA GLY A 1226 25.68 -24.96 -0.23
C GLY A 1226 25.51 -26.20 -1.11
N GLY A 1227 24.29 -26.44 -1.58
CA GLY A 1227 23.85 -27.60 -2.37
C GLY A 1227 24.47 -27.70 -3.76
N HIS A 1228 25.78 -27.88 -3.85
CA HIS A 1228 26.46 -28.21 -5.11
C HIS A 1228 27.01 -29.64 -5.01
N GLU A 1229 26.35 -30.57 -5.70
CA GLU A 1229 26.69 -32.00 -5.69
C GLU A 1229 28.06 -32.36 -6.33
N ASP A 1230 28.80 -31.39 -6.87
CA ASP A 1230 30.15 -31.60 -7.39
C ASP A 1230 31.13 -30.61 -6.77
N GLY A 1231 32.24 -31.11 -6.21
CA GLY A 1231 33.33 -30.33 -5.59
C GLY A 1231 34.17 -29.50 -6.58
N ASN A 1232 33.53 -28.87 -7.56
CA ASN A 1232 34.09 -27.96 -8.56
C ASN A 1232 33.26 -26.67 -8.59
N SER A 1233 33.55 -25.73 -7.69
CA SER A 1233 33.23 -24.32 -7.96
C SER A 1233 34.30 -23.75 -8.91
N SER A 1234 34.06 -22.58 -9.52
CA SER A 1234 35.04 -21.95 -10.42
C SER A 1234 36.40 -21.63 -9.78
N HIS A 1235 36.50 -21.70 -8.44
CA HIS A 1235 37.64 -21.27 -7.64
C HIS A 1235 38.03 -22.24 -6.52
N ILE A 1236 37.36 -23.39 -6.41
CA ILE A 1236 37.75 -24.51 -5.53
C ILE A 1236 37.74 -25.78 -6.37
N ARG A 1237 38.84 -26.54 -6.38
CA ARG A 1237 38.92 -27.81 -7.11
C ARG A 1237 39.64 -28.88 -6.31
N LYS A 1238 39.04 -30.07 -6.31
CA LYS A 1238 39.58 -31.30 -5.75
C LYS A 1238 40.59 -31.97 -6.70
N PHE A 1239 41.70 -32.45 -6.16
CA PHE A 1239 42.74 -33.22 -6.84
C PHE A 1239 43.05 -34.48 -6.02
N GLU A 1240 42.94 -35.66 -6.65
CA GLU A 1240 43.11 -36.96 -5.99
C GLU A 1240 44.49 -37.55 -6.27
N PHE A 1241 45.23 -37.98 -5.23
CA PHE A 1241 46.57 -38.58 -5.34
C PHE A 1241 46.60 -40.01 -4.77
N ASP A 1242 47.49 -40.87 -5.28
CA ASP A 1242 47.55 -42.28 -4.89
C ASP A 1242 48.46 -42.51 -3.68
N GLU A 1243 49.71 -42.04 -3.73
CA GLU A 1243 50.71 -42.23 -2.66
C GLU A 1243 51.16 -40.90 -2.01
N GLU A 1244 51.39 -39.84 -2.80
CA GLU A 1244 51.91 -38.56 -2.30
C GLU A 1244 51.17 -37.35 -2.90
N PRO A 1245 50.82 -36.29 -2.12
CA PRO A 1245 50.16 -35.10 -2.65
C PRO A 1245 50.95 -34.38 -3.75
N THR A 1246 52.27 -34.55 -3.79
CA THR A 1246 53.11 -33.93 -4.80
C THR A 1246 52.86 -34.45 -6.22
N GLU A 1247 52.15 -35.58 -6.37
CA GLU A 1247 51.78 -36.17 -7.67
C GLU A 1247 50.82 -35.28 -8.46
N VAL A 1248 49.88 -34.61 -7.79
CA VAL A 1248 48.85 -33.77 -8.40
C VAL A 1248 49.07 -32.28 -8.22
N LEU A 1249 50.09 -31.89 -7.43
CA LEU A 1249 50.37 -30.50 -7.12
C LEU A 1249 50.66 -29.64 -8.37
N ASP A 1250 51.37 -30.18 -9.36
CA ASP A 1250 51.67 -29.44 -10.60
C ASP A 1250 50.38 -29.17 -11.43
N GLU A 1251 49.41 -30.09 -11.40
CA GLU A 1251 48.08 -29.90 -12.01
C GLU A 1251 47.28 -28.85 -11.23
N ALA A 1252 47.33 -28.93 -9.90
CA ALA A 1252 46.65 -28.02 -9.00
C ALA A 1252 47.13 -26.56 -9.15
N ILE A 1253 48.45 -26.35 -9.26
CA ILE A 1253 49.05 -25.04 -9.51
C ILE A 1253 48.60 -24.49 -10.86
N SER A 1254 48.70 -25.30 -11.93
CA SER A 1254 48.31 -24.89 -13.29
C SER A 1254 46.83 -24.50 -13.37
N TRP A 1255 45.96 -25.26 -12.71
CA TRP A 1255 44.55 -24.90 -12.59
C TRP A 1255 44.37 -23.59 -11.83
N ALA A 1256 45.02 -23.43 -10.66
CA ALA A 1256 44.88 -22.24 -9.85
C ALA A 1256 45.33 -20.98 -10.61
N GLU A 1257 46.48 -21.03 -11.29
CA GLU A 1257 46.97 -19.97 -12.16
C GLU A 1257 45.97 -19.63 -13.28
N SER A 1258 45.37 -20.63 -13.93
CA SER A 1258 44.37 -20.42 -14.99
C SER A 1258 43.08 -19.75 -14.50
N VAL A 1259 42.68 -20.02 -13.25
CA VAL A 1259 41.51 -19.37 -12.63
C VAL A 1259 41.84 -17.91 -12.32
N ILE A 1260 43.03 -17.65 -11.79
CA ILE A 1260 43.51 -16.29 -11.49
C ILE A 1260 43.65 -15.47 -12.79
N GLU A 1261 44.21 -16.04 -13.85
CA GLU A 1261 44.38 -15.36 -15.14
C GLU A 1261 43.01 -15.00 -15.77
N ARG A 1262 42.03 -15.91 -15.76
CA ARG A 1262 40.67 -15.64 -16.26
C ARG A 1262 39.95 -14.57 -15.45
N ARG A 1263 40.12 -14.57 -14.12
CA ARG A 1263 39.60 -13.51 -13.25
C ARG A 1263 40.25 -12.16 -13.59
N ARG A 1264 41.58 -12.14 -13.85
CA ARG A 1264 42.30 -10.93 -14.28
C ARG A 1264 41.82 -10.39 -15.63
N GLU A 1265 41.47 -11.26 -16.57
CA GLU A 1265 40.91 -10.85 -17.88
C GLU A 1265 39.51 -10.25 -17.72
N SER A 1266 38.62 -10.82 -16.90
CA SER A 1266 37.27 -10.27 -16.69
C SER A 1266 37.25 -8.94 -15.94
N THR A 1267 38.24 -8.66 -15.08
CA THR A 1267 38.39 -7.35 -14.43
C THR A 1267 38.98 -6.29 -15.38
N ARG A 1268 39.78 -6.71 -16.37
CA ARG A 1268 40.42 -5.80 -17.32
C ARG A 1268 39.45 -5.18 -18.32
N ASP A 1269 38.41 -5.91 -18.70
CA ASP A 1269 37.35 -5.43 -19.60
C ASP A 1269 36.32 -4.51 -18.88
N ARG A 1270 36.44 -4.35 -17.54
CA ARG A 1270 35.62 -3.45 -16.71
C ARG A 1270 36.38 -2.19 -16.22
N LEU A 1271 37.55 -1.87 -16.79
CA LEU A 1271 38.33 -0.67 -16.42
C LEU A 1271 38.05 0.50 -17.39
N PRO A 1272 37.64 1.70 -16.93
CA PRO A 1272 37.24 2.83 -17.78
C PRO A 1272 38.37 3.49 -18.60
N TRP A 1273 39.63 3.07 -18.43
CA TRP A 1273 40.77 3.84 -18.97
C TRP A 1273 41.28 3.27 -20.30
N SER A 1274 40.48 3.48 -21.35
CA SER A 1274 41.00 3.60 -22.73
C SER A 1274 40.42 4.79 -23.52
N ARG A 1275 39.90 5.83 -22.82
CA ARG A 1275 39.78 7.18 -23.35
C ARG A 1275 40.23 8.24 -22.34
#